data_AF-A0A945W5Q9-F1
#
_entry.id   AF-A0A945W5Q9-F1
#
_cell.length_a   1.000
_cell.length_b   1.000
_cell.length_c   1.000
_cell.angle_alpha   90.00
_cell.angle_beta   90.00
_cell.angle_gamma   90.00
#
_symmetry.space_group_name_H-M   'P 1'
#
loop_
_entity.id
_entity.type
_entity.pdbx_description
1 polymer ?
#
loop_
_entity_poly.entity_id
_entity_poly.type
_entity_poly.pdbx_seq_one_letter_code
_entity_poly.pdbx_strand_id
1 'polypeptide(L)'
;MSTTRAELSEATLGNPSDTLLAIVLNLVQYEYPDYAAAFNNKQSIAAFFKNVGSLMPMAARKQLRDHLDTLPEDDQVPANPCACATPEQFEDFCNRRTAILEGRASQVQISHMCEVEDELGPLAQALQSGPFSDIPLMGSPGCDDGLLPFEPKEAVAVSTAVLDTHLKQIKADFTQDMLGSGPFFESDWGLLNMVLSDTLGNPLSTHNRKKKFDIGRKQYVDYYVESPGWIWNTYDDASDQKGGYPVKVAERLQEQMAGSAIVYNSNNEIAPETTFTRSFDSLNIGQGRNIFDTDINLTELPDFGYDIDIEVDWPNEAIKLIKSARKKNPDVVLKYYNHLEGYGSLMDQNSFVDWAASPENRWNFAFDLEVYTAEMTDSDVQVSARARLGPFGRVFESGLSGTRNRPGDITRIKLVEYNKVTDESAAANAQYNETESGGTETEAGDTLPPNMITDDSAISETVAFEFAASDDSFKGVNLLKYPKLVGAFTHESAYAPQVVLLHEMMEKNGQEISIDDVKSFYDKSTSEMYNSLLQTVSDDKNSAWKYGAEWDNITSADLEYVLDESTGSPKSYYDSDYKEEDGVLGISGYQWQMKYNGRPGPNRVYYLPPAKFGGSYMSPPIYIAPVQNKGWLGVLDVLFPEPSSCKPSKQELVDFVDIQENMSKTYPSIPEDERLRGNTDCALELPYNRIMERPAISGMEALITATIRIYATTHFIKTLATFATIKPDFDQNYSNIFAAYVVEDMEYSLKDAQTAFWEFFTLFKDEEFWFAFLEQSVQAYSRRIDSDETTEPPPAVLAAFERINDYQANYKYPTQKDLDNAPDGETGWTTSLSSYREEKNFEAIRDTEEDAKIILAEMVKEQLNIIGESLVNNFDIIGVEPEINDLALYMIEQFADGGIDLNVDQKEIVEQMPSFPTEGGGHYTNGGEFVTENAEDYQGYYHVMMDANNKITYMEGEYHSDGAYGLLSPMADRMVVEIGDIQDYDFTASGIKPFVIEKYTSINGEKYSTRRAMEIIKTNVSTLNVSDVYPGTLDLVTDNSGEVVGLQGELGVRHGLQFSVFMSGKKYPVAATEVDMLDTTIENAQSLDGDTKLLLCLLRQLKSEEEFKLLYQYIYGVPKMASTIAVYNDVAFLNAIGEKMVTLDDATAGNSNMKFKPGHYVGIDENGNPILLEGKEGWDPRSLKAGEWLSVEWRKWDKILLRNSKARIKRTFKTYYYSARKFDFSFDLGFDFGWSWTKNLRSKLSFPMGAQMLPWWKKAKLRSNPFDANGKMCEKK
;
A
#
# COMPACT_ATOMS: atom_id res chain seq x y z
N MET A 1 16.22 41.77 -29.05
CA MET A 1 16.05 42.81 -27.99
C MET A 1 16.06 44.20 -28.63
N SER A 2 14.91 44.81 -28.95
CA SER A 2 14.84 46.18 -29.52
C SER A 2 13.69 47.04 -28.97
N THR A 3 12.95 46.51 -28.00
CA THR A 3 11.75 47.11 -27.38
C THR A 3 12.11 47.81 -26.07
N THR A 4 11.53 48.98 -25.79
CA THR A 4 11.69 49.68 -24.49
C THR A 4 10.67 49.23 -23.46
N ARG A 5 10.95 49.45 -22.16
CA ARG A 5 10.02 49.09 -21.07
C ARG A 5 8.69 49.85 -21.18
N ALA A 6 8.71 51.11 -21.64
CA ALA A 6 7.51 51.88 -21.94
C ALA A 6 6.71 51.24 -23.09
N GLU A 7 7.35 50.93 -24.22
CA GLU A 7 6.71 50.29 -25.38
C GLU A 7 6.05 48.95 -25.01
N LEU A 8 6.70 48.15 -24.16
CA LEU A 8 6.15 46.87 -23.70
C LEU A 8 5.01 47.04 -22.68
N SER A 9 5.14 47.99 -21.75
CA SER A 9 4.13 48.25 -20.73
C SER A 9 2.84 48.82 -21.33
N GLU A 10 2.96 49.73 -22.30
CA GLU A 10 1.83 50.24 -23.07
C GLU A 10 1.12 49.14 -23.87
N ALA A 11 1.89 48.25 -24.51
CA ALA A 11 1.35 47.11 -25.24
C ALA A 11 0.64 46.11 -24.34
N THR A 12 1.21 45.83 -23.17
CA THR A 12 0.62 44.94 -22.17
C THR A 12 -0.70 45.52 -21.65
N LEU A 13 -0.81 46.85 -21.50
CA LEU A 13 -2.09 47.54 -21.20
C LEU A 13 -3.09 47.57 -22.37
N GLY A 14 -2.73 47.02 -23.53
CA GLY A 14 -3.57 46.93 -24.71
C GLY A 14 -3.46 48.08 -25.70
N ASN A 15 -2.44 48.94 -25.55
CA ASN A 15 -2.16 50.08 -26.43
C ASN A 15 -0.76 49.95 -27.07
N PRO A 16 -0.48 48.92 -27.89
CA PRO A 16 0.86 48.73 -28.45
C PRO A 16 1.24 49.84 -29.43
N SER A 17 2.47 50.34 -29.32
CA SER A 17 3.01 51.36 -30.22
C SER A 17 3.28 50.80 -31.63
N ASP A 18 3.21 51.66 -32.65
CA ASP A 18 3.48 51.27 -34.04
C ASP A 18 4.90 50.72 -34.27
N THR A 19 5.84 51.18 -33.43
CA THR A 19 7.23 50.72 -33.37
C THR A 19 7.30 49.29 -32.85
N LEU A 20 6.63 48.98 -31.73
CA LEU A 20 6.56 47.62 -31.21
C LEU A 20 5.90 46.67 -32.20
N LEU A 21 4.78 47.07 -32.83
CA LEU A 21 4.10 46.25 -33.82
C LEU A 21 4.99 45.93 -35.02
N ALA A 22 5.91 46.84 -35.40
CA ALA A 22 6.91 46.56 -36.45
C ALA A 22 7.98 45.57 -35.98
N ILE A 23 8.46 45.73 -34.75
CA ILE A 23 9.47 44.85 -34.15
C ILE A 23 8.93 43.42 -34.07
N VAL A 24 7.73 43.23 -33.52
CA VAL A 24 7.10 41.91 -33.37
C VAL A 24 6.82 41.28 -34.74
N LEU A 25 6.35 42.07 -35.71
CA LEU A 25 6.10 41.56 -37.06
C LEU A 25 7.40 41.08 -37.74
N ASN A 26 8.50 41.83 -37.60
CA ASN A 26 9.80 41.40 -38.12
C ASN A 26 10.32 40.15 -37.39
N LEU A 27 10.16 40.09 -36.07
CA LEU A 27 10.57 38.92 -35.27
C LEU A 27 9.84 37.65 -35.75
N VAL A 28 8.53 37.74 -35.94
CA VAL A 28 7.71 36.62 -36.46
C VAL A 28 8.10 36.27 -37.90
N GLN A 29 8.42 37.25 -38.75
CA GLN A 29 8.76 36.98 -40.15
C GLN A 29 10.14 36.34 -40.33
N TYR A 30 11.12 36.68 -39.49
CA TYR A 30 12.52 36.30 -39.71
C TYR A 30 13.08 35.31 -38.69
N GLU A 31 12.60 35.32 -37.44
CA GLU A 31 13.10 34.43 -36.38
C GLU A 31 12.10 33.35 -36.00
N TYR A 32 10.79 33.63 -36.03
CA TYR A 32 9.75 32.67 -35.62
C TYR A 32 8.61 32.53 -36.65
N PRO A 33 8.90 32.00 -37.85
CA PRO A 33 7.94 31.94 -38.96
C PRO A 33 6.71 31.08 -38.67
N ASP A 34 6.78 30.17 -37.70
CA ASP A 34 5.65 29.32 -37.31
C ASP A 34 4.46 30.13 -36.76
N TYR A 35 4.73 31.29 -36.16
CA TYR A 35 3.69 32.20 -35.68
C TYR A 35 3.16 33.16 -36.76
N ALA A 36 3.70 33.11 -37.99
CA ALA A 36 3.29 34.01 -39.07
C ALA A 36 1.81 33.84 -39.47
N ALA A 37 1.22 32.66 -39.25
CA ALA A 37 -0.21 32.43 -39.49
C ALA A 37 -1.11 33.22 -38.51
N ALA A 38 -0.69 33.34 -37.25
CA ALA A 38 -1.42 34.08 -36.21
C ALA A 38 -1.09 35.58 -36.22
N PHE A 39 0.17 35.93 -36.44
CA PHE A 39 0.71 37.30 -36.41
C PHE A 39 1.14 37.78 -37.80
N ASN A 40 0.27 37.57 -38.80
CA ASN A 40 0.55 37.88 -40.20
C ASN A 40 0.66 39.38 -40.53
N ASN A 41 0.16 40.27 -39.68
CA ASN A 41 0.22 41.71 -39.89
C ASN A 41 0.15 42.48 -38.55
N LYS A 42 0.44 43.78 -38.60
CA LYS A 42 0.38 44.64 -37.40
C LYS A 42 -1.00 44.67 -36.73
N GLN A 43 -2.09 44.45 -37.47
CA GLN A 43 -3.45 44.50 -36.92
C GLN A 43 -3.77 43.26 -36.08
N SER A 44 -3.32 42.08 -36.47
CA SER A 44 -3.48 40.87 -35.65
C SER A 44 -2.63 40.92 -34.38
N ILE A 45 -1.41 41.46 -34.47
CA ILE A 45 -0.55 41.73 -33.30
C ILE A 45 -1.19 42.77 -32.38
N ALA A 46 -1.74 43.85 -32.93
CA ALA A 46 -2.43 44.87 -32.13
C ALA A 46 -3.70 44.33 -31.45
N ALA A 47 -4.46 43.48 -32.15
CA ALA A 47 -5.64 42.83 -31.59
C ALA A 47 -5.27 41.88 -30.43
N PHE A 48 -4.17 41.16 -30.55
CA PHE A 48 -3.64 40.32 -29.47
C PHE A 48 -3.30 41.13 -28.22
N PHE A 49 -2.47 42.17 -28.33
CA PHE A 49 -2.13 43.02 -27.19
C PHE A 49 -3.36 43.71 -26.59
N LYS A 50 -4.32 44.14 -27.41
CA LYS A 50 -5.60 44.67 -26.94
C LYS A 50 -6.37 43.65 -26.08
N ASN A 51 -6.36 42.38 -26.46
CA ASN A 51 -6.98 41.30 -25.70
C ASN A 51 -6.22 41.00 -24.41
N VAL A 52 -4.89 40.99 -24.44
CA VAL A 52 -4.02 40.88 -23.24
C VAL A 52 -4.37 41.98 -22.24
N GLY A 53 -4.42 43.22 -22.71
CA GLY A 53 -4.87 44.36 -21.93
C GLY A 53 -6.24 44.10 -21.31
N SER A 54 -7.21 43.59 -22.08
CA SER A 54 -8.59 43.32 -21.64
C SER A 54 -8.78 42.17 -20.64
N LEU A 55 -7.79 41.27 -20.52
CA LEU A 55 -7.82 40.14 -19.58
C LEU A 55 -7.14 40.46 -18.23
N MET A 56 -6.33 41.53 -18.16
CA MET A 56 -5.66 41.89 -16.90
C MET A 56 -6.63 42.35 -15.79
N PRO A 57 -6.41 41.94 -14.52
CA PRO A 57 -7.13 42.45 -13.36
C PRO A 57 -7.03 43.97 -13.24
N MET A 58 -8.09 44.63 -12.75
CA MET A 58 -8.10 46.10 -12.63
C MET A 58 -7.00 46.65 -11.71
N ALA A 59 -6.65 45.91 -10.65
CA ALA A 59 -5.57 46.30 -9.73
C ALA A 59 -4.21 46.32 -10.44
N ALA A 60 -3.88 45.25 -11.17
CA ALA A 60 -2.66 45.14 -11.96
C ALA A 60 -2.60 46.20 -13.08
N ARG A 61 -3.72 46.45 -13.79
CA ARG A 61 -3.78 47.54 -14.79
C ARG A 61 -3.52 48.91 -14.18
N LYS A 62 -4.06 49.16 -12.98
CA LYS A 62 -3.87 50.43 -12.28
C LYS A 62 -2.40 50.58 -11.88
N GLN A 63 -1.79 49.55 -11.31
CA GLN A 63 -0.38 49.55 -10.95
C GLN A 63 0.54 49.74 -12.16
N LEU A 64 0.28 49.08 -13.29
CA LEU A 64 1.08 49.25 -14.51
C LEU A 64 0.92 50.66 -15.11
N ARG A 65 -0.27 51.26 -15.01
CA ARG A 65 -0.51 52.66 -15.42
C ARG A 65 0.21 53.64 -14.51
N ASP A 66 0.09 53.45 -13.20
CA ASP A 66 0.78 54.28 -12.21
C ASP A 66 2.31 54.18 -12.41
N HIS A 67 2.84 53.02 -12.83
CA HIS A 67 4.24 52.87 -13.21
C HIS A 67 4.60 53.63 -14.51
N LEU A 68 3.80 53.50 -15.57
CA LEU A 68 4.01 54.26 -16.82
C LEU A 68 4.01 55.78 -16.58
N ASP A 69 3.12 56.27 -15.72
CA ASP A 69 3.03 57.70 -15.37
C ASP A 69 4.27 58.21 -14.60
N THR A 70 5.10 57.31 -14.06
CA THR A 70 6.36 57.65 -13.38
C THR A 70 7.60 57.60 -14.30
N LEU A 71 7.46 57.11 -15.53
CA LEU A 71 8.56 57.05 -16.49
C LEU A 71 8.74 58.42 -17.20
N PRO A 72 9.98 58.84 -17.52
CA PRO A 72 10.22 60.03 -18.34
C PRO A 72 9.57 59.91 -19.73
N GLU A 73 9.09 61.02 -20.31
CA GLU A 73 8.45 61.04 -21.65
C GLU A 73 9.35 60.46 -22.77
N ASP A 74 10.68 60.48 -22.58
CA ASP A 74 11.67 59.93 -23.51
C ASP A 74 12.40 58.68 -22.96
N ASP A 75 11.72 57.83 -22.19
CA ASP A 75 12.31 56.62 -21.62
C ASP A 75 12.80 55.61 -22.68
N GLN A 76 14.12 55.55 -22.89
CA GLN A 76 14.78 54.66 -23.86
C GLN A 76 15.35 53.38 -23.24
N VAL A 77 15.00 53.07 -21.99
CA VAL A 77 15.50 51.88 -21.29
C VAL A 77 14.91 50.61 -21.92
N PRO A 78 15.73 49.60 -22.29
CA PRO A 78 15.24 48.34 -22.83
C PRO A 78 14.21 47.67 -21.91
N ALA A 79 13.24 46.96 -22.50
CA ALA A 79 12.18 46.28 -21.76
C ALA A 79 12.68 45.20 -20.80
N ASN A 80 13.91 44.71 -21.02
CA ASN A 80 14.60 43.81 -20.11
C ASN A 80 16.04 44.30 -19.92
N PRO A 81 16.29 45.24 -18.98
CA PRO A 81 17.64 45.58 -18.60
C PRO A 81 18.15 44.50 -17.64
N CYS A 82 18.62 43.37 -18.18
CA CYS A 82 19.41 42.46 -17.34
C CYS A 82 20.63 43.25 -16.85
N ALA A 83 20.83 43.28 -15.52
CA ALA A 83 21.96 43.94 -14.85
C ALA A 83 23.35 43.36 -15.24
N CYS A 84 23.41 42.48 -16.26
CA CYS A 84 24.59 41.78 -16.75
C CYS A 84 24.82 41.98 -18.26
N ALA A 85 24.21 42.97 -18.91
CA ALA A 85 24.48 43.25 -20.32
C ALA A 85 25.91 43.79 -20.52
N THR A 86 26.68 43.16 -21.40
CA THR A 86 28.04 43.61 -21.75
C THR A 86 28.00 44.90 -22.59
N PRO A 87 29.05 45.75 -22.58
CA PRO A 87 29.09 46.96 -23.42
C PRO A 87 28.84 46.68 -24.91
N GLU A 88 29.29 45.53 -25.42
CA GLU A 88 29.04 45.06 -26.79
C GLU A 88 27.55 44.81 -27.06
N GLN A 89 26.81 44.24 -26.11
CA GLN A 89 25.36 43.98 -26.26
C GLN A 89 24.54 45.28 -26.25
N PHE A 90 25.00 46.31 -25.54
CA PHE A 90 24.40 47.64 -25.57
C PHE A 90 24.66 48.36 -26.91
N GLU A 91 25.87 48.21 -27.45
CA GLU A 91 26.24 48.73 -28.76
C GLU A 91 25.44 48.05 -29.88
N ASP A 92 25.22 46.73 -29.78
CA ASP A 92 24.37 45.96 -30.71
C ASP A 92 22.89 46.37 -30.65
N PHE A 93 22.38 46.66 -29.45
CA PHE A 93 21.04 47.25 -29.27
C PHE A 93 20.93 48.61 -29.98
N CYS A 94 21.91 49.50 -29.77
CA CYS A 94 21.97 50.82 -30.40
C CYS A 94 22.06 50.74 -31.92
N ASN A 95 22.87 49.82 -32.46
CA ASN A 95 22.99 49.60 -33.89
C ASN A 95 21.68 49.11 -34.52
N ARG A 96 20.99 48.17 -33.86
CA ARG A 96 19.70 47.64 -34.35
C ARG A 96 18.59 48.68 -34.27
N ARG A 97 18.54 49.48 -33.21
CA ARG A 97 17.53 50.55 -33.06
C ARG A 97 17.79 51.70 -34.04
N THR A 98 19.05 52.03 -34.30
CA THR A 98 19.46 52.98 -35.35
C THR A 98 18.98 52.52 -36.73
N ALA A 99 19.16 51.25 -37.08
CA ALA A 99 18.70 50.68 -38.34
C ALA A 99 17.17 50.73 -38.51
N ILE A 100 16.41 50.61 -37.41
CA ILE A 100 14.94 50.69 -37.44
C ILE A 100 14.44 52.13 -37.56
N LEU A 101 15.17 53.10 -36.98
CA LEU A 101 14.82 54.53 -36.97
C LEU A 101 15.41 55.30 -38.16
N GLU A 102 16.14 54.64 -39.05
CA GLU A 102 16.77 55.24 -40.21
C GLU A 102 15.73 55.90 -41.13
N GLY A 103 15.88 57.21 -41.35
CA GLY A 103 14.93 58.04 -42.11
C GLY A 103 13.72 58.56 -41.33
N ARG A 104 13.60 58.27 -40.03
CA ARG A 104 12.50 58.72 -39.15
C ARG A 104 12.95 59.65 -38.01
N ALA A 105 14.23 59.63 -37.64
CA ALA A 105 14.84 60.55 -36.67
C ALA A 105 16.17 61.09 -37.24
N SER A 106 16.61 62.27 -36.80
CA SER A 106 17.90 62.83 -37.24
C SER A 106 19.08 62.09 -36.58
N GLN A 107 20.23 62.06 -37.25
CA GLN A 107 21.42 61.35 -36.73
C GLN A 107 21.91 61.90 -35.38
N VAL A 108 21.59 63.16 -35.08
CA VAL A 108 21.86 63.81 -33.79
C VAL A 108 20.86 63.38 -32.70
N GLN A 109 19.60 63.10 -33.07
CA GLN A 109 18.63 62.52 -32.14
C GLN A 109 18.97 61.07 -31.81
N ILE A 110 19.40 60.30 -32.81
CA ILE A 110 19.78 58.89 -32.65
C ILE A 110 21.07 58.78 -31.79
N SER A 111 22.03 59.70 -31.94
CA SER A 111 23.23 59.70 -31.10
C SER A 111 22.93 60.03 -29.64
N HIS A 112 22.03 60.98 -29.37
CA HIS A 112 21.58 61.30 -28.00
C HIS A 112 20.85 60.12 -27.33
N MET A 113 20.22 59.22 -28.09
CA MET A 113 19.56 58.02 -27.57
C MET A 113 20.53 56.91 -27.14
N CYS A 114 21.82 57.05 -27.47
CA CYS A 114 22.87 56.06 -27.22
C CYS A 114 24.07 56.64 -26.44
N GLU A 115 23.99 57.89 -25.98
CA GLU A 115 24.98 58.48 -25.06
C GLU A 115 24.69 58.04 -23.62
N VAL A 116 25.64 57.30 -23.03
CA VAL A 116 25.65 57.03 -21.58
C VAL A 116 26.19 58.30 -20.89
N GLU A 117 25.31 59.22 -20.52
CA GLU A 117 25.70 60.28 -19.57
C GLU A 117 25.77 59.69 -18.15
N ASP A 118 26.88 59.95 -17.46
CA ASP A 118 27.21 59.60 -16.06
C ASP A 118 26.21 60.16 -15.01
N GLU A 119 25.04 60.65 -15.41
CA GLU A 119 23.95 61.12 -14.55
C GLU A 119 22.91 60.02 -14.22
N LEU A 120 23.26 58.74 -14.35
CA LEU A 120 22.43 57.61 -13.88
C LEU A 120 22.46 57.44 -12.35
N GLY A 121 23.35 58.12 -11.63
CA GLY A 121 23.46 58.03 -10.16
C GLY A 121 22.16 58.40 -9.41
N PRO A 122 21.52 59.55 -9.69
CA PRO A 122 20.26 59.93 -9.05
C PRO A 122 19.05 59.11 -9.52
N LEU A 123 19.05 58.58 -10.75
CA LEU A 123 17.97 57.76 -11.29
C LEU A 123 18.02 56.32 -10.75
N ALA A 124 19.22 55.74 -10.59
CA ALA A 124 19.44 54.47 -9.92
C ALA A 124 19.04 54.54 -8.43
N GLN A 125 19.30 55.69 -7.79
CA GLN A 125 18.89 55.92 -6.40
C GLN A 125 17.36 56.13 -6.27
N ALA A 126 16.69 56.72 -7.27
CA ALA A 126 15.23 56.82 -7.31
C ALA A 126 14.55 55.47 -7.63
N LEU A 127 15.18 54.61 -8.45
CA LEU A 127 14.71 53.25 -8.75
C LEU A 127 14.86 52.30 -7.54
N GLN A 128 15.89 52.52 -6.70
CA GLN A 128 16.11 51.77 -5.45
C GLN A 128 15.31 52.30 -4.24
N SER A 129 14.66 53.47 -4.34
CA SER A 129 13.94 54.09 -3.21
C SER A 129 12.44 54.28 -3.45
N GLY A 130 11.90 53.76 -4.57
CA GLY A 130 10.47 53.66 -4.78
C GLY A 130 9.85 52.59 -3.88
N PRO A 131 8.58 52.73 -3.44
CA PRO A 131 7.90 51.80 -2.53
C PRO A 131 7.66 50.37 -3.09
N PHE A 132 8.27 50.04 -4.22
CA PHE A 132 8.11 48.78 -4.96
C PHE A 132 9.46 48.18 -5.41
N SER A 133 10.61 48.63 -4.87
CA SER A 133 11.94 48.10 -5.25
C SER A 133 12.13 46.62 -4.90
N ASP A 134 11.36 46.11 -3.94
CA ASP A 134 11.55 44.79 -3.34
C ASP A 134 10.48 43.77 -3.78
N ILE A 135 9.56 44.13 -4.69
CA ILE A 135 8.47 43.24 -5.14
C ILE A 135 8.74 42.78 -6.58
N PRO A 136 9.05 41.49 -6.83
CA PRO A 136 9.26 40.97 -8.17
C PRO A 136 8.01 41.11 -9.06
N LEU A 137 8.19 41.29 -10.37
CA LEU A 137 7.07 41.51 -11.31
C LEU A 137 6.16 40.28 -11.42
N MET A 138 6.71 39.07 -11.32
CA MET A 138 5.99 37.80 -11.16
C MET A 138 6.32 37.22 -9.79
N GLY A 139 5.31 36.67 -9.11
CA GLY A 139 5.51 35.95 -7.86
C GLY A 139 6.28 34.65 -8.05
N SER A 140 6.84 34.13 -6.97
CA SER A 140 7.39 32.78 -6.88
C SER A 140 6.23 31.76 -6.95
N PRO A 141 6.47 30.52 -7.46
CA PRO A 141 5.46 29.47 -7.47
C PRO A 141 4.83 29.28 -6.08
N GLY A 142 3.50 29.27 -6.01
CA GLY A 142 2.75 29.12 -4.76
C GLY A 142 2.74 30.35 -3.83
N CYS A 143 3.41 31.45 -4.19
CA CYS A 143 3.52 32.67 -3.40
C CYS A 143 2.86 33.88 -4.10
N ASP A 144 2.22 34.74 -3.30
CA ASP A 144 1.66 36.05 -3.72
C ASP A 144 2.68 37.18 -3.45
N ASP A 145 3.97 36.90 -3.66
CA ASP A 145 5.10 37.79 -3.38
C ASP A 145 5.47 38.72 -4.56
N GLY A 146 4.79 38.59 -5.71
CA GLY A 146 5.01 39.43 -6.88
C GLY A 146 3.81 40.26 -7.33
N LEU A 147 4.05 41.23 -8.23
CA LEU A 147 3.02 42.15 -8.75
C LEU A 147 1.96 41.43 -9.61
N LEU A 148 2.38 40.37 -10.31
CA LEU A 148 1.53 39.41 -11.00
C LEU A 148 1.72 38.03 -10.35
N PRO A 149 0.65 37.25 -10.14
CA PRO A 149 0.82 35.87 -9.68
C PRO A 149 1.61 35.08 -10.72
N PHE A 150 2.44 34.13 -10.28
CA PHE A 150 3.19 33.23 -11.19
C PHE A 150 2.25 32.55 -12.18
N GLU A 151 1.09 32.09 -11.70
CA GLU A 151 0.04 31.46 -12.49
C GLU A 151 -1.35 31.90 -11.97
N PRO A 152 -2.30 32.30 -12.84
CA PRO A 152 -3.63 32.69 -12.40
C PRO A 152 -4.43 31.49 -11.89
N LYS A 153 -5.32 31.70 -10.90
CA LYS A 153 -6.13 30.64 -10.27
C LYS A 153 -6.94 29.84 -11.28
N GLU A 154 -7.37 30.46 -12.37
CA GLU A 154 -8.09 29.81 -13.46
C GLU A 154 -7.22 28.83 -14.24
N ALA A 155 -5.93 29.12 -14.45
CA ALA A 155 -5.00 28.20 -15.10
C ALA A 155 -4.70 26.99 -14.21
N VAL A 156 -4.46 27.22 -12.91
CA VAL A 156 -4.32 26.15 -11.91
C VAL A 156 -5.57 25.24 -11.90
N ALA A 157 -6.77 25.82 -11.96
CA ALA A 157 -8.01 25.07 -11.99
C ALA A 157 -8.19 24.23 -13.27
N VAL A 158 -7.73 24.73 -14.42
CA VAL A 158 -7.78 23.97 -15.69
C VAL A 158 -6.78 22.82 -15.67
N SER A 159 -5.53 23.06 -15.25
CA SER A 159 -4.49 22.04 -15.15
C SER A 159 -4.91 20.92 -14.20
N THR A 160 -5.39 21.27 -13.00
CA THR A 160 -5.86 20.28 -12.00
C THR A 160 -7.09 19.50 -12.48
N ALA A 161 -8.01 20.10 -13.25
CA ALA A 161 -9.17 19.40 -13.82
C ALA A 161 -8.79 18.34 -14.87
N VAL A 162 -7.73 18.57 -15.65
CA VAL A 162 -7.20 17.57 -16.60
C VAL A 162 -6.61 16.38 -15.84
N LEU A 163 -5.81 16.65 -14.82
CA LEU A 163 -5.21 15.61 -13.97
C LEU A 163 -6.28 14.77 -13.25
N ASP A 164 -7.32 15.42 -12.70
CA ASP A 164 -8.49 14.77 -12.11
C ASP A 164 -9.20 13.83 -13.12
N THR A 165 -9.32 14.26 -14.38
CA THR A 165 -9.92 13.44 -15.43
C THR A 165 -9.10 12.17 -15.69
N HIS A 166 -7.77 12.26 -15.74
CA HIS A 166 -6.90 11.09 -15.92
C HIS A 166 -7.01 10.10 -14.73
N LEU A 167 -7.04 10.61 -13.50
CA LEU A 167 -7.22 9.76 -12.30
C LEU A 167 -8.59 9.07 -12.29
N LYS A 168 -9.66 9.76 -12.72
CA LYS A 168 -11.00 9.15 -12.87
C LYS A 168 -11.03 8.03 -13.90
N GLN A 169 -10.29 8.16 -15.01
CA GLN A 169 -10.17 7.10 -16.01
C GLN A 169 -9.44 5.87 -15.44
N ILE A 170 -8.33 6.08 -14.73
CA ILE A 170 -7.59 5.01 -14.06
C ILE A 170 -8.48 4.28 -13.06
N LYS A 171 -9.24 5.03 -12.24
CA LYS A 171 -10.23 4.47 -11.32
C LYS A 171 -11.27 3.60 -12.02
N ALA A 172 -11.77 4.03 -13.18
CA ALA A 172 -12.76 3.27 -13.94
C ALA A 172 -12.17 1.96 -14.50
N ASP A 173 -10.94 2.01 -15.03
CA ASP A 173 -10.23 0.85 -15.56
C ASP A 173 -9.87 -0.14 -14.43
N PHE A 174 -9.45 0.35 -13.26
CA PHE A 174 -9.25 -0.48 -12.06
C PHE A 174 -10.55 -1.13 -11.58
N THR A 175 -11.65 -0.38 -11.55
CA THR A 175 -12.98 -0.93 -11.22
C THR A 175 -13.38 -2.03 -12.19
N GLN A 176 -13.05 -1.88 -13.48
CA GLN A 176 -13.29 -2.91 -14.50
C GLN A 176 -12.42 -4.15 -14.26
N ASP A 177 -11.14 -4.00 -13.91
CA ASP A 177 -10.25 -5.11 -13.57
C ASP A 177 -10.66 -5.85 -12.29
N MET A 178 -11.38 -5.19 -11.37
CA MET A 178 -11.88 -5.80 -10.13
C MET A 178 -13.27 -6.43 -10.27
N LEU A 179 -14.20 -5.76 -10.97
CA LEU A 179 -15.64 -6.11 -11.00
C LEU A 179 -16.15 -6.55 -12.39
N GLY A 180 -15.28 -6.56 -13.41
CA GLY A 180 -15.60 -6.85 -14.80
C GLY A 180 -16.49 -8.09 -14.96
N SER A 181 -17.59 -7.92 -15.68
CA SER A 181 -18.64 -8.94 -15.80
C SER A 181 -18.54 -9.81 -17.06
N GLY A 182 -17.39 -9.81 -17.74
CA GLY A 182 -17.04 -10.61 -18.93
C GLY A 182 -18.17 -11.01 -19.90
N PRO A 183 -18.33 -10.36 -21.06
CA PRO A 183 -19.37 -10.75 -22.01
C PRO A 183 -18.96 -10.93 -23.49
N PHE A 184 -17.68 -10.78 -23.89
CA PHE A 184 -17.26 -10.84 -25.31
C PHE A 184 -15.93 -11.54 -25.60
N PHE A 185 -14.94 -11.49 -24.69
CA PHE A 185 -13.68 -12.22 -24.76
C PHE A 185 -13.41 -12.90 -23.41
N GLU A 186 -12.68 -14.02 -23.42
CA GLU A 186 -12.35 -14.81 -22.21
C GLU A 186 -11.45 -14.03 -21.19
N SER A 187 -10.97 -12.83 -21.56
CA SER A 187 -10.01 -11.99 -20.81
C SER A 187 -10.60 -10.82 -20.00
N ASP A 188 -11.92 -10.58 -20.02
CA ASP A 188 -12.56 -9.38 -19.40
C ASP A 188 -13.20 -9.64 -18.01
N TRP A 189 -12.77 -10.70 -17.33
CA TRP A 189 -13.27 -11.07 -16.02
C TRP A 189 -12.58 -10.28 -14.90
N GLY A 190 -13.37 -9.70 -13.99
CA GLY A 190 -12.83 -8.98 -12.84
C GLY A 190 -12.42 -9.91 -11.69
N LEU A 191 -11.33 -9.57 -10.99
CA LEU A 191 -10.76 -10.37 -9.90
C LEU A 191 -11.80 -10.78 -8.84
N LEU A 192 -12.49 -9.82 -8.23
CA LEU A 192 -13.48 -10.12 -7.16
C LEU A 192 -14.70 -10.87 -7.70
N ASN A 193 -15.11 -10.60 -8.94
CA ASN A 193 -16.19 -11.33 -9.58
C ASN A 193 -15.84 -12.81 -9.78
N MET A 194 -14.57 -13.12 -10.05
CA MET A 194 -14.05 -14.48 -10.20
C MET A 194 -13.82 -15.16 -8.85
N VAL A 195 -13.23 -14.47 -7.87
CA VAL A 195 -13.05 -15.00 -6.50
C VAL A 195 -14.39 -15.44 -5.90
N LEU A 196 -15.45 -14.66 -6.18
CA LEU A 196 -16.83 -14.97 -5.81
C LEU A 196 -17.53 -15.89 -6.82
N SER A 197 -16.81 -16.90 -7.33
CA SER A 197 -17.41 -17.94 -8.16
C SER A 197 -18.25 -18.89 -7.33
N ASP A 198 -19.34 -19.38 -7.92
CA ASP A 198 -20.14 -20.43 -7.31
C ASP A 198 -19.46 -21.81 -7.36
N THR A 199 -20.08 -22.81 -6.74
CA THR A 199 -19.56 -24.20 -6.70
C THR A 199 -19.41 -24.86 -8.07
N LEU A 200 -19.95 -24.28 -9.15
CA LEU A 200 -19.73 -24.74 -10.52
C LEU A 200 -18.63 -23.93 -11.24
N GLY A 201 -17.95 -23.01 -10.57
CA GLY A 201 -16.93 -22.14 -11.15
C GLY A 201 -17.51 -21.06 -12.07
N ASN A 202 -18.77 -20.65 -11.87
CA ASN A 202 -19.32 -19.50 -12.56
C ASN A 202 -19.16 -18.26 -11.69
N PRO A 203 -18.62 -17.15 -12.23
CA PRO A 203 -18.44 -15.92 -11.48
C PRO A 203 -19.76 -15.33 -11.02
N LEU A 204 -19.73 -14.52 -9.97
CA LEU A 204 -20.93 -13.98 -9.29
C LEU A 204 -21.93 -13.33 -10.25
N SER A 205 -21.44 -12.52 -11.20
CA SER A 205 -22.28 -11.89 -12.22
C SER A 205 -22.97 -12.91 -13.16
N THR A 206 -22.29 -14.00 -13.50
CA THR A 206 -22.85 -15.10 -14.31
C THR A 206 -23.83 -15.93 -13.51
N HIS A 207 -23.51 -16.26 -12.25
CA HIS A 207 -24.42 -16.91 -11.31
C HIS A 207 -25.76 -16.16 -11.24
N ASN A 208 -25.68 -14.87 -10.95
CA ASN A 208 -26.86 -14.00 -10.85
C ASN A 208 -27.65 -13.89 -12.16
N ARG A 209 -26.97 -13.88 -13.32
CA ARG A 209 -27.61 -13.89 -14.64
C ARG A 209 -28.36 -15.21 -14.90
N LYS A 210 -27.75 -16.36 -14.59
CA LYS A 210 -28.34 -17.70 -14.75
C LYS A 210 -29.58 -17.86 -13.87
N LYS A 211 -29.51 -17.47 -12.60
CA LYS A 211 -30.67 -17.44 -11.68
C LYS A 211 -31.88 -16.68 -12.25
N LYS A 212 -31.63 -15.57 -12.96
CA LYS A 212 -32.69 -14.67 -13.42
C LYS A 212 -33.30 -15.03 -14.77
N PHE A 213 -32.47 -15.43 -15.74
CA PHE A 213 -32.86 -15.47 -17.14
C PHE A 213 -32.76 -16.85 -17.79
N ASP A 214 -32.15 -17.84 -17.13
CA ASP A 214 -31.96 -19.17 -17.72
C ASP A 214 -33.28 -19.95 -17.77
N ILE A 215 -33.40 -20.84 -18.76
CA ILE A 215 -34.50 -21.79 -18.92
C ILE A 215 -34.53 -22.75 -17.72
N GLY A 216 -33.36 -23.07 -17.17
CA GLY A 216 -33.15 -23.85 -15.94
C GLY A 216 -33.16 -23.04 -14.63
N ARG A 217 -33.72 -21.81 -14.59
CA ARG A 217 -33.71 -20.93 -13.40
C ARG A 217 -34.23 -21.55 -12.08
N LYS A 218 -34.97 -22.66 -12.16
CA LYS A 218 -35.46 -23.40 -10.98
C LYS A 218 -34.38 -24.29 -10.35
N GLN A 219 -33.34 -24.64 -11.13
CA GLN A 219 -32.22 -25.50 -10.75
C GLN A 219 -31.02 -24.70 -10.27
N TYR A 220 -30.85 -23.45 -10.71
CA TYR A 220 -29.72 -22.60 -10.29
C TYR A 220 -30.09 -21.82 -9.02
N VAL A 221 -29.38 -22.06 -7.92
CA VAL A 221 -29.74 -21.53 -6.59
C VAL A 221 -28.54 -20.93 -5.87
N ASP A 222 -28.76 -19.89 -5.06
CA ASP A 222 -27.75 -19.32 -4.15
C ASP A 222 -27.42 -20.33 -3.04
N TYR A 223 -28.47 -20.98 -2.52
CA TYR A 223 -28.45 -21.96 -1.46
C TYR A 223 -29.41 -23.10 -1.81
N TYR A 224 -29.09 -24.33 -1.45
CA TYR A 224 -30.03 -25.44 -1.68
C TYR A 224 -31.22 -25.32 -0.75
N VAL A 225 -32.41 -25.61 -1.26
CA VAL A 225 -33.65 -25.49 -0.48
C VAL A 225 -34.52 -26.74 -0.66
N GLU A 226 -35.00 -27.34 0.44
CA GLU A 226 -35.95 -28.49 0.42
C GLU A 226 -37.31 -28.01 -0.09
N SER A 227 -38.03 -28.76 -0.92
CA SER A 227 -39.35 -28.33 -1.44
C SER A 227 -40.56 -28.75 -0.57
N PRO A 228 -41.12 -27.89 0.32
CA PRO A 228 -42.45 -28.13 0.89
C PRO A 228 -43.51 -27.05 0.63
N GLY A 229 -44.40 -27.28 -0.34
CA GLY A 229 -45.83 -26.89 -0.32
C GLY A 229 -46.27 -25.41 -0.37
N TRP A 230 -45.71 -24.49 0.42
CA TRP A 230 -46.26 -23.12 0.59
C TRP A 230 -45.43 -21.97 -0.03
N ILE A 231 -44.14 -22.17 -0.34
CA ILE A 231 -43.23 -21.23 -1.05
C ILE A 231 -42.97 -21.66 -2.53
N TRP A 232 -43.59 -22.74 -3.03
CA TRP A 232 -42.88 -23.70 -3.91
C TRP A 232 -43.38 -23.94 -5.35
N ASN A 233 -43.67 -22.87 -6.12
CA ASN A 233 -43.69 -22.99 -7.59
C ASN A 233 -42.40 -22.50 -8.26
N THR A 234 -41.39 -22.15 -7.46
CA THR A 234 -40.22 -21.35 -7.87
C THR A 234 -38.94 -22.17 -8.09
N TYR A 235 -38.74 -23.29 -7.38
CA TYR A 235 -37.50 -24.09 -7.43
C TYR A 235 -37.76 -25.56 -7.78
N ASP A 236 -36.74 -26.26 -8.28
CA ASP A 236 -36.76 -27.68 -8.68
C ASP A 236 -36.42 -28.60 -7.49
N ASP A 237 -36.46 -29.93 -7.67
CA ASP A 237 -36.01 -30.88 -6.64
C ASP A 237 -34.56 -30.58 -6.23
N ALA A 238 -34.21 -30.71 -4.94
CA ALA A 238 -32.86 -30.44 -4.49
C ALA A 238 -31.81 -31.29 -5.22
N SER A 239 -32.13 -32.50 -5.70
CA SER A 239 -31.20 -33.30 -6.51
C SER A 239 -30.83 -32.65 -7.86
N ASP A 240 -31.76 -31.89 -8.45
CA ASP A 240 -31.55 -31.15 -9.70
C ASP A 240 -30.97 -29.75 -9.47
N GLN A 241 -31.04 -29.23 -8.24
CA GLN A 241 -30.44 -27.95 -7.88
C GLN A 241 -28.89 -27.98 -7.96
N LYS A 242 -28.29 -26.86 -8.38
CA LYS A 242 -26.84 -26.71 -8.60
C LYS A 242 -26.40 -25.24 -8.50
N GLY A 243 -25.08 -25.03 -8.44
CA GLY A 243 -24.48 -23.70 -8.50
C GLY A 243 -24.62 -22.89 -7.20
N GLY A 244 -24.79 -23.55 -6.06
CA GLY A 244 -24.82 -22.89 -4.74
C GLY A 244 -23.52 -22.14 -4.44
N TYR A 245 -23.60 -21.13 -3.58
CA TYR A 245 -22.42 -20.44 -3.08
C TYR A 245 -21.58 -21.38 -2.21
N PRO A 246 -20.24 -21.46 -2.44
CA PRO A 246 -19.32 -22.25 -1.62
C PRO A 246 -19.37 -21.85 -0.15
N VAL A 247 -18.93 -22.74 0.74
CA VAL A 247 -18.70 -22.42 2.15
C VAL A 247 -17.46 -21.54 2.29
N LYS A 248 -16.37 -21.95 1.62
CA LYS A 248 -15.05 -21.32 1.70
C LYS A 248 -14.50 -20.89 0.35
N VAL A 249 -13.53 -19.97 0.38
CA VAL A 249 -12.71 -19.50 -0.75
C VAL A 249 -11.27 -19.95 -0.52
N ALA A 250 -10.58 -20.37 -1.58
CA ALA A 250 -9.19 -20.84 -1.52
C ALA A 250 -8.92 -21.95 -0.49
N GLU A 251 -9.90 -22.83 -0.26
CA GLU A 251 -9.89 -23.87 0.77
C GLU A 251 -8.64 -24.77 0.74
N ARG A 252 -8.10 -25.05 -0.45
CA ARG A 252 -6.87 -25.85 -0.58
C ARG A 252 -5.67 -25.18 0.08
N LEU A 253 -5.57 -23.86 -0.04
CA LEU A 253 -4.50 -23.09 0.60
C LEU A 253 -4.65 -23.16 2.12
N GLN A 254 -5.85 -22.96 2.64
CA GLN A 254 -6.14 -23.08 4.07
C GLN A 254 -5.73 -24.45 4.62
N GLU A 255 -6.12 -25.55 3.96
CA GLU A 255 -5.76 -26.92 4.36
C GLU A 255 -4.26 -27.16 4.35
N GLN A 256 -3.55 -26.64 3.33
CA GLN A 256 -2.10 -26.78 3.27
C GLN A 256 -1.40 -25.98 4.36
N MET A 257 -1.86 -24.77 4.66
CA MET A 257 -1.32 -23.98 5.77
C MET A 257 -1.53 -24.69 7.11
N ALA A 258 -2.75 -25.19 7.36
CA ALA A 258 -3.09 -25.91 8.59
C ALA A 258 -2.31 -27.23 8.75
N GLY A 259 -2.05 -27.92 7.63
CA GLY A 259 -1.32 -29.20 7.59
C GLY A 259 0.20 -29.07 7.39
N SER A 260 0.72 -27.86 7.20
CA SER A 260 2.15 -27.64 6.95
C SER A 260 2.97 -27.89 8.21
N ALA A 261 4.13 -28.50 8.02
CA ALA A 261 5.17 -28.66 9.04
C ALA A 261 6.43 -27.97 8.55
N ILE A 262 6.48 -26.66 8.70
CA ILE A 262 7.63 -25.84 8.34
C ILE A 262 8.81 -26.19 9.23
N VAL A 263 9.95 -26.44 8.61
CA VAL A 263 11.23 -26.71 9.27
C VAL A 263 12.15 -25.55 8.96
N TYR A 264 12.59 -24.87 10.01
CA TYR A 264 13.63 -23.86 9.94
C TYR A 264 14.98 -24.50 10.28
N ASN A 265 16.00 -24.24 9.46
CA ASN A 265 17.36 -24.74 9.67
C ASN A 265 18.36 -23.62 9.35
N SER A 266 18.80 -22.92 10.40
CA SER A 266 19.88 -21.93 10.26
C SER A 266 21.13 -22.58 9.68
N ASN A 267 21.67 -21.97 8.64
CA ASN A 267 22.94 -22.38 8.04
C ASN A 267 23.79 -21.16 7.66
N ASN A 268 25.07 -21.38 7.36
CA ASN A 268 25.98 -20.31 6.96
C ASN A 268 27.01 -20.81 5.94
N GLU A 269 26.55 -21.60 4.97
CA GLU A 269 27.38 -22.10 3.89
C GLU A 269 27.37 -21.15 2.70
N ILE A 270 28.54 -20.85 2.13
CA ILE A 270 28.66 -19.97 0.96
C ILE A 270 28.59 -20.75 -0.36
N ALA A 271 27.91 -20.17 -1.34
CA ALA A 271 28.02 -20.51 -2.76
C ALA A 271 29.02 -19.53 -3.40
N PRO A 272 30.09 -20.01 -4.04
CA PRO A 272 31.11 -19.14 -4.64
C PRO A 272 30.54 -18.37 -5.84
N GLU A 273 31.25 -17.33 -6.26
CA GLU A 273 30.94 -16.61 -7.49
C GLU A 273 30.94 -17.57 -8.69
N THR A 274 29.96 -17.40 -9.57
CA THR A 274 29.83 -18.23 -10.78
C THR A 274 29.59 -17.35 -12.00
N THR A 275 30.27 -17.66 -13.10
CA THR A 275 30.10 -16.95 -14.38
C THR A 275 29.41 -17.84 -15.39
N PHE A 276 28.34 -17.32 -15.99
CA PHE A 276 27.61 -17.96 -17.08
C PHE A 276 27.79 -17.14 -18.36
N THR A 277 27.69 -17.78 -19.51
CA THR A 277 27.68 -17.08 -20.80
C THR A 277 26.42 -17.46 -21.57
N ARG A 278 25.80 -16.48 -22.23
CA ARG A 278 24.62 -16.64 -23.08
C ARG A 278 24.86 -15.92 -24.40
N SER A 279 24.68 -16.62 -25.51
CA SER A 279 24.75 -16.00 -26.85
C SER A 279 23.57 -15.05 -27.09
N PHE A 280 23.76 -14.05 -27.94
CA PHE A 280 22.68 -13.16 -28.39
C PHE A 280 21.52 -13.94 -29.01
N ASP A 281 21.82 -14.94 -29.84
CA ASP A 281 20.81 -15.83 -30.43
C ASP A 281 19.93 -16.52 -29.39
N SER A 282 20.52 -16.99 -28.28
CA SER A 282 19.79 -17.66 -27.19
C SER A 282 18.92 -16.72 -26.36
N LEU A 283 19.20 -15.43 -26.39
CA LEU A 283 18.43 -14.38 -25.73
C LEU A 283 17.47 -13.69 -26.69
N ASN A 284 17.32 -14.22 -27.91
CA ASN A 284 16.54 -13.63 -28.99
C ASN A 284 16.97 -12.20 -29.37
N ILE A 285 18.22 -11.84 -29.07
CA ILE A 285 18.81 -10.55 -29.41
C ILE A 285 19.18 -10.60 -30.90
N GLY A 286 18.41 -9.92 -31.75
CA GLY A 286 18.70 -9.77 -33.19
C GLY A 286 18.01 -10.77 -34.14
N GLN A 287 17.13 -11.67 -33.67
CA GLN A 287 16.47 -12.62 -34.59
C GLN A 287 15.41 -11.94 -35.49
N GLY A 288 15.52 -12.18 -36.80
CA GLY A 288 14.55 -11.73 -37.82
C GLY A 288 14.87 -10.42 -38.55
N ARG A 289 16.03 -9.81 -38.27
CA ARG A 289 16.53 -8.61 -38.99
C ARG A 289 17.97 -8.83 -39.48
N ASN A 290 18.34 -8.11 -40.53
CA ASN A 290 19.63 -8.27 -41.21
C ASN A 290 20.76 -7.85 -40.25
N ILE A 291 21.80 -8.68 -40.07
CA ILE A 291 22.93 -8.49 -39.12
C ILE A 291 23.72 -7.18 -39.36
N PHE A 292 23.51 -6.51 -40.49
CA PHE A 292 24.09 -5.20 -40.81
C PHE A 292 23.23 -4.00 -40.35
N ASP A 293 22.15 -4.22 -39.58
CA ASP A 293 21.13 -3.22 -39.22
C ASP A 293 20.50 -3.47 -37.83
N THR A 294 21.21 -4.17 -36.92
CA THR A 294 20.69 -4.56 -35.59
C THR A 294 21.43 -3.85 -34.47
N ASP A 295 20.76 -2.88 -33.86
CA ASP A 295 21.12 -2.26 -32.58
C ASP A 295 20.80 -3.24 -31.42
N ILE A 296 21.79 -3.55 -30.58
CA ILE A 296 21.61 -4.35 -29.37
C ILE A 296 21.26 -3.43 -28.21
N ASN A 297 19.98 -3.35 -27.92
CA ASN A 297 19.49 -2.59 -26.77
C ASN A 297 19.63 -3.43 -25.50
N LEU A 298 20.58 -3.06 -24.63
CA LEU A 298 20.85 -3.81 -23.40
C LEU A 298 19.75 -3.66 -22.34
N THR A 299 18.75 -2.79 -22.55
CA THR A 299 17.55 -2.71 -21.71
C THR A 299 16.57 -3.85 -21.99
N GLU A 300 16.75 -4.58 -23.11
CA GLU A 300 15.94 -5.74 -23.53
C GLU A 300 16.41 -7.08 -22.95
N LEU A 301 17.34 -7.01 -22.01
CA LEU A 301 17.82 -8.20 -21.34
C LEU A 301 16.78 -8.65 -20.30
N PRO A 302 16.46 -9.96 -20.24
CA PRO A 302 15.59 -10.47 -19.19
C PRO A 302 16.23 -10.21 -17.83
N ASP A 303 15.39 -10.10 -16.80
CA ASP A 303 15.92 -10.11 -15.44
C ASP A 303 16.59 -11.46 -15.17
N PHE A 304 17.86 -11.42 -14.77
CA PHE A 304 18.65 -12.60 -14.44
C PHE A 304 18.55 -12.95 -12.95
N GLY A 305 17.93 -12.10 -12.14
CA GLY A 305 17.71 -12.24 -10.71
C GLY A 305 18.73 -11.49 -9.86
N TYR A 306 18.61 -11.66 -8.54
CA TYR A 306 19.40 -10.97 -7.53
C TYR A 306 20.93 -11.00 -7.74
N ASP A 307 21.56 -9.82 -7.63
CA ASP A 307 23.02 -9.64 -7.50
C ASP A 307 23.82 -10.35 -8.62
N ILE A 308 23.42 -10.08 -9.87
CA ILE A 308 24.06 -10.58 -11.09
C ILE A 308 24.58 -9.40 -11.91
N ASP A 309 25.88 -9.41 -12.17
CA ASP A 309 26.53 -8.46 -13.07
C ASP A 309 26.50 -8.96 -14.50
N ILE A 310 26.29 -8.05 -15.45
CA ILE A 310 26.19 -8.35 -16.88
C ILE A 310 27.34 -7.66 -17.60
N GLU A 311 28.19 -8.44 -18.26
CA GLU A 311 29.23 -7.93 -19.16
C GLU A 311 28.95 -8.38 -20.60
N VAL A 312 29.04 -7.45 -21.54
CA VAL A 312 28.81 -7.77 -22.97
C VAL A 312 30.14 -8.16 -23.63
N ASP A 313 30.18 -9.35 -24.23
CA ASP A 313 31.31 -9.87 -25.01
C ASP A 313 31.00 -9.73 -26.51
N TRP A 314 31.14 -8.50 -27.02
CA TRP A 314 30.88 -8.16 -28.43
C TRP A 314 31.59 -9.07 -29.44
N PRO A 315 32.89 -9.41 -29.29
CA PRO A 315 33.57 -10.30 -30.23
C PRO A 315 32.96 -11.70 -30.35
N ASN A 316 32.29 -12.19 -29.30
CA ASN A 316 31.72 -13.53 -29.23
C ASN A 316 30.19 -13.53 -29.33
N GLU A 317 29.57 -12.38 -29.59
CA GLU A 317 28.11 -12.18 -29.65
C GLU A 317 27.39 -12.82 -28.46
N ALA A 318 27.91 -12.56 -27.26
CA ALA A 318 27.42 -13.17 -26.03
C ALA A 318 27.46 -12.19 -24.85
N ILE A 319 26.63 -12.43 -23.84
CA ILE A 319 26.72 -11.77 -22.54
C ILE A 319 27.31 -12.75 -21.51
N LYS A 320 28.13 -12.21 -20.60
CA LYS A 320 28.62 -12.90 -19.41
C LYS A 320 27.79 -12.43 -18.22
N LEU A 321 27.22 -13.38 -17.50
CA LEU A 321 26.46 -13.16 -16.28
C LEU A 321 27.33 -13.61 -15.12
N ILE A 322 27.72 -12.69 -14.26
CA ILE A 322 28.56 -12.97 -13.08
C ILE A 322 27.64 -12.95 -11.88
N LYS A 323 27.33 -14.13 -11.35
CA LYS A 323 26.50 -14.32 -10.16
C LYS A 323 27.40 -14.24 -8.93
N SER A 324 27.27 -13.15 -8.17
CA SER A 324 28.06 -12.89 -6.96
C SER A 324 27.95 -14.01 -5.92
N ALA A 325 29.04 -14.23 -5.18
CA ALA A 325 29.07 -15.15 -4.04
C ALA A 325 28.00 -14.78 -3.01
N ARG A 326 27.27 -15.79 -2.52
CA ARG A 326 26.06 -15.62 -1.70
C ARG A 326 25.81 -16.82 -0.82
N LYS A 327 24.84 -16.77 0.08
CA LYS A 327 24.45 -17.92 0.90
C LYS A 327 23.91 -19.05 0.03
N LYS A 328 24.36 -20.28 0.28
CA LYS A 328 24.08 -21.44 -0.57
C LYS A 328 22.69 -22.02 -0.36
N ASN A 329 22.32 -22.31 0.89
CA ASN A 329 21.09 -23.03 1.21
C ASN A 329 20.10 -22.10 1.93
N PRO A 330 18.79 -22.19 1.64
CA PRO A 330 17.77 -21.43 2.36
C PRO A 330 17.66 -21.90 3.81
N ASP A 331 17.24 -21.00 4.70
CA ASP A 331 16.96 -21.33 6.10
C ASP A 331 15.57 -21.94 6.29
N VAL A 332 14.62 -21.57 5.42
CA VAL A 332 13.27 -22.13 5.40
C VAL A 332 12.71 -22.14 3.99
N VAL A 333 11.87 -23.13 3.69
CA VAL A 333 11.16 -23.26 2.41
C VAL A 333 9.69 -23.51 2.68
N LEU A 334 8.82 -22.62 2.20
CA LEU A 334 7.38 -22.82 2.20
C LEU A 334 6.97 -23.41 0.84
N LYS A 335 6.26 -24.55 0.86
CA LYS A 335 5.92 -25.29 -0.35
C LYS A 335 4.42 -25.29 -0.56
N TYR A 336 3.98 -25.00 -1.78
CA TYR A 336 2.59 -25.08 -2.19
C TYR A 336 2.43 -25.96 -3.43
N TYR A 337 1.29 -26.64 -3.55
CA TYR A 337 0.91 -27.36 -4.76
C TYR A 337 -0.62 -27.46 -4.89
N ASN A 338 -1.14 -27.33 -6.10
CA ASN A 338 -2.59 -27.45 -6.33
C ASN A 338 -3.01 -28.91 -6.64
N HIS A 339 -4.27 -29.16 -7.00
CA HIS A 339 -4.84 -30.49 -7.23
C HIS A 339 -5.26 -30.74 -8.68
N LEU A 340 -4.41 -30.36 -9.65
CA LEU A 340 -4.72 -30.52 -11.08
C LEU A 340 -6.10 -29.96 -11.39
N GLU A 341 -6.37 -28.71 -10.99
CA GLU A 341 -7.65 -28.11 -11.30
C GLU A 341 -8.81 -28.87 -10.60
N GLY A 342 -8.56 -29.43 -9.42
CA GLY A 342 -9.49 -30.27 -8.64
C GLY A 342 -9.73 -31.71 -9.12
N TYR A 343 -9.16 -32.15 -10.25
CA TYR A 343 -9.18 -33.58 -10.61
C TYR A 343 -8.47 -34.44 -9.56
N GLY A 344 -7.36 -33.94 -9.00
CA GLY A 344 -6.60 -34.63 -7.96
C GLY A 344 -7.43 -34.89 -6.69
N SER A 345 -8.26 -33.92 -6.29
CA SER A 345 -9.14 -34.04 -5.12
C SER A 345 -10.17 -35.17 -5.25
N LEU A 346 -10.69 -35.43 -6.47
CA LEU A 346 -11.61 -36.55 -6.73
C LEU A 346 -10.91 -37.89 -6.77
N MET A 347 -9.66 -37.91 -7.24
CA MET A 347 -8.85 -39.11 -7.22
C MET A 347 -8.64 -39.53 -5.77
N ASP A 348 -8.18 -38.64 -4.88
CA ASP A 348 -7.93 -38.89 -3.45
C ASP A 348 -9.08 -39.59 -2.70
N GLN A 349 -10.32 -39.33 -3.10
CA GLN A 349 -11.52 -39.92 -2.50
C GLN A 349 -11.84 -41.34 -3.03
N ASN A 350 -11.33 -41.75 -4.19
CA ASN A 350 -11.61 -43.04 -4.85
C ASN A 350 -10.46 -44.06 -4.68
N SER A 351 -10.36 -44.68 -3.51
CA SER A 351 -9.30 -45.59 -3.06
C SER A 351 -9.11 -46.93 -3.83
N PHE A 352 -9.66 -47.09 -5.04
CA PHE A 352 -9.76 -48.40 -5.72
C PHE A 352 -8.64 -48.75 -6.71
N VAL A 353 -7.69 -47.86 -6.97
CA VAL A 353 -6.59 -48.13 -7.92
C VAL A 353 -5.24 -47.90 -7.22
N ASP A 354 -4.21 -48.63 -7.64
CA ASP A 354 -2.84 -48.64 -7.08
C ASP A 354 -2.01 -47.39 -7.45
N TRP A 355 -2.64 -46.20 -7.46
CA TRP A 355 -2.05 -44.89 -7.79
C TRP A 355 -1.63 -44.11 -6.53
N ALA A 356 -1.90 -44.66 -5.34
CA ALA A 356 -1.41 -44.18 -4.04
C ALA A 356 0.14 -44.16 -3.93
N ALA A 357 0.84 -44.76 -4.90
CA ALA A 357 2.29 -44.83 -4.95
C ALA A 357 2.97 -43.57 -5.55
N SER A 358 2.23 -42.63 -6.17
CA SER A 358 2.83 -41.45 -6.83
C SER A 358 2.11 -40.11 -6.59
N PRO A 359 2.23 -39.51 -5.39
CA PRO A 359 1.76 -38.15 -5.09
C PRO A 359 2.35 -37.07 -6.01
N GLU A 360 3.58 -37.26 -6.50
CA GLU A 360 4.32 -36.37 -7.41
C GLU A 360 3.58 -36.05 -8.71
N ASN A 361 2.60 -36.87 -9.09
CA ASN A 361 1.84 -36.70 -10.32
C ASN A 361 0.52 -35.91 -10.18
N ARG A 362 0.14 -35.44 -8.97
CA ARG A 362 -1.22 -34.92 -8.67
C ARG A 362 -1.38 -33.38 -8.54
N TRP A 363 -0.59 -32.61 -9.27
CA TRP A 363 -0.64 -31.14 -9.31
C TRP A 363 -0.23 -30.64 -10.71
N ASN A 364 -0.69 -29.47 -11.18
CA ASN A 364 -0.18 -28.81 -12.40
C ASN A 364 0.57 -27.52 -12.12
N PHE A 365 0.36 -26.92 -10.95
CA PHE A 365 1.12 -25.78 -10.45
C PHE A 365 1.59 -26.06 -9.02
N ALA A 366 2.84 -25.73 -8.75
CA ALA A 366 3.44 -25.75 -7.42
C ALA A 366 4.47 -24.62 -7.32
N PHE A 367 4.83 -24.21 -6.12
CA PHE A 367 5.96 -23.32 -5.92
C PHE A 367 6.68 -23.60 -4.61
N ASP A 368 7.96 -23.26 -4.59
CA ASP A 368 8.80 -23.18 -3.40
C ASP A 368 9.15 -21.71 -3.15
N LEU A 369 8.80 -21.21 -1.96
CA LEU A 369 9.26 -19.92 -1.45
C LEU A 369 10.45 -20.17 -0.52
N GLU A 370 11.64 -19.96 -1.04
CA GLU A 370 12.91 -20.10 -0.32
C GLU A 370 13.28 -18.79 0.38
N VAL A 371 13.61 -18.85 1.68
CA VAL A 371 13.94 -17.69 2.50
C VAL A 371 15.35 -17.85 3.09
N TYR A 372 16.17 -16.84 2.93
CA TYR A 372 17.55 -16.76 3.43
C TYR A 372 17.62 -15.58 4.41
N THR A 373 17.65 -15.85 5.71
CA THR A 373 17.51 -14.82 6.76
C THR A 373 18.80 -14.02 7.02
N ALA A 374 19.91 -14.44 6.41
CA ALA A 374 21.17 -13.71 6.38
C ALA A 374 21.86 -13.95 5.05
N GLU A 375 22.57 -12.94 4.54
CA GLU A 375 23.28 -13.03 3.26
C GLU A 375 24.81 -13.10 3.45
N MET A 376 25.53 -13.66 2.48
CA MET A 376 26.98 -13.84 2.53
C MET A 376 27.68 -13.18 1.34
N THR A 377 28.99 -12.92 1.47
CA THR A 377 29.84 -12.43 0.38
C THR A 377 31.27 -12.95 0.57
N ASP A 378 32.00 -13.12 -0.54
CA ASP A 378 33.43 -13.52 -0.56
C ASP A 378 34.32 -12.43 -1.18
N SER A 379 33.73 -11.35 -1.69
CA SER A 379 34.48 -10.42 -2.53
C SER A 379 35.29 -9.37 -1.74
N ASP A 380 36.42 -8.98 -2.33
CA ASP A 380 37.08 -7.70 -2.08
C ASP A 380 36.12 -6.58 -2.51
N VAL A 381 36.00 -5.50 -1.73
CA VAL A 381 35.08 -4.37 -1.95
C VAL A 381 35.47 -3.49 -3.16
N GLN A 382 35.77 -4.10 -4.30
CA GLN A 382 35.74 -3.49 -5.63
C GLN A 382 34.57 -4.05 -6.47
N VAL A 383 33.60 -4.72 -5.83
CA VAL A 383 32.41 -5.25 -6.51
C VAL A 383 31.40 -4.14 -6.76
N SER A 384 30.69 -4.30 -7.88
CA SER A 384 29.77 -3.38 -8.53
C SER A 384 28.85 -2.60 -7.57
N ALA A 385 28.40 -1.43 -8.02
CA ALA A 385 27.48 -0.57 -7.27
C ALA A 385 26.22 -1.32 -6.75
N ARG A 386 25.87 -2.45 -7.39
CA ARG A 386 24.74 -3.33 -7.10
C ARG A 386 24.89 -4.24 -5.85
N ALA A 387 26.11 -4.46 -5.33
CA ALA A 387 26.34 -5.35 -4.18
C ALA A 387 26.16 -4.68 -2.79
N ARG A 388 25.72 -3.41 -2.74
CA ARG A 388 25.78 -2.54 -1.54
C ARG A 388 24.45 -2.40 -0.78
N LEU A 389 23.68 -3.48 -0.67
CA LEU A 389 22.45 -3.45 0.12
C LEU A 389 22.76 -3.32 1.61
N GLY A 390 22.17 -2.31 2.27
CA GLY A 390 22.22 -2.11 3.72
C GLY A 390 22.90 -0.81 4.19
N PRO A 391 22.49 -0.25 5.35
CA PRO A 391 22.97 1.05 5.85
C PRO A 391 24.40 1.03 6.41
N PHE A 392 24.97 -0.16 6.62
CA PHE A 392 26.29 -0.32 7.23
C PHE A 392 27.42 -0.54 6.23
N GLY A 393 27.14 -0.56 4.92
CA GLY A 393 28.16 -0.73 3.87
C GLY A 393 29.39 0.12 4.18
N ARG A 394 29.24 1.44 4.31
CA ARG A 394 30.40 2.34 4.49
C ARG A 394 31.12 2.25 5.84
N VAL A 395 30.49 1.74 6.91
CA VAL A 395 31.14 1.65 8.24
C VAL A 395 32.18 0.52 8.29
N PHE A 396 32.01 -0.52 7.46
CA PHE A 396 32.91 -1.67 7.39
C PHE A 396 33.80 -1.70 6.12
N GLU A 397 33.63 -0.76 5.17
CA GLU A 397 34.11 -0.84 3.79
C GLU A 397 35.46 -0.17 3.47
N SER A 398 36.47 -0.26 4.34
CA SER A 398 37.85 -0.08 3.87
C SER A 398 38.79 -1.19 4.36
N GLY A 399 38.98 -2.20 3.50
CA GLY A 399 40.06 -3.18 3.63
C GLY A 399 39.69 -4.58 4.14
N LEU A 400 38.42 -4.98 4.12
CA LEU A 400 38.00 -6.35 4.45
C LEU A 400 37.93 -7.24 3.19
N SER A 401 38.56 -8.41 3.25
CA SER A 401 38.67 -9.40 2.17
C SER A 401 38.23 -10.79 2.66
N GLY A 402 37.53 -11.57 1.82
CA GLY A 402 37.17 -12.97 2.07
C GLY A 402 35.74 -13.20 2.62
N THR A 403 35.37 -14.49 2.68
CA THR A 403 34.07 -15.00 3.15
C THR A 403 33.61 -14.38 4.47
N ARG A 404 32.42 -13.78 4.46
CA ARG A 404 31.76 -13.20 5.64
C ARG A 404 30.25 -13.03 5.41
N ASN A 405 29.51 -12.76 6.48
CA ASN A 405 28.12 -12.33 6.36
C ASN A 405 28.04 -10.83 5.99
N ARG A 406 27.06 -10.47 5.15
CA ARG A 406 26.80 -9.05 4.86
C ARG A 406 26.35 -8.33 6.14
N PRO A 407 26.91 -7.15 6.46
CA PRO A 407 26.51 -6.40 7.64
C PRO A 407 25.11 -5.82 7.46
N GLY A 408 24.29 -5.91 8.50
CA GLY A 408 22.90 -5.43 8.48
C GLY A 408 21.89 -6.58 8.52
N ASP A 409 20.62 -6.24 8.32
CA ASP A 409 19.51 -7.18 8.34
C ASP A 409 18.94 -7.38 6.94
N ILE A 410 19.57 -8.26 6.18
CA ILE A 410 19.25 -8.52 4.76
C ILE A 410 18.66 -9.92 4.66
N THR A 411 17.44 -10.00 4.14
CA THR A 411 16.75 -11.26 3.87
C THR A 411 16.57 -11.43 2.37
N ARG A 412 17.14 -12.49 1.79
CA ARG A 412 16.91 -12.85 0.38
C ARG A 412 15.74 -13.81 0.27
N ILE A 413 14.90 -13.57 -0.73
CA ILE A 413 13.75 -14.39 -1.09
C ILE A 413 13.97 -14.92 -2.50
N LYS A 414 13.67 -16.20 -2.70
CA LYS A 414 13.65 -16.83 -4.02
C LYS A 414 12.36 -17.62 -4.19
N LEU A 415 11.55 -17.22 -5.16
CA LEU A 415 10.31 -17.90 -5.53
C LEU A 415 10.55 -18.75 -6.78
N VAL A 416 10.39 -20.06 -6.64
CA VAL A 416 10.53 -21.03 -7.74
C VAL A 416 9.17 -21.63 -8.04
N GLU A 417 8.69 -21.47 -9.26
CA GLU A 417 7.43 -22.04 -9.73
C GLU A 417 7.69 -23.30 -10.56
N TYR A 418 6.80 -24.28 -10.39
CA TYR A 418 6.80 -25.53 -11.11
C TYR A 418 5.46 -25.70 -11.84
N ASN A 419 5.53 -25.89 -13.15
CA ASN A 419 4.36 -26.04 -14.02
C ASN A 419 4.42 -27.36 -14.80
N LYS A 420 3.36 -28.16 -14.77
CA LYS A 420 3.28 -29.37 -15.63
C LYS A 420 2.94 -29.01 -17.06
N VAL A 421 3.75 -29.46 -18.00
CA VAL A 421 3.55 -29.31 -19.44
C VAL A 421 2.58 -30.39 -19.92
N THR A 422 1.36 -30.01 -20.30
CA THR A 422 0.39 -30.90 -20.95
C THR A 422 0.50 -30.78 -22.48
N ASP A 423 0.41 -31.93 -23.17
CA ASP A 423 0.80 -32.21 -24.57
C ASP A 423 0.07 -31.42 -25.70
N GLU A 424 0.22 -30.09 -25.75
CA GLU A 424 0.09 -29.31 -27.00
C GLU A 424 1.29 -28.36 -27.21
N SER A 425 1.90 -27.84 -26.13
CA SER A 425 3.11 -27.01 -26.20
C SER A 425 4.41 -27.82 -26.35
N ALA A 426 4.44 -29.07 -25.87
CA ALA A 426 5.59 -29.97 -26.05
C ALA A 426 5.79 -30.36 -27.53
N ALA A 427 4.71 -30.53 -28.30
CA ALA A 427 4.78 -30.83 -29.74
C ALA A 427 5.26 -29.63 -30.57
N ALA A 428 4.91 -28.40 -30.18
CA ALA A 428 5.35 -27.18 -30.85
C ALA A 428 6.85 -26.90 -30.62
N ASN A 429 7.38 -27.20 -29.43
CA ASN A 429 8.79 -27.02 -29.10
C ASN A 429 9.68 -28.20 -29.54
N ALA A 430 9.15 -29.42 -29.62
CA ALA A 430 9.86 -30.57 -30.18
C ALA A 430 10.10 -30.46 -31.69
N GLN A 431 9.27 -29.69 -32.40
CA GLN A 431 9.42 -29.49 -33.85
C GLN A 431 10.53 -28.49 -34.23
N TYR A 432 11.10 -27.77 -33.26
CA TYR A 432 12.19 -26.80 -33.49
C TYR A 432 13.60 -27.33 -33.17
N ASN A 433 13.74 -28.52 -32.54
CA ASN A 433 15.04 -29.06 -32.13
C ASN A 433 15.48 -30.33 -32.91
N GLU A 434 14.79 -30.71 -33.99
CA GLU A 434 15.15 -31.90 -34.79
C GLU A 434 16.12 -31.65 -35.98
N THR A 435 16.85 -30.54 -35.97
CA THR A 435 17.97 -30.33 -36.91
C THR A 435 19.22 -29.86 -36.20
N GLU A 436 19.90 -30.78 -35.53
CA GLU A 436 21.36 -31.00 -35.69
C GLU A 436 21.80 -32.20 -34.85
N SER A 437 21.79 -33.38 -35.46
CA SER A 437 22.46 -34.56 -34.89
C SER A 437 23.94 -34.52 -35.25
N GLY A 438 24.83 -34.60 -34.26
CA GLY A 438 26.16 -35.17 -34.47
C GLY A 438 27.23 -34.72 -33.48
N GLY A 439 27.48 -35.52 -32.43
CA GLY A 439 28.75 -35.42 -31.69
C GLY A 439 28.77 -35.99 -30.25
N THR A 440 28.89 -37.32 -30.14
CA THR A 440 29.49 -38.15 -29.07
C THR A 440 29.77 -37.59 -27.65
N GLU A 441 29.08 -38.22 -26.69
CA GLU A 441 29.41 -38.57 -25.28
C GLU A 441 30.77 -38.14 -24.68
N THR A 442 30.76 -37.46 -23.52
CA THR A 442 31.28 -37.98 -22.23
C THR A 442 31.11 -37.02 -21.02
N GLU A 443 30.83 -37.64 -19.87
CA GLU A 443 31.03 -37.23 -18.46
C GLU A 443 30.02 -36.31 -17.75
N ALA A 444 29.62 -36.80 -16.57
CA ALA A 444 28.70 -36.21 -15.61
C ALA A 444 29.30 -34.98 -14.91
N GLY A 445 28.52 -33.91 -14.82
CA GLY A 445 28.87 -32.71 -14.06
C GLY A 445 27.89 -31.57 -14.34
N ASP A 446 27.42 -30.92 -13.27
CA ASP A 446 26.88 -29.57 -13.18
C ASP A 446 26.08 -29.02 -14.39
N THR A 447 24.75 -29.04 -14.28
CA THR A 447 23.87 -28.23 -15.14
C THR A 447 22.80 -27.47 -14.33
N LEU A 448 22.61 -26.22 -14.75
CA LEU A 448 21.89 -25.06 -14.20
C LEU A 448 20.38 -25.05 -14.54
N PRO A 449 19.54 -24.21 -13.90
CA PRO A 449 18.25 -23.74 -14.45
C PRO A 449 18.32 -22.25 -14.91
N PRO A 450 17.30 -21.70 -15.63
CA PRO A 450 15.99 -22.26 -15.95
C PRO A 450 15.75 -22.44 -17.46
N ASN A 451 15.49 -23.70 -17.84
CA ASN A 451 14.71 -24.20 -18.96
C ASN A 451 15.17 -25.64 -19.22
N MET A 452 15.06 -26.49 -18.21
CA MET A 452 15.21 -27.93 -18.38
C MET A 452 13.90 -28.59 -17.97
N ILE A 453 13.17 -29.09 -18.97
CA ILE A 453 12.22 -30.18 -18.80
C ILE A 453 13.06 -31.34 -18.26
N THR A 454 12.86 -31.73 -16.99
CA THR A 454 13.54 -32.90 -16.45
C THR A 454 12.88 -34.15 -17.03
N ASP A 455 13.72 -34.99 -17.65
CA ASP A 455 13.33 -36.23 -18.30
C ASP A 455 12.96 -37.26 -17.22
N ASP A 456 11.72 -37.20 -16.76
CA ASP A 456 10.91 -38.35 -16.30
C ASP A 456 9.42 -37.97 -16.05
N SER A 457 9.01 -36.69 -16.15
CA SER A 457 7.58 -36.30 -16.15
C SER A 457 7.27 -34.83 -16.52
N ALA A 458 7.74 -34.29 -17.66
CA ALA A 458 7.20 -33.05 -18.25
C ALA A 458 6.89 -31.87 -17.29
N ILE A 459 7.79 -31.54 -16.35
CA ILE A 459 7.67 -30.38 -15.42
C ILE A 459 8.63 -29.27 -15.87
N SER A 460 8.12 -28.05 -16.01
CA SER A 460 8.89 -26.81 -16.20
C SER A 460 9.15 -26.15 -14.85
N GLU A 461 10.41 -25.80 -14.57
CA GLU A 461 10.83 -25.04 -13.40
C GLU A 461 11.26 -23.63 -13.83
N THR A 462 10.69 -22.61 -13.18
CA THR A 462 10.98 -21.21 -13.46
C THR A 462 11.24 -20.47 -12.15
N VAL A 463 12.35 -19.72 -12.06
CA VAL A 463 12.55 -18.77 -10.97
C VAL A 463 11.70 -17.55 -11.30
N ALA A 464 10.58 -17.36 -10.59
CA ALA A 464 9.69 -16.24 -10.81
C ALA A 464 10.31 -14.93 -10.28
N PHE A 465 10.84 -14.96 -9.05
CA PHE A 465 11.51 -13.81 -8.42
C PHE A 465 12.71 -14.28 -7.59
N GLU A 466 13.82 -13.55 -7.62
CA GLU A 466 14.93 -13.65 -6.65
C GLU A 466 15.34 -12.22 -6.27
N PHE A 467 15.06 -11.79 -5.04
CA PHE A 467 15.32 -10.41 -4.57
C PHE A 467 15.74 -10.39 -3.10
N ALA A 468 16.25 -9.26 -2.61
CA ALA A 468 16.56 -9.08 -1.19
C ALA A 468 15.87 -7.86 -0.58
N ALA A 469 15.40 -8.01 0.65
CA ALA A 469 14.83 -6.94 1.46
C ALA A 469 15.76 -6.61 2.63
N SER A 470 15.88 -5.32 2.96
CA SER A 470 16.63 -4.82 4.11
C SER A 470 15.69 -4.27 5.16
N ASP A 471 15.84 -4.71 6.40
CA ASP A 471 15.10 -4.21 7.57
C ASP A 471 16.00 -3.35 8.48
N ASP A 472 15.39 -2.43 9.24
CA ASP A 472 16.10 -1.52 10.13
C ASP A 472 16.22 -2.06 11.57
N SER A 473 16.40 -3.36 11.73
CA SER A 473 16.43 -4.05 13.04
C SER A 473 17.55 -3.58 13.99
N PHE A 474 18.54 -2.86 13.47
CA PHE A 474 19.64 -2.26 14.24
C PHE A 474 19.46 -0.77 14.54
N LYS A 475 18.31 -0.16 14.21
CA LYS A 475 18.06 1.26 14.48
C LYS A 475 18.12 1.54 15.98
N GLY A 476 19.04 2.41 16.40
CA GLY A 476 19.24 2.77 17.82
C GLY A 476 20.01 1.72 18.64
N VAL A 477 20.53 0.66 18.02
CA VAL A 477 21.29 -0.41 18.69
C VAL A 477 22.78 -0.05 18.76
N ASN A 478 23.40 -0.26 19.91
CA ASN A 478 24.84 -0.12 20.06
C ASN A 478 25.55 -1.46 19.79
N LEU A 479 25.92 -1.69 18.53
CA LEU A 479 26.61 -2.92 18.09
C LEU A 479 27.94 -3.21 18.82
N LEU A 480 28.57 -2.21 19.45
CA LEU A 480 29.79 -2.43 20.25
C LEU A 480 29.55 -3.31 21.48
N LYS A 481 28.29 -3.44 21.93
CA LYS A 481 27.88 -4.39 22.98
C LYS A 481 27.97 -5.86 22.52
N TYR A 482 28.12 -6.13 21.23
CA TYR A 482 28.02 -7.46 20.62
C TYR A 482 29.24 -7.77 19.72
N PRO A 483 30.46 -7.85 20.30
CA PRO A 483 31.68 -8.10 19.53
C PRO A 483 31.69 -9.41 18.74
N LYS A 484 31.00 -10.47 19.18
CA LYS A 484 30.93 -11.73 18.41
C LYS A 484 30.07 -11.56 17.16
N LEU A 485 28.93 -10.87 17.26
CA LEU A 485 28.12 -10.51 16.10
C LEU A 485 28.93 -9.69 15.09
N VAL A 486 29.61 -8.64 15.56
CA VAL A 486 30.50 -7.82 14.71
C VAL A 486 31.61 -8.67 14.09
N GLY A 487 32.11 -9.67 14.81
CA GLY A 487 33.04 -10.68 14.29
C GLY A 487 32.50 -11.43 13.07
N ALA A 488 31.23 -11.85 13.10
CA ALA A 488 30.58 -12.55 11.98
C ALA A 488 30.40 -11.68 10.72
N PHE A 489 30.35 -10.35 10.87
CA PHE A 489 30.31 -9.42 9.74
C PHE A 489 31.68 -9.08 9.16
N THR A 490 32.75 -9.38 9.89
CA THR A 490 34.12 -9.00 9.49
C THR A 490 34.97 -10.19 9.02
N HIS A 491 34.61 -11.41 9.44
CA HIS A 491 35.32 -12.64 9.11
C HIS A 491 34.33 -13.80 8.95
N GLU A 492 34.77 -14.93 8.39
CA GLU A 492 33.96 -16.13 8.20
C GLU A 492 33.44 -16.66 9.55
N SER A 493 32.14 -16.92 9.62
CA SER A 493 31.47 -17.56 10.76
C SER A 493 30.90 -18.91 10.34
N ALA A 494 31.05 -19.93 11.18
CA ALA A 494 30.43 -21.25 10.95
C ALA A 494 28.91 -21.24 11.22
N TYR A 495 28.41 -20.25 11.98
CA TYR A 495 27.02 -20.14 12.38
C TYR A 495 26.40 -18.85 11.83
N ALA A 496 25.10 -18.88 11.57
CA ALA A 496 24.36 -17.71 11.14
C ALA A 496 24.46 -16.57 12.19
N PRO A 497 24.55 -15.29 11.77
CA PRO A 497 24.67 -14.15 12.68
C PRO A 497 23.61 -14.09 13.79
N GLN A 498 22.39 -14.53 13.53
CA GLN A 498 21.29 -14.61 14.51
C GLN A 498 21.61 -15.56 15.66
N VAL A 499 22.18 -16.73 15.34
CA VAL A 499 22.59 -17.73 16.34
C VAL A 499 23.78 -17.21 17.14
N VAL A 500 24.72 -16.54 16.49
CA VAL A 500 25.88 -15.91 17.14
C VAL A 500 25.43 -14.84 18.13
N LEU A 501 24.49 -13.97 17.74
CA LEU A 501 23.97 -12.92 18.61
C LEU A 501 23.19 -13.51 19.80
N LEU A 502 22.33 -14.50 19.56
CA LEU A 502 21.58 -15.17 20.62
C LEU A 502 22.54 -15.81 21.65
N HIS A 503 23.57 -16.49 21.17
CA HIS A 503 24.62 -17.08 22.00
C HIS A 503 25.34 -16.01 22.83
N GLU A 504 25.74 -14.91 22.21
CA GLU A 504 26.41 -13.78 22.87
C GLU A 504 25.52 -13.11 23.94
N MET A 505 24.22 -12.97 23.67
CA MET A 505 23.25 -12.45 24.65
C MET A 505 23.09 -13.38 25.85
N MET A 506 23.07 -14.70 25.64
CA MET A 506 22.91 -15.68 26.72
C MET A 506 24.17 -15.83 27.58
N GLU A 507 25.38 -15.71 27.00
CA GLU A 507 26.65 -15.84 27.71
C GLU A 507 26.97 -14.70 28.67
N LYS A 508 26.44 -13.48 28.46
CA LYS A 508 26.64 -12.32 29.35
C LYS A 508 26.24 -12.61 30.81
N ASN A 509 25.50 -13.69 31.05
CA ASN A 509 25.06 -14.15 32.37
C ASN A 509 26.05 -15.09 33.09
N GLY A 510 27.28 -15.24 32.60
CA GLY A 510 28.35 -15.98 33.29
C GLY A 510 28.22 -17.51 33.24
N GLN A 511 27.38 -18.04 32.34
CA GLN A 511 27.25 -19.48 32.08
C GLN A 511 27.87 -19.83 30.73
N GLU A 512 28.71 -20.86 30.69
CA GLU A 512 29.29 -21.39 29.46
C GLU A 512 28.25 -22.27 28.76
N ILE A 513 27.89 -21.91 27.53
CA ILE A 513 26.82 -22.55 26.75
C ILE A 513 27.39 -22.95 25.38
N SER A 514 27.09 -24.15 24.92
CA SER A 514 27.48 -24.59 23.59
C SER A 514 26.67 -23.85 22.52
N ILE A 515 27.33 -23.29 21.52
CA ILE A 515 26.66 -22.65 20.38
C ILE A 515 25.85 -23.65 19.54
N ASP A 516 26.23 -24.94 19.51
CA ASP A 516 25.46 -26.01 18.84
C ASP A 516 24.13 -26.28 19.55
N ASP A 517 24.11 -26.20 20.88
CA ASP A 517 22.88 -26.33 21.67
C ASP A 517 21.97 -25.13 21.41
N VAL A 518 22.54 -23.92 21.35
CA VAL A 518 21.81 -22.68 21.00
C VAL A 518 21.25 -22.74 19.59
N LYS A 519 22.03 -23.24 18.60
CA LYS A 519 21.54 -23.44 17.23
C LYS A 519 20.35 -24.40 17.20
N SER A 520 20.48 -25.56 17.84
CA SER A 520 19.43 -26.57 17.86
C SER A 520 18.16 -26.07 18.55
N PHE A 521 18.32 -25.29 19.62
CA PHE A 521 17.21 -24.62 20.30
C PHE A 521 16.56 -23.57 19.40
N TYR A 522 17.35 -22.69 18.80
CA TYR A 522 16.89 -21.61 17.92
C TYR A 522 16.12 -22.14 16.70
N ASP A 523 16.64 -23.16 16.02
CA ASP A 523 15.97 -23.76 14.86
C ASP A 523 14.63 -24.37 15.24
N LYS A 524 14.58 -25.05 16.39
CA LYS A 524 13.36 -25.67 16.90
C LYS A 524 12.31 -24.61 17.27
N SER A 525 12.69 -23.60 18.07
CA SER A 525 11.76 -22.56 18.50
C SER A 525 11.27 -21.71 17.32
N THR A 526 12.15 -21.40 16.36
CA THR A 526 11.78 -20.68 15.13
C THR A 526 10.81 -21.49 14.28
N SER A 527 11.01 -22.82 14.17
CA SER A 527 10.06 -23.72 13.50
C SER A 527 8.70 -23.74 14.19
N GLU A 528 8.67 -23.80 15.53
CA GLU A 528 7.42 -23.75 16.31
C GLU A 528 6.67 -22.43 16.09
N MET A 529 7.38 -21.29 16.03
CA MET A 529 6.79 -19.98 15.77
C MET A 529 6.19 -19.88 14.36
N TYR A 530 6.90 -20.33 13.33
CA TYR A 530 6.38 -20.38 11.94
C TYR A 530 5.10 -21.20 11.84
N ASN A 531 5.10 -22.40 12.43
CA ASN A 531 3.94 -23.29 12.39
C ASN A 531 2.76 -22.73 13.18
N SER A 532 3.00 -22.11 14.34
CA SER A 532 1.94 -21.46 15.12
C SER A 532 1.29 -20.32 14.34
N LEU A 533 2.07 -19.44 13.72
CA LEU A 533 1.54 -18.33 12.92
C LEU A 533 0.74 -18.83 11.71
N LEU A 534 1.26 -19.83 10.98
CA LEU A 534 0.54 -20.46 9.88
C LEU A 534 -0.80 -21.07 10.34
N GLN A 535 -0.80 -21.76 11.47
CA GLN A 535 -2.00 -22.36 12.04
C GLN A 535 -3.03 -21.29 12.41
N THR A 536 -2.63 -20.19 13.06
CA THR A 536 -3.51 -19.07 13.38
C THR A 536 -4.11 -18.44 12.12
N VAL A 537 -3.30 -18.20 11.09
CA VAL A 537 -3.80 -17.66 9.80
C VAL A 537 -4.80 -18.61 9.13
N SER A 538 -4.56 -19.92 9.23
CA SER A 538 -5.41 -20.96 8.64
C SER A 538 -6.65 -21.35 9.47
N ASP A 539 -6.87 -20.75 10.65
CA ASP A 539 -7.97 -21.11 11.54
C ASP A 539 -9.33 -20.90 10.85
N ASP A 540 -10.27 -21.82 11.05
CA ASP A 540 -11.63 -21.78 10.48
C ASP A 540 -12.48 -20.59 11.00
N LYS A 541 -12.09 -19.98 12.11
CA LYS A 541 -12.67 -18.75 12.62
C LYS A 541 -12.33 -17.55 11.74
N ASN A 542 -11.18 -17.58 11.06
CA ASN A 542 -10.76 -16.51 10.18
C ASN A 542 -11.77 -16.35 9.03
N SER A 543 -12.50 -15.24 9.07
CA SER A 543 -13.59 -14.92 8.14
C SER A 543 -13.12 -14.73 6.69
N ALA A 544 -11.83 -14.49 6.47
CA ALA A 544 -11.23 -14.36 5.15
C ALA A 544 -11.22 -15.67 4.36
N TRP A 545 -11.41 -16.82 5.00
CA TRP A 545 -11.62 -18.09 4.30
C TRP A 545 -13.07 -18.30 3.89
N LYS A 546 -14.03 -17.53 4.44
CA LYS A 546 -15.46 -17.76 4.23
C LYS A 546 -15.97 -17.00 3.02
N TYR A 547 -16.81 -17.66 2.21
CA TYR A 547 -17.52 -16.98 1.12
C TYR A 547 -18.47 -15.89 1.67
N GLY A 548 -19.13 -16.20 2.80
CA GLY A 548 -19.79 -15.23 3.68
C GLY A 548 -21.16 -14.72 3.21
N ALA A 549 -21.86 -15.52 2.41
CA ALA A 549 -23.22 -15.22 1.99
C ALA A 549 -24.22 -15.39 3.15
N GLU A 550 -25.11 -14.41 3.35
CA GLU A 550 -26.12 -14.44 4.42
C GLU A 550 -27.55 -14.64 3.84
N TRP A 551 -28.46 -15.22 4.63
CA TRP A 551 -29.85 -15.45 4.21
C TRP A 551 -30.68 -14.16 4.25
N ASP A 552 -31.30 -13.78 3.12
CA ASP A 552 -32.22 -12.65 3.08
C ASP A 552 -33.60 -13.06 3.64
N ASN A 553 -33.86 -12.69 4.89
CA ASN A 553 -35.11 -13.01 5.60
C ASN A 553 -36.28 -12.03 5.32
N ILE A 554 -36.18 -11.17 4.30
CA ILE A 554 -37.28 -10.30 3.90
C ILE A 554 -38.44 -11.14 3.36
N THR A 555 -39.63 -10.93 3.90
CA THR A 555 -40.89 -11.57 3.47
C THR A 555 -41.76 -10.59 2.67
N SER A 556 -42.82 -11.10 2.04
CA SER A 556 -43.79 -10.22 1.35
C SER A 556 -44.49 -9.25 2.30
N ALA A 557 -44.74 -9.66 3.56
CA ALA A 557 -45.34 -8.81 4.58
C ALA A 557 -44.42 -7.64 4.97
N ASP A 558 -43.10 -7.85 4.93
CA ASP A 558 -42.11 -6.82 5.26
C ASP A 558 -42.09 -5.66 4.26
N LEU A 559 -42.55 -5.92 3.02
CA LEU A 559 -42.63 -4.97 1.93
C LEU A 559 -43.96 -4.19 1.90
N GLU A 560 -44.90 -4.49 2.79
CA GLU A 560 -46.18 -3.79 2.88
C GLU A 560 -45.98 -2.34 3.36
N TYR A 561 -46.82 -1.44 2.87
CA TYR A 561 -46.82 -0.03 3.28
C TYR A 561 -47.87 0.14 4.37
N VAL A 562 -47.42 0.42 5.60
CA VAL A 562 -48.24 0.33 6.80
C VAL A 562 -48.19 1.62 7.60
N LEU A 563 -49.17 1.82 8.48
CA LEU A 563 -49.20 2.95 9.41
C LEU A 563 -48.14 2.78 10.52
N ASP A 564 -47.52 3.89 10.94
CA ASP A 564 -46.60 3.94 12.09
C ASP A 564 -47.39 4.00 13.41
N GLU A 565 -48.10 2.91 13.74
CA GLU A 565 -48.96 2.81 14.92
C GLU A 565 -48.72 1.50 15.70
N SER A 566 -48.66 1.59 17.03
CA SER A 566 -48.44 0.46 17.96
C SER A 566 -49.69 -0.42 18.15
N THR A 567 -50.30 -0.84 17.05
CA THR A 567 -51.46 -1.76 17.05
C THR A 567 -50.99 -3.21 17.19
N GLY A 568 -51.86 -4.16 17.55
CA GLY A 568 -51.45 -5.57 17.72
C GLY A 568 -51.05 -6.30 16.42
N SER A 569 -51.22 -5.65 15.27
CA SER A 569 -50.92 -6.17 13.93
C SER A 569 -50.72 -5.00 12.96
N PRO A 570 -49.85 -5.10 11.93
CA PRO A 570 -49.65 -4.03 10.97
C PRO A 570 -50.95 -3.73 10.21
N LYS A 571 -51.32 -2.45 10.11
CA LYS A 571 -52.46 -1.97 9.30
C LYS A 571 -51.96 -1.37 8.01
N SER A 572 -52.60 -1.72 6.90
CA SER A 572 -52.33 -1.13 5.59
C SER A 572 -52.52 0.38 5.64
N TYR A 573 -51.55 1.13 5.08
CA TYR A 573 -51.65 2.58 4.96
C TYR A 573 -52.89 3.02 4.16
N TYR A 574 -53.33 2.20 3.20
CA TYR A 574 -54.50 2.48 2.35
C TYR A 574 -55.84 2.37 3.10
N ASP A 575 -55.85 1.84 4.33
CA ASP A 575 -57.03 1.77 5.19
C ASP A 575 -57.16 3.00 6.11
N SER A 576 -56.27 3.99 5.97
CA SER A 576 -56.30 5.24 6.73
C SER A 576 -57.15 6.32 6.05
N ASP A 577 -57.51 7.36 6.82
CA ASP A 577 -58.18 8.56 6.30
C ASP A 577 -57.18 9.56 5.67
N TYR A 578 -55.88 9.25 5.66
CA TYR A 578 -54.84 10.14 5.12
C TYR A 578 -54.98 10.30 3.61
N LYS A 579 -54.82 11.54 3.16
CA LYS A 579 -54.77 11.93 1.75
C LYS A 579 -53.37 12.40 1.39
N GLU A 580 -53.12 12.45 0.08
CA GLU A 580 -51.87 12.97 -0.47
C GLU A 580 -51.51 14.37 0.05
N GLU A 581 -52.52 15.22 0.31
CA GLU A 581 -52.36 16.59 0.81
C GLU A 581 -51.87 16.67 2.28
N ASP A 582 -52.03 15.59 3.05
CA ASP A 582 -51.66 15.56 4.47
C ASP A 582 -50.14 15.38 4.67
N GLY A 583 -49.41 14.94 3.64
CA GLY A 583 -47.95 14.82 3.68
C GLY A 583 -47.41 13.80 4.68
N VAL A 584 -48.23 12.87 5.15
CA VAL A 584 -47.86 11.83 6.14
C VAL A 584 -47.26 10.62 5.43
N LEU A 585 -46.05 10.23 5.80
CA LEU A 585 -45.39 9.04 5.25
C LEU A 585 -45.58 7.85 6.21
N GLY A 586 -46.06 6.73 5.69
CA GLY A 586 -46.10 5.46 6.40
C GLY A 586 -44.72 4.80 6.49
N ILE A 587 -44.67 3.63 7.12
CA ILE A 587 -43.44 2.83 7.25
C ILE A 587 -43.58 1.50 6.53
N SER A 588 -42.48 0.77 6.39
CA SER A 588 -42.53 -0.60 5.88
C SER A 588 -43.03 -1.57 6.96
N GLY A 589 -43.60 -2.70 6.56
CA GLY A 589 -43.89 -3.81 7.47
C GLY A 589 -42.65 -4.27 8.23
N TYR A 590 -41.47 -4.24 7.59
CA TYR A 590 -40.18 -4.50 8.23
C TYR A 590 -39.92 -3.55 9.40
N GLN A 591 -40.00 -2.24 9.14
CA GLN A 591 -39.75 -1.21 10.14
C GLN A 591 -40.79 -1.25 11.27
N TRP A 592 -42.03 -1.62 10.96
CA TRP A 592 -43.09 -1.80 11.95
C TRP A 592 -42.77 -2.96 12.91
N GLN A 593 -42.33 -4.11 12.39
CA GLN A 593 -41.96 -5.26 13.22
C GLN A 593 -40.75 -4.96 14.10
N MET A 594 -39.78 -4.18 13.62
CA MET A 594 -38.66 -3.73 14.46
C MET A 594 -39.13 -2.85 15.62
N LYS A 595 -39.94 -1.82 15.32
CA LYS A 595 -40.42 -0.86 16.31
C LYS A 595 -41.33 -1.47 17.37
N TYR A 596 -42.20 -2.40 16.97
CA TYR A 596 -43.32 -2.85 17.81
C TYR A 596 -43.34 -4.34 18.14
N ASN A 597 -42.55 -5.17 17.45
CA ASN A 597 -42.55 -6.63 17.62
C ASN A 597 -41.15 -7.24 17.85
N GLY A 598 -40.14 -6.39 18.10
CA GLY A 598 -38.81 -6.82 18.52
C GLY A 598 -37.98 -7.56 17.46
N ARG A 599 -38.21 -7.33 16.17
CA ARG A 599 -37.36 -7.91 15.10
C ARG A 599 -35.91 -7.41 15.25
N PRO A 600 -34.90 -8.30 15.32
CA PRO A 600 -33.51 -7.91 15.43
C PRO A 600 -32.91 -7.41 14.10
N GLY A 601 -31.82 -6.64 14.19
CA GLY A 601 -31.06 -6.11 13.04
C GLY A 601 -31.52 -4.73 12.53
N PRO A 602 -30.77 -4.09 11.62
CA PRO A 602 -31.11 -2.78 11.10
C PRO A 602 -32.31 -2.83 10.14
N ASN A 603 -33.01 -1.69 9.98
CA ASN A 603 -34.08 -1.58 9.00
C ASN A 603 -33.51 -1.74 7.59
N ARG A 604 -34.14 -2.57 6.75
CA ARG A 604 -33.71 -2.77 5.36
C ARG A 604 -34.71 -2.26 4.33
N VAL A 605 -35.97 -2.03 4.71
CA VAL A 605 -37.03 -1.58 3.78
C VAL A 605 -37.46 -0.18 4.16
N TYR A 606 -37.19 0.78 3.28
CA TYR A 606 -37.46 2.20 3.50
C TYR A 606 -38.45 2.71 2.46
N TYR A 607 -39.59 3.23 2.92
CA TYR A 607 -40.41 4.12 2.10
C TYR A 607 -39.83 5.53 2.20
N LEU A 608 -39.59 6.17 1.06
CA LEU A 608 -38.86 7.43 0.98
C LEU A 608 -39.80 8.63 0.83
N PRO A 609 -39.44 9.81 1.37
CA PRO A 609 -40.26 11.03 1.25
C PRO A 609 -40.44 11.44 -0.23
N PRO A 610 -41.68 11.49 -0.75
CA PRO A 610 -41.96 11.87 -2.13
C PRO A 610 -41.46 13.27 -2.50
N ALA A 611 -41.52 14.21 -1.54
CA ALA A 611 -41.02 15.57 -1.71
C ALA A 611 -39.52 15.64 -2.06
N LYS A 612 -38.73 14.60 -1.73
CA LYS A 612 -37.29 14.50 -2.03
C LYS A 612 -36.99 13.56 -3.19
N PHE A 613 -37.69 12.43 -3.29
CA PHE A 613 -37.34 11.32 -4.20
C PHE A 613 -38.35 11.08 -5.35
N GLY A 614 -39.31 11.98 -5.50
CA GLY A 614 -40.41 11.91 -6.47
C GLY A 614 -41.53 10.94 -6.05
N GLY A 615 -42.62 10.86 -6.80
CA GLY A 615 -43.77 10.00 -6.44
C GLY A 615 -44.83 10.72 -5.60
N SER A 616 -45.58 9.98 -4.78
CA SER A 616 -46.68 10.52 -3.96
C SER A 616 -46.71 9.83 -2.58
N TYR A 617 -47.30 10.45 -1.56
CA TYR A 617 -47.42 9.89 -0.19
C TYR A 617 -48.33 8.66 -0.15
N MET A 618 -49.32 8.58 -1.04
CA MET A 618 -50.13 7.38 -1.27
C MET A 618 -49.37 6.28 -2.04
N SER A 619 -48.23 6.60 -2.63
CA SER A 619 -47.44 5.67 -3.44
C SER A 619 -45.96 6.08 -3.42
N PRO A 620 -45.26 5.93 -2.28
CA PRO A 620 -43.92 6.48 -2.13
C PRO A 620 -42.88 5.65 -2.90
N PRO A 621 -41.73 6.24 -3.24
CA PRO A 621 -40.55 5.50 -3.65
C PRO A 621 -40.06 4.58 -2.53
N ILE A 622 -39.36 3.51 -2.92
CA ILE A 622 -38.88 2.49 -2.00
C ILE A 622 -37.37 2.33 -2.18
N TYR A 623 -36.65 2.19 -1.08
CA TYR A 623 -35.27 1.68 -1.07
C TYR A 623 -35.24 0.40 -0.24
N ILE A 624 -34.58 -0.63 -0.80
CA ILE A 624 -34.36 -1.90 -0.10
C ILE A 624 -32.84 -2.04 0.01
N ALA A 625 -32.33 -1.93 1.24
CA ALA A 625 -30.94 -2.14 1.52
C ALA A 625 -30.56 -3.61 1.28
N PRO A 626 -29.37 -3.89 0.71
CA PRO A 626 -28.88 -5.26 0.55
C PRO A 626 -28.75 -5.95 1.91
N VAL A 627 -28.65 -7.29 1.89
CA VAL A 627 -28.30 -8.04 3.10
C VAL A 627 -26.84 -7.74 3.43
N GLN A 628 -26.53 -7.57 4.71
CA GLN A 628 -25.15 -7.38 5.14
C GLN A 628 -24.46 -8.75 5.15
N ASN A 629 -23.66 -9.00 4.11
CA ASN A 629 -22.88 -10.24 4.01
C ASN A 629 -21.63 -10.16 4.89
N LYS A 630 -21.03 -11.32 5.15
CA LYS A 630 -19.75 -11.49 5.83
C LYS A 630 -18.71 -12.01 4.85
N GLY A 631 -17.51 -12.32 5.32
CA GLY A 631 -16.44 -12.93 4.52
C GLY A 631 -16.21 -12.18 3.21
N TRP A 632 -15.93 -12.92 2.12
CA TRP A 632 -15.65 -12.33 0.81
C TRP A 632 -16.78 -11.51 0.19
N LEU A 633 -18.05 -11.87 0.41
CA LEU A 633 -19.17 -11.03 -0.04
C LEU A 633 -19.26 -9.72 0.76
N GLY A 634 -18.94 -9.74 2.06
CA GLY A 634 -18.81 -8.54 2.88
C GLY A 634 -17.62 -7.69 2.45
N VAL A 635 -16.48 -8.29 2.12
CA VAL A 635 -15.29 -7.61 1.59
C VAL A 635 -15.64 -6.88 0.29
N LEU A 636 -16.42 -7.49 -0.61
CA LEU A 636 -16.93 -6.81 -1.81
C LEU A 636 -17.79 -5.57 -1.45
N ASP A 637 -18.63 -5.67 -0.42
CA ASP A 637 -19.47 -4.57 0.06
C ASP A 637 -18.64 -3.44 0.70
N VAL A 638 -17.46 -3.75 1.26
CA VAL A 638 -16.50 -2.78 1.82
C VAL A 638 -15.66 -2.12 0.74
N LEU A 639 -15.02 -2.90 -0.14
CA LEU A 639 -14.12 -2.38 -1.17
C LEU A 639 -14.88 -1.59 -2.23
N PHE A 640 -16.10 -2.02 -2.55
CA PHE A 640 -16.96 -1.40 -3.56
C PHE A 640 -18.38 -1.19 -2.98
N PRO A 641 -18.55 -0.19 -2.08
CA PRO A 641 -19.83 0.05 -1.43
C PRO A 641 -20.92 0.49 -2.42
N GLU A 642 -22.19 0.36 -2.03
CA GLU A 642 -23.29 0.79 -2.89
C GLU A 642 -23.18 2.30 -3.16
N PRO A 643 -23.11 2.72 -4.44
CA PRO A 643 -22.88 4.12 -4.78
C PRO A 643 -24.04 4.99 -4.29
N SER A 644 -23.72 5.90 -3.37
CA SER A 644 -24.63 6.93 -2.89
C SER A 644 -24.49 8.20 -3.72
N SER A 645 -25.59 8.95 -3.87
CA SER A 645 -25.56 10.32 -4.39
C SER A 645 -25.25 11.37 -3.31
N CYS A 646 -25.13 10.95 -2.04
CA CYS A 646 -24.86 11.81 -0.90
C CYS A 646 -23.34 11.97 -0.67
N LYS A 647 -22.92 13.14 -0.17
CA LYS A 647 -21.55 13.39 0.29
C LYS A 647 -21.55 13.62 1.82
N PRO A 648 -20.56 13.10 2.57
CA PRO A 648 -19.48 12.23 2.09
C PRO A 648 -20.02 10.83 1.73
N SER A 649 -19.52 10.25 0.63
CA SER A 649 -19.77 8.85 0.30
C SER A 649 -18.80 7.97 1.08
N LYS A 650 -19.13 6.69 1.28
CA LYS A 650 -18.16 5.72 1.80
C LYS A 650 -16.92 5.72 0.90
N GLN A 651 -15.74 5.84 1.49
CA GLN A 651 -14.47 5.83 0.77
C GLN A 651 -14.17 4.43 0.24
N GLU A 652 -13.54 4.36 -0.93
CA GLU A 652 -13.01 3.12 -1.51
C GLU A 652 -11.57 2.93 -1.04
N LEU A 653 -11.07 1.69 -1.00
CA LEU A 653 -9.76 1.37 -0.41
C LEU A 653 -8.56 2.06 -1.08
N VAL A 654 -8.59 2.26 -2.40
CA VAL A 654 -7.53 2.98 -3.14
C VAL A 654 -7.56 4.50 -2.85
N ASP A 655 -8.70 5.01 -2.39
CA ASP A 655 -9.03 6.42 -2.18
C ASP A 655 -8.40 7.38 -3.21
N PHE A 656 -8.85 7.29 -4.46
CA PHE A 656 -8.44 8.23 -5.50
C PHE A 656 -8.78 9.69 -5.18
N VAL A 657 -9.71 9.95 -4.24
CA VAL A 657 -10.07 11.32 -3.84
C VAL A 657 -8.95 11.93 -3.01
N ASP A 658 -8.38 11.17 -2.07
CA ASP A 658 -7.20 11.60 -1.31
C ASP A 658 -6.01 11.93 -2.23
N ILE A 659 -5.73 11.08 -3.24
CA ILE A 659 -4.66 11.37 -4.23
C ILE A 659 -4.94 12.69 -4.95
N GLN A 660 -6.20 12.92 -5.36
CA GLN A 660 -6.60 14.15 -6.04
C GLN A 660 -6.42 15.38 -5.13
N GLU A 661 -6.79 15.27 -3.85
CA GLU A 661 -6.65 16.34 -2.88
C GLU A 661 -5.17 16.67 -2.63
N ASN A 662 -4.33 15.65 -2.41
CA ASN A 662 -2.89 15.85 -2.18
C ASN A 662 -2.19 16.43 -3.41
N MET A 663 -2.53 15.95 -4.61
CA MET A 663 -2.08 16.53 -5.87
C MET A 663 -2.47 18.01 -5.99
N SER A 664 -3.71 18.37 -5.66
CA SER A 664 -4.20 19.76 -5.74
C SER A 664 -3.51 20.70 -4.74
N LYS A 665 -3.09 20.19 -3.58
CA LYS A 665 -2.34 20.92 -2.55
C LYS A 665 -0.87 21.12 -2.94
N THR A 666 -0.28 20.13 -3.61
CA THR A 666 1.15 20.08 -3.95
C THR A 666 1.47 20.78 -5.26
N TYR A 667 0.57 20.76 -6.26
CA TYR A 667 0.79 21.43 -7.55
C TYR A 667 1.28 22.90 -7.42
N PRO A 668 0.72 23.74 -6.53
CA PRO A 668 1.19 25.11 -6.36
C PRO A 668 2.63 25.23 -5.86
N SER A 669 3.14 24.29 -5.06
CA SER A 669 4.49 24.36 -4.47
C SER A 669 5.60 23.84 -5.38
N ILE A 670 5.27 23.07 -6.42
CA ILE A 670 6.26 22.55 -7.37
C ILE A 670 6.92 23.71 -8.14
N PRO A 671 8.26 23.86 -8.14
CA PRO A 671 8.94 24.90 -8.91
C PRO A 671 8.98 24.57 -10.41
N GLU A 672 9.04 25.59 -11.27
CA GLU A 672 9.26 25.40 -12.72
C GLU A 672 10.75 25.10 -12.99
N ASP A 673 11.04 24.13 -13.84
CA ASP A 673 12.42 23.82 -14.23
C ASP A 673 12.98 24.94 -15.12
N GLU A 674 14.05 25.59 -14.66
CA GLU A 674 14.68 26.70 -15.40
C GLU A 674 15.20 26.28 -16.78
N ARG A 675 15.51 24.99 -16.98
CA ARG A 675 16.01 24.44 -18.24
C ARG A 675 14.96 24.47 -19.36
N LEU A 676 13.67 24.52 -19.01
CA LEU A 676 12.57 24.67 -19.98
C LEU A 676 12.60 26.00 -20.74
N ARG A 677 13.30 27.02 -20.23
CA ARG A 677 13.44 28.34 -20.88
C ARG A 677 14.50 28.38 -21.99
N GLY A 678 15.35 27.35 -22.08
CA GLY A 678 16.47 27.26 -23.04
C GLY A 678 16.13 26.53 -24.34
N ASN A 679 17.12 26.37 -25.23
CA ASN A 679 16.97 25.49 -26.41
C ASN A 679 16.94 24.02 -25.95
N THR A 680 15.88 23.30 -26.31
CA THR A 680 15.62 21.89 -25.93
C THR A 680 16.77 20.96 -26.29
N ASP A 681 17.47 21.20 -27.41
CA ASP A 681 18.60 20.36 -27.85
C ASP A 681 19.89 20.57 -27.02
N CYS A 682 19.95 21.65 -26.23
CA CYS A 682 21.11 22.04 -25.42
C CYS A 682 20.90 21.78 -23.91
N ALA A 683 19.74 21.26 -23.51
CA ALA A 683 19.45 20.99 -22.11
C ALA A 683 20.19 19.72 -21.64
N LEU A 684 20.88 19.82 -20.50
CA LEU A 684 21.55 18.69 -19.87
C LEU A 684 20.53 17.89 -19.05
N GLU A 685 20.27 16.65 -19.49
CA GLU A 685 19.40 15.68 -18.81
C GLU A 685 20.23 14.49 -18.31
N LEU A 686 20.51 14.47 -17.00
CA LEU A 686 21.19 13.35 -16.36
C LEU A 686 20.16 12.27 -15.93
N PRO A 687 20.59 11.01 -15.73
CA PRO A 687 19.73 9.98 -15.13
C PRO A 687 19.15 10.47 -13.81
N TYR A 688 17.87 10.18 -13.54
CA TYR A 688 17.15 10.66 -12.35
C TYR A 688 17.03 12.19 -12.24
N ASN A 689 17.23 12.94 -13.33
CA ASN A 689 17.06 14.39 -13.37
C ASN A 689 16.41 14.84 -14.68
N ARG A 690 15.22 14.29 -14.93
CA ARG A 690 14.43 14.53 -16.14
C ARG A 690 13.71 15.86 -16.09
N ILE A 691 13.69 16.56 -17.22
CA ILE A 691 12.99 17.83 -17.38
C ILE A 691 11.52 17.57 -17.69
N MET A 692 10.63 18.14 -16.90
CA MET A 692 9.18 18.08 -17.12
C MET A 692 8.53 19.40 -16.69
N GLU A 693 7.40 19.73 -17.31
CA GLU A 693 6.58 20.87 -16.87
C GLU A 693 5.89 20.58 -15.54
N ARG A 694 5.58 21.62 -14.75
CA ARG A 694 4.93 21.47 -13.43
C ARG A 694 3.65 20.62 -13.45
N PRO A 695 2.72 20.77 -14.42
CA PRO A 695 1.52 19.92 -14.48
C PRO A 695 1.86 18.45 -14.73
N ALA A 696 2.90 18.18 -15.51
CA ALA A 696 3.36 16.82 -15.77
C ALA A 696 4.04 16.22 -14.53
N ILE A 697 4.83 16.99 -13.78
CA ILE A 697 5.42 16.54 -12.50
C ILE A 697 4.31 16.15 -11.51
N SER A 698 3.35 17.04 -11.26
CA SER A 698 2.24 16.78 -10.34
C SER A 698 1.38 15.60 -10.79
N GLY A 699 1.08 15.52 -12.09
CA GLY A 699 0.37 14.40 -12.68
C GLY A 699 1.12 13.08 -12.57
N MET A 700 2.45 13.12 -12.70
CA MET A 700 3.33 11.95 -12.57
C MET A 700 3.34 11.42 -11.14
N GLU A 701 3.48 12.28 -10.14
CA GLU A 701 3.45 11.90 -8.72
C GLU A 701 2.11 11.26 -8.33
N ALA A 702 1.00 11.88 -8.77
CA ALA A 702 -0.33 11.32 -8.57
C ALA A 702 -0.51 9.96 -9.27
N LEU A 703 0.06 9.82 -10.48
CA LEU A 703 0.01 8.57 -11.23
C LEU A 703 0.84 7.45 -10.60
N ILE A 704 2.05 7.74 -10.12
CA ILE A 704 2.91 6.78 -9.43
C ILE A 704 2.23 6.33 -8.14
N THR A 705 1.71 7.27 -7.34
CA THR A 705 0.96 6.96 -6.11
C THR A 705 -0.26 6.09 -6.40
N ALA A 706 -1.05 6.43 -7.44
CA ALA A 706 -2.19 5.63 -7.87
C ALA A 706 -1.78 4.23 -8.33
N THR A 707 -0.67 4.11 -9.06
CA THR A 707 -0.13 2.82 -9.52
C THR A 707 0.25 1.96 -8.32
N ILE A 708 1.03 2.50 -7.38
CA ILE A 708 1.41 1.80 -6.14
C ILE A 708 0.17 1.34 -5.38
N ARG A 709 -0.83 2.20 -5.17
CA ARG A 709 -2.07 1.83 -4.45
C ARG A 709 -2.89 0.75 -5.16
N ILE A 710 -2.92 0.73 -6.49
CA ILE A 710 -3.59 -0.31 -7.30
C ILE A 710 -2.91 -1.68 -7.06
N TYR A 711 -1.59 -1.74 -7.15
CA TYR A 711 -0.84 -2.98 -6.89
C TYR A 711 -0.97 -3.41 -5.43
N ALA A 712 -0.72 -2.49 -4.50
CA ALA A 712 -0.89 -2.72 -3.07
C ALA A 712 -2.28 -3.28 -2.73
N THR A 713 -3.36 -2.69 -3.27
CA THR A 713 -4.73 -3.18 -3.08
C THR A 713 -4.93 -4.58 -3.66
N THR A 714 -4.37 -4.86 -4.84
CA THR A 714 -4.50 -6.17 -5.50
C THR A 714 -3.84 -7.27 -4.67
N HIS A 715 -2.62 -7.04 -4.19
CA HIS A 715 -1.92 -7.97 -3.31
C HIS A 715 -2.56 -8.06 -1.91
N PHE A 716 -3.11 -6.96 -1.39
CA PHE A 716 -3.90 -6.98 -0.16
C PHE A 716 -5.09 -7.93 -0.24
N ILE A 717 -5.83 -7.87 -1.36
CA ILE A 717 -6.97 -8.75 -1.61
C ILE A 717 -6.51 -10.21 -1.60
N LYS A 718 -5.46 -10.55 -2.36
CA LYS A 718 -4.94 -11.93 -2.43
C LYS A 718 -4.37 -12.43 -1.09
N THR A 719 -3.93 -11.52 -0.22
CA THR A 719 -3.32 -11.81 1.08
C THR A 719 -4.30 -11.64 2.25
N LEU A 720 -5.59 -11.48 1.95
CA LEU A 720 -6.61 -11.10 2.93
C LEU A 720 -6.61 -11.96 4.19
N ALA A 721 -6.39 -13.28 4.08
CA ALA A 721 -6.41 -14.14 5.27
C ALA A 721 -5.28 -13.85 6.25
N THR A 722 -4.09 -13.47 5.76
CA THR A 722 -3.00 -13.07 6.65
C THR A 722 -3.30 -11.72 7.30
N PHE A 723 -3.81 -10.74 6.54
CA PHE A 723 -4.13 -9.41 7.05
C PHE A 723 -5.39 -9.34 7.94
N ALA A 724 -6.30 -10.30 7.79
CA ALA A 724 -7.45 -10.48 8.68
C ALA A 724 -7.06 -11.17 10.00
N THR A 725 -5.91 -11.82 10.07
CA THR A 725 -5.37 -12.40 11.31
C THR A 725 -4.38 -11.48 11.98
N ILE A 726 -3.38 -10.98 11.24
CA ILE A 726 -2.33 -10.10 11.75
C ILE A 726 -2.56 -8.70 11.18
N LYS A 727 -2.80 -7.74 12.07
CA LYS A 727 -3.06 -6.34 11.72
C LYS A 727 -1.99 -5.84 10.75
N PRO A 728 -2.37 -5.30 9.58
CA PRO A 728 -1.45 -4.85 8.53
C PRO A 728 -0.77 -3.53 8.90
N ASP A 729 0.06 -3.56 9.94
CA ASP A 729 1.00 -2.52 10.33
C ASP A 729 2.39 -2.94 9.85
N PHE A 730 2.84 -2.35 8.74
CA PHE A 730 4.11 -2.68 8.10
C PHE A 730 5.33 -2.05 8.79
N ASP A 731 5.13 -1.25 9.83
CA ASP A 731 6.22 -0.74 10.66
C ASP A 731 6.51 -1.65 11.86
N GLN A 732 5.51 -2.41 12.34
CA GLN A 732 5.64 -3.23 13.56
C GLN A 732 5.49 -4.73 13.33
N ASN A 733 4.54 -5.14 12.48
CA ASN A 733 4.13 -6.54 12.33
C ASN A 733 4.70 -7.21 11.08
N TYR A 734 5.14 -6.43 10.09
CA TYR A 734 5.69 -6.95 8.84
C TYR A 734 7.10 -6.38 8.58
N SER A 735 7.86 -7.13 7.80
CA SER A 735 9.18 -6.80 7.27
C SER A 735 9.01 -6.17 5.88
N ASN A 736 10.05 -5.47 5.44
CA ASN A 736 10.12 -4.89 4.09
C ASN A 736 10.05 -5.94 2.96
N ILE A 737 10.14 -7.24 3.28
CA ILE A 737 9.95 -8.36 2.34
C ILE A 737 8.67 -8.23 1.52
N PHE A 738 7.53 -7.92 2.15
CA PHE A 738 6.26 -7.87 1.42
C PHE A 738 6.20 -6.67 0.45
N ALA A 739 6.73 -5.51 0.86
CA ALA A 739 6.82 -4.35 -0.01
C ALA A 739 7.77 -4.59 -1.19
N ALA A 740 8.93 -5.21 -0.96
CA ALA A 740 9.85 -5.60 -2.02
C ALA A 740 9.22 -6.62 -2.99
N TYR A 741 8.49 -7.62 -2.48
CA TYR A 741 7.73 -8.56 -3.31
C TYR A 741 6.73 -7.86 -4.25
N VAL A 742 5.99 -6.87 -3.73
CA VAL A 742 5.06 -6.08 -4.56
C VAL A 742 5.81 -5.29 -5.65
N VAL A 743 7.01 -4.79 -5.37
CA VAL A 743 7.85 -4.12 -6.36
C VAL A 743 8.31 -5.09 -7.47
N GLU A 744 8.67 -6.33 -7.12
CA GLU A 744 9.02 -7.36 -8.12
C GLU A 744 7.81 -7.74 -8.99
N ASP A 745 6.60 -7.87 -8.42
CA ASP A 745 5.38 -8.06 -9.23
C ASP A 745 5.09 -6.84 -10.11
N MET A 746 5.29 -5.62 -9.59
CA MET A 746 5.17 -4.39 -10.37
C MET A 746 6.13 -4.40 -11.56
N GLU A 747 7.39 -4.75 -11.37
CA GLU A 747 8.37 -4.90 -12.44
C GLU A 747 7.89 -5.89 -13.49
N TYR A 748 7.64 -7.14 -13.08
CA TYR A 748 7.23 -8.21 -13.97
C TYR A 748 5.98 -7.82 -14.77
N SER A 749 4.98 -7.29 -14.06
CA SER A 749 3.69 -6.94 -14.64
C SER A 749 3.74 -5.72 -15.55
N LEU A 750 4.64 -4.75 -15.28
CA LEU A 750 4.84 -3.56 -16.11
C LEU A 750 5.81 -3.81 -17.29
N LYS A 751 6.71 -4.79 -17.20
CA LYS A 751 7.54 -5.29 -18.32
C LYS A 751 6.77 -6.24 -19.26
N ASP A 752 5.69 -6.89 -18.79
CA ASP A 752 4.89 -7.83 -19.60
C ASP A 752 4.10 -7.14 -20.75
N ALA A 753 4.17 -7.77 -21.94
CA ALA A 753 3.64 -7.30 -23.21
C ALA A 753 2.18 -7.74 -23.42
N GLN A 754 1.28 -6.78 -23.63
CA GLN A 754 -0.09 -7.11 -24.05
C GLN A 754 -0.11 -7.52 -25.53
N THR A 755 -0.71 -8.68 -25.83
CA THR A 755 -0.97 -9.25 -27.16
C THR A 755 -0.85 -8.28 -28.36
N ALA A 756 0.09 -8.59 -29.25
CA ALA A 756 0.35 -8.26 -30.67
C ALA A 756 -0.55 -7.28 -31.48
N PHE A 757 -1.81 -7.03 -31.14
CA PHE A 757 -2.66 -6.05 -31.83
C PHE A 757 -2.55 -4.63 -31.25
N TRP A 758 -2.24 -4.50 -29.95
CA TRP A 758 -2.07 -3.20 -29.27
C TRP A 758 -0.63 -2.68 -29.27
N GLU A 759 0.37 -3.57 -29.42
CA GLU A 759 1.79 -3.24 -29.64
C GLU A 759 2.02 -2.36 -30.88
N PHE A 760 1.12 -2.42 -31.87
CA PHE A 760 1.20 -1.56 -33.06
C PHE A 760 1.00 -0.06 -32.75
N PHE A 761 0.48 0.27 -31.57
CA PHE A 761 0.17 1.64 -31.15
C PHE A 761 1.00 2.15 -29.95
N THR A 762 2.00 1.39 -29.49
CA THR A 762 2.96 1.82 -28.45
C THR A 762 4.20 2.49 -29.10
N LEU A 763 4.76 3.53 -28.47
CA LEU A 763 6.05 4.14 -28.86
C LEU A 763 7.15 3.85 -27.82
N PHE A 764 6.84 3.02 -26.81
CA PHE A 764 7.79 2.50 -25.83
C PHE A 764 7.95 1.01 -26.09
N LYS A 765 9.16 0.48 -25.93
CA LYS A 765 9.36 -0.94 -25.60
C LYS A 765 9.03 -1.14 -24.12
N ASP A 766 8.48 -2.29 -23.74
CA ASP A 766 7.88 -2.46 -22.40
C ASP A 766 8.89 -2.34 -21.24
N GLU A 767 10.19 -2.61 -21.45
CA GLU A 767 11.21 -2.39 -20.42
C GLU A 767 11.61 -0.93 -20.23
N GLU A 768 11.62 -0.12 -21.30
CA GLU A 768 11.88 1.32 -21.22
C GLU A 768 10.88 2.02 -20.31
N PHE A 769 9.63 1.54 -20.32
CA PHE A 769 8.59 2.05 -19.42
C PHE A 769 8.93 1.80 -17.94
N TRP A 770 9.42 0.60 -17.58
CA TRP A 770 9.79 0.29 -16.21
C TRP A 770 10.94 1.17 -15.70
N PHE A 771 11.99 1.34 -16.51
CA PHE A 771 13.10 2.22 -16.14
C PHE A 771 12.66 3.68 -16.03
N ALA A 772 11.81 4.15 -16.94
CA ALA A 772 11.19 5.47 -16.80
C ALA A 772 10.36 5.59 -15.52
N PHE A 773 9.60 4.55 -15.16
CA PHE A 773 8.80 4.51 -13.94
C PHE A 773 9.68 4.58 -12.68
N LEU A 774 10.77 3.81 -12.62
CA LEU A 774 11.76 3.88 -11.55
C LEU A 774 12.40 5.27 -11.46
N GLU A 775 12.82 5.83 -12.60
CA GLU A 775 13.39 7.17 -12.67
C GLU A 775 12.48 8.22 -12.03
N GLN A 776 11.19 8.17 -12.37
CA GLN A 776 10.20 9.11 -11.87
C GLN A 776 9.80 8.83 -10.42
N SER A 777 9.87 7.59 -9.97
CA SER A 777 9.63 7.22 -8.57
C SER A 777 10.71 7.79 -7.66
N VAL A 778 11.99 7.66 -8.03
CA VAL A 778 13.12 8.24 -7.30
C VAL A 778 13.04 9.76 -7.29
N GLN A 779 12.73 10.39 -8.43
CA GLN A 779 12.57 11.86 -8.49
C GLN A 779 11.39 12.34 -7.63
N ALA A 780 10.26 11.62 -7.62
CA ALA A 780 9.11 11.93 -6.78
C ALA A 780 9.46 11.83 -5.29
N TYR A 781 10.17 10.79 -4.87
CA TYR A 781 10.58 10.65 -3.48
C TYR A 781 11.61 11.70 -3.07
N SER A 782 12.59 12.00 -3.93
CA SER A 782 13.58 13.08 -3.67
C SER A 782 12.90 14.41 -3.41
N ARG A 783 11.88 14.78 -4.21
CA ARG A 783 11.15 16.04 -4.01
C ARG A 783 10.38 16.08 -2.70
N ARG A 784 9.84 14.95 -2.23
CA ARG A 784 9.16 14.85 -0.92
C ARG A 784 10.13 15.04 0.25
N ILE A 785 11.37 14.58 0.12
CA ILE A 785 12.42 14.85 1.10
C ILE A 785 12.76 16.35 1.09
N ASP A 786 12.93 16.95 -0.08
CA ASP A 786 13.31 18.36 -0.23
C ASP A 786 12.22 19.33 0.27
N SER A 787 10.95 18.92 0.28
CA SER A 787 9.81 19.71 0.73
C SER A 787 9.47 19.56 2.23
N ASP A 788 10.28 18.85 3.02
CA ASP A 788 10.01 18.47 4.42
C ASP A 788 8.68 17.71 4.62
N GLU A 789 8.11 17.10 3.56
CA GLU A 789 6.86 16.33 3.65
C GLU A 789 7.04 14.95 4.28
N THR A 790 8.26 14.42 4.30
CA THR A 790 8.60 13.12 4.89
C THR A 790 9.43 13.26 6.17
N THR A 791 9.12 12.43 7.18
CA THR A 791 10.05 12.12 8.28
C THR A 791 11.35 11.50 7.77
N GLU A 792 12.44 11.65 8.53
CA GLU A 792 13.79 11.16 8.19
C GLU A 792 13.76 9.80 7.45
N PRO A 793 14.26 9.73 6.20
CA PRO A 793 14.20 8.52 5.40
C PRO A 793 14.93 7.34 6.09
N PRO A 794 14.48 6.10 5.87
CA PRO A 794 15.17 4.92 6.41
C PRO A 794 16.65 4.87 6.01
N PRO A 795 17.54 4.39 6.88
CA PRO A 795 18.98 4.25 6.58
C PRO A 795 19.27 3.49 5.27
N ALA A 796 18.49 2.46 4.93
CA ALA A 796 18.63 1.74 3.66
C ALA A 796 18.31 2.60 2.43
N VAL A 797 17.28 3.46 2.53
CA VAL A 797 16.87 4.41 1.49
C VAL A 797 17.92 5.50 1.31
N LEU A 798 18.45 6.05 2.40
CA LEU A 798 19.55 7.02 2.36
C LEU A 798 20.78 6.42 1.66
N ALA A 799 21.15 5.19 2.01
CA ALA A 799 22.28 4.51 1.37
C ALA A 799 22.05 4.29 -0.13
N ALA A 800 20.81 4.01 -0.55
CA ALA A 800 20.44 3.91 -1.98
C ALA A 800 20.57 5.25 -2.71
N PHE A 801 20.07 6.34 -2.12
CA PHE A 801 20.24 7.69 -2.68
C PHE A 801 21.71 8.08 -2.84
N GLU A 802 22.55 7.77 -1.85
CA GLU A 802 23.98 8.05 -1.92
C GLU A 802 24.65 7.34 -3.09
N ARG A 803 24.29 6.07 -3.36
CA ARG A 803 24.82 5.32 -4.50
C ARG A 803 24.33 5.84 -5.84
N ILE A 804 23.05 6.20 -5.93
CA ILE A 804 22.48 6.83 -7.13
C ILE A 804 23.18 8.17 -7.39
N ASN A 805 23.41 8.98 -6.36
CA ASN A 805 24.11 10.26 -6.47
C ASN A 805 25.59 10.07 -6.88
N ASP A 806 26.28 9.08 -6.31
CA ASP A 806 27.65 8.72 -6.70
C ASP A 806 27.71 8.27 -8.16
N TYR A 807 26.72 7.49 -8.63
CA TYR A 807 26.63 7.08 -10.03
C TYR A 807 26.37 8.29 -10.94
N GLN A 808 25.41 9.15 -10.59
CA GLN A 808 25.08 10.36 -11.35
C GLN A 808 26.27 11.33 -11.44
N ALA A 809 27.05 11.48 -10.37
CA ALA A 809 28.25 12.32 -10.35
C ALA A 809 29.37 11.82 -11.28
N ASN A 810 29.45 10.50 -11.49
CA ASN A 810 30.43 9.86 -12.37
C ASN A 810 29.89 9.60 -13.79
N TYR A 811 28.61 9.92 -14.05
CA TYR A 811 27.95 9.66 -15.31
C TYR A 811 28.60 10.45 -16.46
N LYS A 812 29.09 9.73 -17.48
CA LYS A 812 29.70 10.35 -18.65
C LYS A 812 28.63 10.71 -19.67
N TYR A 813 28.25 11.99 -19.70
CA TYR A 813 27.22 12.48 -20.62
C TYR A 813 27.59 12.26 -22.11
N PRO A 814 26.75 11.56 -22.91
CA PRO A 814 27.10 11.22 -24.29
C PRO A 814 27.23 12.44 -25.22
N THR A 815 28.30 12.45 -26.01
CA THR A 815 28.57 13.47 -27.04
C THR A 815 28.35 12.94 -28.46
N GLN A 816 28.24 13.84 -29.46
CA GLN A 816 28.19 13.44 -30.87
C GLN A 816 29.36 12.54 -31.27
N LYS A 817 30.54 12.76 -30.69
CA LYS A 817 31.72 11.93 -30.93
C LYS A 817 31.56 10.52 -30.34
N ASP A 818 30.86 10.37 -29.21
CA ASP A 818 30.59 9.05 -28.64
C ASP A 818 29.58 8.28 -29.52
N LEU A 819 28.58 8.96 -30.08
CA LEU A 819 27.66 8.40 -31.09
C LEU A 819 28.41 7.96 -32.35
N ASP A 820 29.27 8.82 -32.90
CA ASP A 820 30.04 8.50 -34.12
C ASP A 820 31.08 7.37 -33.93
N ASN A 821 31.48 7.07 -32.68
CA ASN A 821 32.42 6.00 -32.33
C ASN A 821 31.72 4.79 -31.67
N ALA A 822 30.39 4.80 -31.58
CA ALA A 822 29.65 3.66 -31.04
C ALA A 822 29.89 2.43 -31.95
N PRO A 823 30.01 1.22 -31.38
CA PRO A 823 30.17 -0.01 -32.16
C PRO A 823 29.08 -0.14 -33.24
N ASP A 824 29.41 -0.74 -34.40
CA ASP A 824 28.50 -0.92 -35.56
C ASP A 824 27.20 -1.72 -35.26
N GLY A 825 27.01 -2.17 -34.01
CA GLY A 825 25.79 -2.83 -33.49
C GLY A 825 25.19 -2.20 -32.23
N GLU A 826 25.68 -1.04 -31.76
CA GLU A 826 25.03 -0.24 -30.70
C GLU A 826 24.15 0.89 -31.28
N THR A 827 24.38 1.34 -32.52
CA THR A 827 23.68 2.51 -33.08
C THR A 827 23.44 2.41 -34.58
N GLY A 828 22.18 2.52 -35.01
CA GLY A 828 21.79 2.49 -36.41
C GLY A 828 22.13 3.78 -37.13
N TRP A 829 22.23 3.71 -38.47
CA TRP A 829 22.59 4.86 -39.33
C TRP A 829 21.59 6.05 -39.29
N THR A 830 20.44 5.87 -38.63
CA THR A 830 19.39 6.90 -38.45
C THR A 830 19.21 7.37 -37.00
N THR A 831 20.02 6.88 -36.04
CA THR A 831 19.87 7.19 -34.61
C THR A 831 20.28 8.63 -34.30
N SER A 832 19.37 9.40 -33.69
CA SER A 832 19.65 10.80 -33.31
C SER A 832 20.44 10.88 -32.01
N LEU A 833 21.24 11.94 -31.81
CA LEU A 833 21.96 12.16 -30.55
C LEU A 833 21.02 12.24 -29.34
N SER A 834 19.81 12.78 -29.50
CA SER A 834 18.80 12.80 -28.44
C SER A 834 18.32 11.40 -28.07
N SER A 835 18.10 10.53 -29.06
CA SER A 835 17.68 9.15 -28.84
C SER A 835 18.78 8.34 -28.17
N TYR A 836 20.03 8.50 -28.63
CA TYR A 836 21.19 7.84 -28.05
C TYR A 836 21.43 8.24 -26.59
N ARG A 837 21.25 9.53 -26.25
CA ARG A 837 21.34 10.00 -24.86
C ARG A 837 20.24 9.42 -23.97
N GLU A 838 19.02 9.28 -24.49
CA GLU A 838 17.90 8.69 -23.76
C GLU A 838 18.15 7.20 -23.46
N GLU A 839 18.65 6.45 -24.45
CA GLU A 839 19.05 5.05 -24.28
C GLU A 839 20.15 4.90 -23.22
N LYS A 840 21.21 5.72 -23.28
CA LYS A 840 22.28 5.72 -22.26
C LYS A 840 21.81 6.18 -20.87
N ASN A 841 20.71 6.93 -20.77
CA ASN A 841 20.09 7.23 -19.47
C ASN A 841 19.33 6.02 -18.93
N PHE A 842 18.62 5.26 -19.77
CA PHE A 842 17.96 4.03 -19.35
C PHE A 842 18.95 2.92 -18.98
N GLU A 843 20.07 2.78 -19.71
CA GLU A 843 21.17 1.90 -19.32
C GLU A 843 21.69 2.23 -17.91
N ALA A 844 21.85 3.53 -17.61
CA ALA A 844 22.25 3.99 -16.28
C ALA A 844 21.23 3.64 -15.19
N ILE A 845 19.94 3.84 -15.46
CA ILE A 845 18.86 3.50 -14.51
C ILE A 845 18.81 1.98 -14.27
N ARG A 846 18.99 1.17 -15.31
CA ARG A 846 19.10 -0.28 -15.20
C ARG A 846 20.31 -0.67 -14.35
N ASP A 847 21.46 -0.01 -14.54
CA ASP A 847 22.66 -0.26 -13.73
C ASP A 847 22.42 0.01 -12.22
N THR A 848 21.55 0.97 -11.89
CA THR A 848 21.17 1.32 -10.51
C THR A 848 19.75 0.86 -10.14
N GLU A 849 19.20 -0.15 -10.83
CA GLU A 849 17.81 -0.60 -10.68
C GLU A 849 17.48 -1.04 -9.26
N GLU A 850 18.32 -1.87 -8.66
CA GLU A 850 18.16 -2.37 -7.28
C GLU A 850 18.08 -1.23 -6.26
N ASP A 851 18.86 -0.16 -6.43
CA ASP A 851 18.81 1.02 -5.54
C ASP A 851 17.51 1.80 -5.71
N ALA A 852 17.03 1.94 -6.94
CA ALA A 852 15.75 2.57 -7.22
C ALA A 852 14.57 1.74 -6.69
N LYS A 853 14.66 0.39 -6.76
CA LYS A 853 13.67 -0.52 -6.18
C LYS A 853 13.57 -0.38 -4.66
N ILE A 854 14.67 -0.17 -3.93
CA ILE A 854 14.63 0.09 -2.47
C ILE A 854 13.79 1.33 -2.17
N ILE A 855 14.01 2.42 -2.92
CA ILE A 855 13.26 3.67 -2.76
C ILE A 855 11.78 3.44 -3.09
N LEU A 856 11.50 2.74 -4.19
CA LEU A 856 10.13 2.40 -4.56
C LEU A 856 9.46 1.49 -3.50
N ALA A 857 10.18 0.52 -2.94
CA ALA A 857 9.66 -0.37 -1.89
C ALA A 857 9.27 0.41 -0.63
N GLU A 858 10.01 1.45 -0.26
CA GLU A 858 9.61 2.35 0.83
C GLU A 858 8.31 3.10 0.49
N MET A 859 8.18 3.61 -0.74
CA MET A 859 6.92 4.21 -1.18
C MET A 859 5.76 3.21 -1.15
N VAL A 860 5.99 1.95 -1.55
CA VAL A 860 5.00 0.88 -1.48
C VAL A 860 4.60 0.62 -0.03
N LYS A 861 5.57 0.52 0.89
CA LYS A 861 5.33 0.33 2.32
C LYS A 861 4.47 1.45 2.92
N GLU A 862 4.76 2.71 2.62
CA GLU A 862 3.94 3.84 3.06
C GLU A 862 2.49 3.71 2.60
N GLN A 863 2.26 3.35 1.33
CA GLN A 863 0.91 3.16 0.80
C GLN A 863 0.22 1.91 1.38
N LEU A 864 0.96 0.84 1.66
CA LEU A 864 0.45 -0.36 2.32
C LEU A 864 -0.06 -0.05 3.73
N ASN A 865 0.63 0.79 4.50
CA ASN A 865 0.17 1.26 5.81
C ASN A 865 -1.14 2.07 5.72
N ILE A 866 -1.23 3.00 4.76
CA ILE A 866 -2.46 3.80 4.53
C ILE A 866 -3.64 2.89 4.18
N ILE A 867 -3.41 1.92 3.29
CA ILE A 867 -4.42 0.94 2.88
C ILE A 867 -4.81 0.05 4.06
N GLY A 868 -3.83 -0.42 4.84
CA GLY A 868 -4.05 -1.26 6.01
C GLY A 868 -4.92 -0.59 7.08
N GLU A 869 -4.66 0.68 7.38
CA GLU A 869 -5.47 1.45 8.32
C GLU A 869 -6.92 1.63 7.82
N SER A 870 -7.09 2.02 6.55
CA SER A 870 -8.41 2.15 5.93
C SER A 870 -9.18 0.82 5.94
N LEU A 871 -8.48 -0.30 5.71
CA LEU A 871 -9.07 -1.63 5.72
C LEU A 871 -9.59 -2.02 7.10
N VAL A 872 -8.75 -1.93 8.13
CA VAL A 872 -9.11 -2.28 9.51
C VAL A 872 -10.34 -1.49 9.97
N ASN A 873 -10.35 -0.18 9.72
CA ASN A 873 -11.48 0.70 10.06
C ASN A 873 -12.78 0.30 9.33
N ASN A 874 -12.69 -0.15 8.08
CA ASN A 874 -13.85 -0.54 7.29
C ASN A 874 -14.32 -1.98 7.54
N PHE A 875 -13.42 -2.88 7.94
CA PHE A 875 -13.70 -4.29 8.18
C PHE A 875 -14.37 -4.58 9.52
N ASP A 876 -14.22 -3.68 10.49
CA ASP A 876 -15.06 -3.64 11.69
C ASP A 876 -16.57 -3.70 11.35
N ILE A 877 -16.99 -3.09 10.22
CA ILE A 877 -18.40 -3.08 9.77
C ILE A 877 -18.90 -4.49 9.42
N ILE A 878 -18.03 -5.36 8.89
CA ILE A 878 -18.38 -6.73 8.48
C ILE A 878 -17.98 -7.77 9.54
N GLY A 879 -17.53 -7.32 10.71
CA GLY A 879 -17.12 -8.18 11.82
C GLY A 879 -15.81 -8.94 11.56
N VAL A 880 -14.92 -8.34 10.78
CA VAL A 880 -13.59 -8.87 10.49
C VAL A 880 -12.57 -7.99 11.23
N GLU A 881 -12.21 -8.40 12.44
CA GLU A 881 -11.20 -7.72 13.24
C GLU A 881 -9.92 -8.57 13.28
N PRO A 882 -8.73 -7.96 13.15
CA PRO A 882 -7.47 -8.68 13.32
C PRO A 882 -7.39 -9.38 14.67
N GLU A 883 -7.04 -10.66 14.66
CA GLU A 883 -6.84 -11.45 15.88
C GLU A 883 -5.55 -11.03 16.62
N ILE A 884 -4.53 -10.60 15.88
CA ILE A 884 -3.22 -10.17 16.37
C ILE A 884 -3.04 -8.69 16.01
N ASN A 885 -2.94 -7.82 17.01
CA ASN A 885 -2.76 -6.38 16.82
C ASN A 885 -1.29 -5.99 16.84
N ASP A 886 -0.51 -6.59 17.75
CA ASP A 886 0.90 -6.33 18.00
C ASP A 886 1.67 -7.65 18.13
N LEU A 887 2.38 -8.00 17.08
CA LEU A 887 3.05 -9.29 16.95
C LEU A 887 4.16 -9.50 18.00
N ALA A 888 4.72 -8.42 18.57
CA ALA A 888 5.67 -8.50 19.67
C ALA A 888 5.00 -8.88 21.00
N LEU A 889 3.80 -8.35 21.27
CA LEU A 889 3.01 -8.74 22.45
C LEU A 889 2.46 -10.15 22.30
N TYR A 890 1.97 -10.50 21.11
CA TYR A 890 1.60 -11.87 20.77
C TYR A 890 2.76 -12.85 21.03
N MET A 891 4.00 -12.47 20.69
CA MET A 891 5.18 -13.30 20.97
C MET A 891 5.34 -13.58 22.47
N ILE A 892 5.15 -12.55 23.31
CA ILE A 892 5.22 -12.68 24.77
C ILE A 892 4.11 -13.60 25.28
N GLU A 893 2.88 -13.40 24.83
CA GLU A 893 1.73 -14.19 25.28
C GLU A 893 1.82 -15.67 24.86
N GLN A 894 2.12 -15.93 23.60
CA GLN A 894 2.06 -17.28 23.05
C GLN A 894 3.34 -18.08 23.32
N PHE A 895 4.51 -17.43 23.30
CA PHE A 895 5.80 -18.12 23.40
C PHE A 895 6.56 -17.88 24.69
N ALA A 896 6.07 -17.04 25.61
CA ALA A 896 6.61 -16.97 26.97
C ALA A 896 5.73 -17.70 27.99
N ASP A 897 6.37 -18.47 28.87
CA ASP A 897 5.77 -18.98 30.09
C ASP A 897 5.81 -17.88 31.18
N GLY A 898 4.87 -17.92 32.11
CA GLY A 898 4.76 -16.93 33.18
C GLY A 898 3.60 -15.96 33.05
N GLY A 899 2.88 -15.91 31.92
CA GLY A 899 1.58 -15.22 31.85
C GLY A 899 0.50 -15.96 32.64
N ILE A 900 -0.33 -15.22 33.39
CA ILE A 900 -1.52 -15.72 34.10
C ILE A 900 -2.73 -15.01 33.50
N ASP A 901 -3.48 -15.72 32.67
CA ASP A 901 -4.60 -15.16 31.89
C ASP A 901 -4.22 -13.85 31.16
N LEU A 902 -2.95 -13.76 30.73
CA LEU A 902 -2.37 -12.58 30.11
C LEU A 902 -3.00 -12.34 28.73
N ASN A 903 -3.56 -11.16 28.54
CA ASN A 903 -4.20 -10.71 27.31
C ASN A 903 -3.90 -9.22 27.09
N VAL A 904 -2.74 -8.91 26.54
CA VAL A 904 -2.25 -7.55 26.24
C VAL A 904 -2.32 -7.18 24.76
N ASP A 905 -2.44 -8.15 23.85
CA ASP A 905 -2.64 -7.97 22.41
C ASP A 905 -4.10 -7.62 22.05
N GLN A 906 -4.67 -6.64 22.78
CA GLN A 906 -6.04 -6.19 22.59
C GLN A 906 -6.10 -4.96 21.68
N LYS A 907 -7.14 -4.88 20.84
CA LYS A 907 -7.43 -3.73 19.97
C LYS A 907 -7.54 -2.42 20.75
N GLU A 908 -8.26 -2.45 21.87
CA GLU A 908 -8.38 -1.32 22.79
C GLU A 908 -8.27 -1.81 24.23
N ILE A 909 -7.32 -1.27 24.96
CA ILE A 909 -7.15 -1.54 26.39
C ILE A 909 -7.95 -0.49 27.15
N VAL A 910 -9.09 -0.90 27.69
CA VAL A 910 -10.01 0.00 28.42
C VAL A 910 -9.59 0.10 29.88
N GLU A 911 -9.30 1.32 30.33
CA GLU A 911 -9.10 1.62 31.74
C GLU A 911 -10.48 1.66 32.43
N GLN A 912 -10.71 0.74 33.37
CA GLN A 912 -11.95 0.65 34.11
C GLN A 912 -11.76 1.09 35.56
N MET A 913 -12.83 1.58 36.18
CA MET A 913 -12.87 1.86 37.61
C MET A 913 -13.97 0.96 38.22
N PRO A 914 -13.66 -0.30 38.60
CA PRO A 914 -14.66 -1.36 38.82
C PRO A 914 -15.70 -1.10 39.92
N SER A 915 -15.53 -0.02 40.68
CA SER A 915 -16.38 0.37 41.81
C SER A 915 -17.07 1.72 41.62
N PHE A 916 -17.01 2.32 40.42
CA PHE A 916 -17.56 3.66 40.18
C PHE A 916 -18.73 3.65 39.19
N PRO A 917 -19.68 4.58 39.35
CA PRO A 917 -20.77 4.75 38.41
C PRO A 917 -20.24 5.01 37.00
N THR A 918 -20.81 4.32 36.01
CA THR A 918 -20.47 4.48 34.58
C THR A 918 -21.45 5.41 33.84
N GLU A 919 -22.54 5.82 34.51
CA GLU A 919 -23.55 6.72 33.96
C GLU A 919 -24.28 7.52 35.07
N GLY A 920 -24.95 8.59 34.67
CA GLY A 920 -25.85 9.37 35.53
C GLY A 920 -25.17 10.49 36.32
N GLY A 921 -25.99 11.22 37.09
CA GLY A 921 -25.57 12.30 37.98
C GLY A 921 -26.04 12.07 39.42
N GLY A 922 -25.57 12.92 40.33
CA GLY A 922 -25.85 12.85 41.77
C GLY A 922 -24.80 12.11 42.57
N HIS A 923 -23.66 11.79 41.95
CA HIS A 923 -22.58 11.03 42.59
C HIS A 923 -21.72 11.96 43.44
N TYR A 924 -21.12 11.45 44.51
CA TYR A 924 -20.30 12.25 45.43
C TYR A 924 -19.02 11.50 45.78
N THR A 925 -17.88 12.19 45.70
CA THR A 925 -16.56 11.69 46.10
C THR A 925 -16.09 12.39 47.38
N ASN A 926 -15.43 11.63 48.27
CA ASN A 926 -14.84 12.18 49.50
C ASN A 926 -13.36 12.62 49.32
N GLY A 927 -12.85 12.63 48.09
CA GLY A 927 -11.41 12.77 47.79
C GLY A 927 -10.67 11.43 47.78
N GLY A 928 -9.54 11.38 47.09
CA GLY A 928 -8.68 10.21 46.88
C GLY A 928 -9.07 9.33 45.69
N GLU A 929 -9.92 9.86 44.80
CA GLU A 929 -10.57 9.09 43.73
C GLU A 929 -10.47 9.81 42.38
N PHE A 930 -10.61 11.15 42.39
CA PHE A 930 -10.50 12.00 41.22
C PHE A 930 -9.58 13.19 41.49
N VAL A 931 -8.90 13.66 40.45
CA VAL A 931 -8.15 14.92 40.47
C VAL A 931 -8.71 15.89 39.43
N THR A 932 -8.64 17.17 39.75
CA THR A 932 -8.98 18.27 38.83
C THR A 932 -7.90 18.44 37.76
N GLU A 933 -8.17 19.26 36.73
CA GLU A 933 -7.16 19.63 35.71
C GLU A 933 -5.86 20.20 36.29
N ASN A 934 -5.91 20.76 37.51
CA ASN A 934 -4.73 21.30 38.22
C ASN A 934 -4.03 20.25 39.11
N ALA A 935 -4.37 18.96 38.97
CA ALA A 935 -3.86 17.86 39.79
C ALA A 935 -4.16 17.98 41.29
N GLU A 936 -5.21 18.74 41.66
CA GLU A 936 -5.70 18.81 43.04
C GLU A 936 -6.75 17.72 43.29
N ASP A 937 -6.70 17.09 44.46
CA ASP A 937 -7.67 16.08 44.88
C ASP A 937 -9.10 16.66 44.92
N TYR A 938 -10.03 16.02 44.23
CA TYR A 938 -11.39 16.51 44.07
C TYR A 938 -12.33 15.92 45.12
N GLN A 939 -12.98 16.80 45.88
CA GLN A 939 -14.03 16.45 46.82
C GLN A 939 -15.30 17.20 46.46
N GLY A 940 -16.35 16.48 46.07
CA GLY A 940 -17.59 17.11 45.65
C GLY A 940 -18.54 16.19 44.89
N TYR A 941 -19.65 16.77 44.45
CA TYR A 941 -20.57 16.10 43.55
C TYR A 941 -19.97 15.99 42.14
N TYR A 942 -20.19 14.88 41.47
CA TYR A 942 -19.79 14.66 40.09
C TYR A 942 -20.89 13.93 39.32
N HIS A 943 -20.80 13.97 38.00
CA HIS A 943 -21.64 13.22 37.09
C HIS A 943 -20.79 12.61 35.98
N VAL A 944 -21.36 11.62 35.30
CA VAL A 944 -20.64 10.79 34.34
C VAL A 944 -21.36 10.85 33.01
N MET A 945 -20.59 11.08 31.94
CA MET A 945 -21.07 10.92 30.57
C MET A 945 -20.27 9.85 29.85
N MET A 946 -20.99 9.05 29.08
CA MET A 946 -20.41 8.10 28.14
C MET A 946 -20.49 8.76 26.76
N ASP A 947 -19.36 8.91 26.09
CA ASP A 947 -19.35 9.46 24.73
C ASP A 947 -19.79 8.41 23.69
N ALA A 948 -19.83 8.80 22.41
CA ALA A 948 -20.23 7.92 21.31
C ALA A 948 -19.31 6.69 21.12
N ASN A 949 -18.13 6.69 21.75
CA ASN A 949 -17.12 5.64 21.68
C ASN A 949 -17.04 4.83 22.98
N ASN A 950 -18.09 4.87 23.82
CA ASN A 950 -18.12 4.18 25.11
C ASN A 950 -17.07 4.65 26.14
N LYS A 951 -16.40 5.79 25.91
CA LYS A 951 -15.43 6.34 26.85
C LYS A 951 -16.15 7.13 27.93
N ILE A 952 -15.81 6.80 29.18
CA ILE A 952 -16.40 7.38 30.38
C ILE A 952 -15.66 8.68 30.71
N THR A 953 -16.40 9.77 30.85
CA THR A 953 -15.87 11.08 31.26
C THR A 953 -16.52 11.51 32.57
N TYR A 954 -15.68 11.79 33.57
CA TYR A 954 -16.10 12.28 34.88
C TYR A 954 -16.05 13.81 34.89
N MET A 955 -17.13 14.45 35.33
CA MET A 955 -17.29 15.90 35.30
C MET A 955 -17.73 16.45 36.66
N GLU A 956 -17.24 17.62 37.00
CA GLU A 956 -17.63 18.33 38.21
C GLU A 956 -19.14 18.69 38.20
N GLY A 957 -19.80 18.55 39.35
CA GLY A 957 -21.19 18.96 39.57
C GLY A 957 -22.20 17.81 39.59
N GLU A 958 -23.35 18.06 40.23
CA GLU A 958 -24.36 17.03 40.52
C GLU A 958 -25.10 16.53 39.28
N TYR A 959 -25.38 17.39 38.29
CA TYR A 959 -26.10 16.99 37.07
C TYR A 959 -25.54 17.71 35.85
N HIS A 960 -25.68 17.06 34.70
CA HIS A 960 -25.34 17.65 33.41
C HIS A 960 -26.29 18.80 33.03
N SER A 961 -25.76 19.86 32.46
CA SER A 961 -26.41 21.06 31.94
C SER A 961 -25.60 21.62 30.74
N ASP A 962 -26.14 22.59 30.01
CA ASP A 962 -25.56 23.04 28.72
C ASP A 962 -24.29 23.92 28.87
N GLY A 963 -23.61 23.87 30.02
CA GLY A 963 -22.43 24.70 30.37
C GLY A 963 -21.09 23.96 30.25
N ALA A 964 -19.99 24.69 30.41
CA ALA A 964 -18.66 24.09 30.53
C ALA A 964 -18.44 23.52 31.94
N TYR A 965 -17.84 22.34 32.05
CA TYR A 965 -17.52 21.63 33.29
C TYR A 965 -16.02 21.51 33.49
N GLY A 966 -15.58 21.42 34.74
CA GLY A 966 -14.26 20.89 35.07
C GLY A 966 -14.23 19.39 34.80
N LEU A 967 -13.22 18.92 34.05
CA LEU A 967 -12.99 17.50 33.83
C LEU A 967 -12.25 16.90 35.02
N LEU A 968 -12.71 15.72 35.44
CA LEU A 968 -12.12 14.95 36.53
C LEU A 968 -11.36 13.77 35.94
N SER A 969 -10.10 13.62 36.36
CA SER A 969 -9.27 12.46 35.99
C SER A 969 -9.26 11.46 37.15
N PRO A 970 -9.56 10.17 36.93
CA PRO A 970 -9.43 9.14 37.96
C PRO A 970 -7.98 9.02 38.44
N MET A 971 -7.78 8.75 39.73
CA MET A 971 -6.46 8.41 40.25
C MET A 971 -5.97 7.06 39.71
N ALA A 972 -4.68 6.97 39.36
CA ALA A 972 -4.11 5.82 38.66
C ALA A 972 -4.15 4.51 39.45
N ASP A 973 -4.12 4.56 40.79
CA ASP A 973 -4.22 3.41 41.69
C ASP A 973 -5.66 2.86 41.81
N ARG A 974 -6.65 3.58 41.26
CA ARG A 974 -8.05 3.15 41.19
C ARG A 974 -8.45 2.59 39.83
N MET A 975 -7.56 2.69 38.84
CA MET A 975 -7.80 2.19 37.50
C MET A 975 -7.32 0.74 37.39
N VAL A 976 -8.23 -0.12 36.98
CA VAL A 976 -7.95 -1.51 36.63
C VAL A 976 -7.89 -1.61 35.12
N VAL A 977 -6.89 -2.35 34.66
CA VAL A 977 -6.67 -2.60 33.24
C VAL A 977 -6.69 -4.11 33.07
N GLU A 978 -7.76 -4.68 32.52
CA GLU A 978 -7.96 -6.14 32.44
C GLU A 978 -6.99 -6.77 31.43
N ILE A 979 -5.76 -7.05 31.86
CA ILE A 979 -4.67 -7.58 31.03
C ILE A 979 -4.13 -8.91 31.55
N GLY A 980 -4.58 -9.38 32.72
CA GLY A 980 -4.04 -10.52 33.44
C GLY A 980 -2.85 -10.16 34.33
N ASP A 981 -2.08 -11.18 34.72
CA ASP A 981 -0.90 -11.02 35.56
C ASP A 981 0.32 -11.80 35.02
N ILE A 982 1.48 -11.55 35.60
CA ILE A 982 2.74 -12.24 35.32
C ILE A 982 3.23 -12.92 36.60
N GLN A 983 3.78 -14.12 36.47
CA GLN A 983 4.36 -14.89 37.56
C GLN A 983 5.53 -14.16 38.21
N ASP A 984 5.65 -14.32 39.53
CA ASP A 984 6.76 -13.77 40.30
C ASP A 984 8.11 -14.39 39.92
N TYR A 985 9.17 -13.61 40.07
CA TYR A 985 10.55 -14.06 39.91
C TYR A 985 10.89 -15.32 40.70
N ASP A 986 11.65 -16.20 40.05
CA ASP A 986 12.07 -17.51 40.55
C ASP A 986 10.95 -18.57 40.56
N PHE A 987 9.87 -18.37 39.80
CA PHE A 987 8.85 -19.41 39.61
C PHE A 987 9.38 -20.59 38.78
N THR A 988 8.83 -21.78 38.98
CA THR A 988 9.20 -22.95 38.16
C THR A 988 8.45 -22.92 36.82
N ALA A 989 9.16 -22.66 35.73
CA ALA A 989 8.60 -22.73 34.37
C ALA A 989 8.25 -24.17 33.98
N SER A 990 7.18 -24.33 33.19
CA SER A 990 6.69 -25.60 32.64
C SER A 990 7.69 -26.27 31.68
N GLY A 991 8.50 -25.45 31.00
CA GLY A 991 9.44 -25.87 29.97
C GLY A 991 8.82 -26.28 28.64
N ILE A 992 7.54 -25.94 28.42
CA ILE A 992 6.86 -26.15 27.14
C ILE A 992 7.20 -25.04 26.15
N LYS A 993 7.27 -23.79 26.63
CA LYS A 993 7.51 -22.60 25.82
C LYS A 993 9.00 -22.20 25.80
N PRO A 994 9.50 -21.58 24.71
CA PRO A 994 10.91 -21.24 24.56
C PRO A 994 11.35 -20.03 25.40
N PHE A 995 10.42 -19.18 25.82
CA PHE A 995 10.72 -18.01 26.65
C PHE A 995 10.03 -18.08 28.01
N VAL A 996 10.49 -17.24 28.93
CA VAL A 996 9.93 -17.03 30.26
C VAL A 996 9.88 -15.53 30.54
N ILE A 997 8.74 -15.05 31.01
CA ILE A 997 8.57 -13.69 31.52
C ILE A 997 8.27 -13.72 33.02
N GLU A 998 8.93 -12.85 33.78
CA GLU A 998 8.86 -12.80 35.24
C GLU A 998 8.74 -11.36 35.72
N LYS A 999 7.88 -11.14 36.72
CA LYS A 999 7.81 -9.86 37.44
C LYS A 999 8.61 -9.91 38.72
N TYR A 1000 9.25 -8.80 39.06
CA TYR A 1000 10.10 -8.69 40.25
C TYR A 1000 10.08 -7.29 40.84
N THR A 1001 10.54 -7.20 42.09
CA THR A 1001 10.91 -5.93 42.72
C THR A 1001 12.38 -5.98 43.10
N SER A 1002 13.16 -5.05 42.57
CA SER A 1002 14.59 -4.85 42.87
C SER A 1002 14.72 -3.97 44.10
N ILE A 1003 15.55 -4.38 45.06
CA ILE A 1003 15.94 -3.56 46.22
C ILE A 1003 17.46 -3.41 46.21
N ASN A 1004 17.94 -2.20 45.97
CA ASN A 1004 19.35 -1.84 45.82
C ASN A 1004 20.10 -2.76 44.83
N GLY A 1005 19.43 -3.15 43.74
CA GLY A 1005 19.98 -4.00 42.68
C GLY A 1005 19.80 -5.51 42.89
N GLU A 1006 19.27 -5.97 44.03
CA GLU A 1006 18.95 -7.38 44.26
C GLU A 1006 17.47 -7.67 43.94
N LYS A 1007 17.22 -8.64 43.05
CA LYS A 1007 15.87 -9.01 42.60
C LYS A 1007 15.19 -9.97 43.58
N TYR A 1008 13.96 -9.64 43.96
CA TYR A 1008 13.10 -10.50 44.76
C TYR A 1008 11.74 -10.68 44.08
N SER A 1009 11.02 -11.75 44.43
CA SER A 1009 9.58 -11.83 44.15
C SER A 1009 8.87 -10.64 44.80
N THR A 1010 7.81 -10.16 44.17
CA THR A 1010 7.09 -8.95 44.59
C THR A 1010 6.65 -9.08 46.05
N ARG A 1011 6.07 -10.22 46.42
CA ARG A 1011 5.68 -10.54 47.81
C ARG A 1011 6.86 -10.47 48.78
N ARG A 1012 8.01 -11.05 48.43
CA ARG A 1012 9.19 -11.08 49.31
C ARG A 1012 9.80 -9.68 49.47
N ALA A 1013 9.83 -8.88 48.41
CA ALA A 1013 10.26 -7.50 48.48
C ALA A 1013 9.37 -6.68 49.43
N MET A 1014 8.05 -6.84 49.34
CA MET A 1014 7.13 -6.14 50.24
C MET A 1014 7.31 -6.56 51.70
N GLU A 1015 7.60 -7.84 51.97
CA GLU A 1015 7.96 -8.29 53.33
C GLU A 1015 9.21 -7.59 53.86
N ILE A 1016 10.23 -7.37 53.01
CA ILE A 1016 11.47 -6.69 53.38
C ILE A 1016 11.21 -5.20 53.64
N ILE A 1017 10.54 -4.52 52.71
CA ILE A 1017 10.26 -3.07 52.78
C ILE A 1017 9.46 -2.76 54.05
N LYS A 1018 8.42 -3.55 54.35
CA LYS A 1018 7.53 -3.36 55.51
C LYS A 1018 8.16 -3.70 56.86
N THR A 1019 9.41 -4.16 56.91
CA THR A 1019 10.15 -4.28 58.19
C THR A 1019 10.66 -2.95 58.75
N ASN A 1020 10.66 -1.89 57.93
CA ASN A 1020 11.13 -0.56 58.31
C ASN A 1020 10.03 0.26 59.00
N VAL A 1021 10.39 1.47 59.45
CA VAL A 1021 9.46 2.38 60.14
C VAL A 1021 8.37 2.84 59.18
N SER A 1022 7.11 2.58 59.53
CA SER A 1022 5.94 2.76 58.64
C SER A 1022 5.73 4.19 58.13
N THR A 1023 6.19 5.19 58.87
CA THR A 1023 6.02 6.62 58.57
C THR A 1023 7.12 7.21 57.70
N LEU A 1024 8.24 6.50 57.49
CA LEU A 1024 9.30 6.95 56.59
C LEU A 1024 8.86 6.75 55.14
N ASN A 1025 9.35 7.57 54.23
CA ASN A 1025 9.18 7.34 52.80
C ASN A 1025 10.12 6.24 52.31
N VAL A 1026 9.83 5.69 51.14
CA VAL A 1026 10.68 4.65 50.53
C VAL A 1026 12.06 5.22 50.22
N SER A 1027 12.14 6.45 49.71
CA SER A 1027 13.39 7.16 49.41
C SER A 1027 14.25 7.43 50.65
N ASP A 1028 13.65 7.61 51.83
CA ASP A 1028 14.38 7.80 53.09
C ASP A 1028 15.16 6.54 53.50
N VAL A 1029 14.60 5.37 53.20
CA VAL A 1029 15.15 4.05 53.58
C VAL A 1029 16.02 3.48 52.47
N TYR A 1030 15.59 3.65 51.23
CA TYR A 1030 16.18 3.11 50.02
C TYR A 1030 16.39 4.23 48.99
N PRO A 1031 17.29 5.19 49.25
CA PRO A 1031 17.50 6.33 48.35
C PRO A 1031 18.08 5.93 47.00
N GLY A 1032 18.72 4.75 46.89
CA GLY A 1032 19.35 4.30 45.65
C GLY A 1032 20.44 5.27 45.19
N THR A 1033 20.28 5.79 43.99
CA THR A 1033 21.15 6.81 43.39
C THR A 1033 20.46 8.17 43.22
N LEU A 1034 19.24 8.33 43.75
CA LEU A 1034 18.51 9.61 43.70
C LEU A 1034 19.31 10.73 44.37
N ASP A 1035 19.44 11.83 43.65
CA ASP A 1035 20.08 13.06 44.11
C ASP A 1035 19.26 14.28 43.67
N LEU A 1036 19.38 15.37 44.44
CA LEU A 1036 18.70 16.62 44.19
C LEU A 1036 19.53 17.48 43.24
N VAL A 1037 18.99 17.79 42.06
CA VAL A 1037 19.61 18.73 41.13
C VAL A 1037 19.32 20.14 41.62
N THR A 1038 20.36 20.87 41.99
CA THR A 1038 20.27 22.26 42.43
C THR A 1038 20.75 23.21 41.33
N ASP A 1039 20.08 24.35 41.21
CA ASP A 1039 20.50 25.43 40.32
C ASP A 1039 21.70 26.20 40.90
N ASN A 1040 22.15 27.21 40.15
CA ASN A 1040 23.27 28.07 40.58
C ASN A 1040 22.95 28.92 41.84
N SER A 1041 21.69 28.97 42.27
CA SER A 1041 21.21 29.60 43.52
C SER A 1041 21.25 28.65 44.72
N GLY A 1042 21.42 27.34 44.48
CA GLY A 1042 21.22 26.29 45.47
C GLY A 1042 19.75 25.90 45.67
N GLU A 1043 18.85 26.33 44.78
CA GLU A 1043 17.44 25.92 44.78
C GLU A 1043 17.30 24.59 44.04
N VAL A 1044 16.54 23.65 44.61
CA VAL A 1044 16.29 22.35 43.97
C VAL A 1044 15.39 22.57 42.76
N VAL A 1045 15.90 22.27 41.57
CA VAL A 1045 15.19 22.39 40.29
C VAL A 1045 14.80 21.04 39.69
N GLY A 1046 15.28 19.94 40.27
CA GLY A 1046 14.90 18.59 39.82
C GLY A 1046 15.51 17.48 40.66
N LEU A 1047 15.27 16.25 40.21
CA LEU A 1047 15.84 15.01 40.74
C LEU A 1047 16.61 14.32 39.61
N GLN A 1048 17.71 13.66 39.95
CA GLN A 1048 18.49 12.83 39.03
C GLN A 1048 18.85 11.51 39.73
N GLY A 1049 18.84 10.39 38.99
CA GLY A 1049 19.14 9.07 39.52
C GLY A 1049 17.89 8.20 39.66
N GLU A 1050 18.09 7.02 40.24
CA GLU A 1050 17.06 5.98 40.36
C GLU A 1050 16.83 5.62 41.83
N LEU A 1051 15.58 5.39 42.20
CA LEU A 1051 15.19 4.95 43.54
C LEU A 1051 15.79 3.58 43.87
N GLY A 1052 16.10 3.35 45.15
CA GLY A 1052 16.64 2.07 45.60
C GLY A 1052 15.64 0.91 45.51
N VAL A 1053 14.35 1.19 45.34
CA VAL A 1053 13.31 0.18 45.11
C VAL A 1053 12.67 0.41 43.75
N ARG A 1054 12.67 -0.64 42.91
CA ARG A 1054 12.18 -0.58 41.53
C ARG A 1054 11.36 -1.81 41.19
N HIS A 1055 10.30 -1.64 40.43
CA HIS A 1055 9.51 -2.75 39.86
C HIS A 1055 10.03 -3.07 38.46
N GLY A 1056 10.08 -4.34 38.09
CA GLY A 1056 10.61 -4.72 36.79
C GLY A 1056 10.05 -6.01 36.22
N LEU A 1057 10.27 -6.16 34.91
CA LEU A 1057 10.02 -7.39 34.17
C LEU A 1057 11.35 -7.94 33.64
N GLN A 1058 11.50 -9.26 33.70
CA GLN A 1058 12.63 -9.98 33.13
C GLN A 1058 12.12 -10.95 32.07
N PHE A 1059 12.67 -10.85 30.86
CA PHE A 1059 12.44 -11.77 29.77
C PHE A 1059 13.67 -12.67 29.59
N SER A 1060 13.45 -13.98 29.58
CA SER A 1060 14.50 -14.98 29.56
C SER A 1060 14.26 -16.03 28.48
N VAL A 1061 15.34 -16.53 27.88
CA VAL A 1061 15.33 -17.75 27.07
C VAL A 1061 15.34 -18.96 28.01
N PHE A 1062 14.44 -19.91 27.80
CA PHE A 1062 14.37 -21.14 28.59
C PHE A 1062 14.91 -22.33 27.81
N MET A 1063 16.11 -22.77 28.16
CA MET A 1063 16.80 -23.86 27.46
C MET A 1063 17.37 -24.84 28.46
N SER A 1064 17.17 -26.14 28.22
CA SER A 1064 17.71 -27.24 29.03
C SER A 1064 17.39 -27.12 30.54
N GLY A 1065 16.18 -26.66 30.88
CA GLY A 1065 15.72 -26.50 32.26
C GLY A 1065 16.27 -25.27 33.00
N LYS A 1066 16.94 -24.36 32.29
CA LYS A 1066 17.54 -23.13 32.84
C LYS A 1066 17.00 -21.90 32.15
N LYS A 1067 16.89 -20.80 32.91
CA LYS A 1067 16.53 -19.47 32.43
C LYS A 1067 17.79 -18.67 32.14
N TYR A 1068 17.85 -18.08 30.95
CA TYR A 1068 18.92 -17.19 30.52
C TYR A 1068 18.31 -15.80 30.29
N PRO A 1069 18.48 -14.83 31.21
CA PRO A 1069 17.89 -13.50 31.05
C PRO A 1069 18.51 -12.79 29.84
N VAL A 1070 17.66 -12.25 28.98
CA VAL A 1070 18.07 -11.58 27.73
C VAL A 1070 17.67 -10.12 27.70
N ALA A 1071 16.51 -9.77 28.27
CA ALA A 1071 16.04 -8.40 28.39
C ALA A 1071 15.40 -8.18 29.75
N ALA A 1072 15.52 -6.98 30.29
CA ALA A 1072 14.84 -6.58 31.50
C ALA A 1072 14.54 -5.08 31.46
N THR A 1073 13.43 -4.68 32.08
CA THR A 1073 13.05 -3.27 32.23
C THR A 1073 12.67 -3.01 33.68
N GLU A 1074 12.97 -1.80 34.16
CA GLU A 1074 12.66 -1.38 35.52
C GLU A 1074 12.07 0.04 35.53
N VAL A 1075 11.12 0.26 36.44
CA VAL A 1075 10.53 1.57 36.77
C VAL A 1075 10.62 1.76 38.28
N ASP A 1076 10.95 2.98 38.69
CA ASP A 1076 11.05 3.31 40.11
C ASP A 1076 9.71 3.14 40.82
N MET A 1077 9.76 2.60 42.04
CA MET A 1077 8.56 2.53 42.88
C MET A 1077 8.11 3.94 43.26
N LEU A 1078 6.81 4.14 43.42
CA LEU A 1078 6.28 5.41 43.92
C LEU A 1078 6.82 5.70 45.32
N ASP A 1079 7.31 6.92 45.53
CA ASP A 1079 7.87 7.34 46.82
C ASP A 1079 6.76 7.68 47.83
N THR A 1080 6.12 6.63 48.35
CA THR A 1080 5.12 6.71 49.41
C THR A 1080 5.73 6.38 50.76
N THR A 1081 4.95 6.51 51.83
CA THR A 1081 5.32 5.92 53.12
C THR A 1081 5.48 4.40 53.01
N ILE A 1082 6.32 3.80 53.85
CA ILE A 1082 6.52 2.34 53.92
C ILE A 1082 5.21 1.59 54.15
N GLU A 1083 4.26 2.18 54.89
CA GLU A 1083 2.91 1.61 55.08
C GLU A 1083 2.11 1.51 53.77
N ASN A 1084 2.21 2.53 52.93
CA ASN A 1084 1.44 2.68 51.70
C ASN A 1084 2.16 2.12 50.46
N ALA A 1085 3.38 1.60 50.61
CA ALA A 1085 4.10 0.96 49.52
C ALA A 1085 3.30 -0.21 48.93
N GLN A 1086 3.18 -0.22 47.60
CA GLN A 1086 2.39 -1.20 46.83
C GLN A 1086 3.30 -2.20 46.10
N SER A 1087 2.80 -3.40 45.85
CA SER A 1087 3.46 -4.40 44.99
C SER A 1087 3.12 -4.18 43.52
N LEU A 1088 3.92 -4.79 42.64
CA LEU A 1088 3.57 -4.92 41.23
C LEU A 1088 2.53 -6.03 41.06
N ASP A 1089 1.27 -5.64 41.03
CA ASP A 1089 0.12 -6.55 40.90
C ASP A 1089 -0.38 -6.62 39.44
N GLY A 1090 -1.10 -7.71 39.13
CA GLY A 1090 -1.79 -7.91 37.85
C GLY A 1090 -2.91 -6.91 37.62
N ASP A 1091 -3.36 -6.81 36.38
CA ASP A 1091 -4.41 -5.89 35.95
C ASP A 1091 -4.16 -4.41 36.29
N THR A 1092 -2.89 -4.00 36.32
CA THR A 1092 -2.49 -2.62 36.63
C THR A 1092 -1.91 -1.90 35.42
N LYS A 1093 -2.11 -0.57 35.38
CA LYS A 1093 -1.47 0.31 34.40
C LYS A 1093 0.05 0.26 34.47
N LEU A 1094 0.62 0.03 35.66
CA LEU A 1094 2.06 -0.12 35.86
C LEU A 1094 2.59 -1.36 35.14
N LEU A 1095 1.90 -2.51 35.24
CA LEU A 1095 2.28 -3.73 34.54
C LEU A 1095 2.20 -3.55 33.01
N LEU A 1096 1.14 -2.91 32.51
CA LEU A 1096 1.02 -2.57 31.08
C LEU A 1096 2.18 -1.67 30.61
N CYS A 1097 2.53 -0.66 31.42
CA CYS A 1097 3.64 0.24 31.12
C CYS A 1097 4.96 -0.54 31.02
N LEU A 1098 5.23 -1.43 31.97
CA LEU A 1098 6.42 -2.28 31.96
C LEU A 1098 6.45 -3.21 30.74
N LEU A 1099 5.33 -3.78 30.31
CA LEU A 1099 5.28 -4.61 29.09
C LEU A 1099 5.60 -3.80 27.83
N ARG A 1100 5.05 -2.60 27.71
CA ARG A 1100 5.36 -1.67 26.61
C ARG A 1100 6.81 -1.21 26.64
N GLN A 1101 7.36 -0.96 27.83
CA GLN A 1101 8.75 -0.58 28.01
C GLN A 1101 9.68 -1.75 27.64
N LEU A 1102 9.36 -2.98 28.06
CA LEU A 1102 10.10 -4.19 27.67
C LEU A 1102 10.16 -4.36 26.15
N LYS A 1103 9.04 -4.14 25.46
CA LYS A 1103 9.01 -4.13 23.98
C LYS A 1103 9.95 -3.08 23.38
N SER A 1104 10.13 -1.96 24.07
CA SER A 1104 10.99 -0.86 23.61
C SER A 1104 12.49 -1.07 23.88
N GLU A 1105 12.85 -2.01 24.76
CA GLU A 1105 14.24 -2.33 25.12
C GLU A 1105 15.04 -2.83 23.91
N GLU A 1106 16.31 -2.43 23.85
CA GLU A 1106 17.23 -2.75 22.75
C GLU A 1106 17.38 -4.27 22.57
N GLU A 1107 17.58 -4.99 23.67
CA GLU A 1107 17.77 -6.44 23.68
C GLU A 1107 16.53 -7.20 23.22
N PHE A 1108 15.33 -6.73 23.61
CA PHE A 1108 14.09 -7.37 23.18
C PHE A 1108 13.80 -7.08 21.70
N LYS A 1109 14.04 -5.85 21.22
CA LYS A 1109 13.94 -5.51 19.79
C LYS A 1109 14.85 -6.37 18.94
N LEU A 1110 16.10 -6.56 19.34
CA LEU A 1110 17.03 -7.47 18.64
C LEU A 1110 16.52 -8.91 18.63
N LEU A 1111 15.98 -9.39 19.74
CA LEU A 1111 15.41 -10.73 19.83
C LEU A 1111 14.22 -10.92 18.86
N TYR A 1112 13.29 -9.97 18.86
CA TYR A 1112 12.05 -9.99 18.08
C TYR A 1112 12.29 -9.74 16.57
N GLN A 1113 13.01 -8.68 16.22
CA GLN A 1113 13.17 -8.20 14.83
C GLN A 1113 14.33 -8.87 14.09
N TYR A 1114 15.48 -9.09 14.76
CA TYR A 1114 16.68 -9.61 14.09
C TYR A 1114 16.89 -11.11 14.30
N ILE A 1115 16.93 -11.57 15.57
CA ILE A 1115 17.25 -12.97 15.90
C ILE A 1115 16.14 -13.90 15.41
N TYR A 1116 14.91 -13.72 15.91
CA TYR A 1116 13.79 -14.55 15.46
C TYR A 1116 13.14 -14.04 14.18
N GLY A 1117 13.22 -12.73 13.90
CA GLY A 1117 12.65 -12.17 12.67
C GLY A 1117 11.17 -12.42 12.55
N VAL A 1118 10.41 -12.28 13.63
CA VAL A 1118 8.95 -12.59 13.64
C VAL A 1118 8.18 -11.78 12.58
N PRO A 1119 8.49 -10.49 12.32
CA PRO A 1119 7.90 -9.75 11.18
C PRO A 1119 8.21 -10.36 9.80
N LYS A 1120 9.37 -11.01 9.64
CA LYS A 1120 9.74 -11.71 8.41
C LYS A 1120 8.91 -12.98 8.23
N MET A 1121 8.59 -13.68 9.32
CA MET A 1121 7.66 -14.80 9.28
C MET A 1121 6.29 -14.35 8.78
N ALA A 1122 5.73 -13.29 9.36
CA ALA A 1122 4.44 -12.74 8.92
C ALA A 1122 4.46 -12.33 7.44
N SER A 1123 5.55 -11.70 6.98
CA SER A 1123 5.71 -11.25 5.59
C SER A 1123 5.89 -12.41 4.61
N THR A 1124 6.63 -13.45 4.98
CA THR A 1124 6.80 -14.64 4.14
C THR A 1124 5.52 -15.48 4.06
N ILE A 1125 4.73 -15.53 5.15
CA ILE A 1125 3.37 -16.11 5.14
C ILE A 1125 2.43 -15.27 4.26
N ALA A 1126 2.54 -13.94 4.30
CA ALA A 1126 1.79 -13.04 3.43
C ALA A 1126 2.10 -13.29 1.94
N VAL A 1127 3.38 -13.36 1.56
CA VAL A 1127 3.80 -13.70 0.18
C VAL A 1127 3.32 -15.10 -0.22
N TYR A 1128 3.45 -16.09 0.67
CA TYR A 1128 2.95 -17.45 0.42
C TYR A 1128 1.45 -17.48 0.14
N ASN A 1129 0.66 -16.72 0.91
CA ASN A 1129 -0.77 -16.59 0.69
C ASN A 1129 -1.07 -15.92 -0.66
N ASP A 1130 -0.42 -14.80 -0.95
CA ASP A 1130 -0.58 -14.05 -2.20
C ASP A 1130 -0.34 -14.90 -3.46
N VAL A 1131 0.78 -15.63 -3.52
CA VAL A 1131 1.17 -16.43 -4.69
C VAL A 1131 0.22 -17.62 -4.87
N ALA A 1132 -0.16 -18.29 -3.78
CA ALA A 1132 -1.01 -19.48 -3.83
C ALA A 1132 -2.49 -19.18 -4.10
N PHE A 1133 -2.98 -18.01 -3.69
CA PHE A 1133 -4.41 -17.71 -3.56
C PHE A 1133 -5.24 -18.06 -4.79
N LEU A 1134 -4.87 -17.55 -5.97
CA LEU A 1134 -5.63 -17.78 -7.21
C LEU A 1134 -5.58 -19.24 -7.67
N ASN A 1135 -4.46 -19.93 -7.44
CA ASN A 1135 -4.31 -21.32 -7.83
C ASN A 1135 -4.98 -22.30 -6.85
N ALA A 1136 -5.42 -21.84 -5.68
CA ALA A 1136 -6.09 -22.65 -4.68
C ALA A 1136 -7.63 -22.67 -4.81
N ILE A 1137 -8.22 -21.70 -5.50
CA ILE A 1137 -9.68 -21.59 -5.64
C ILE A 1137 -10.20 -22.67 -6.59
N GLY A 1138 -11.18 -23.44 -6.09
CA GLY A 1138 -11.84 -24.51 -6.85
C GLY A 1138 -11.07 -25.84 -6.92
N GLU A 1139 -9.99 -25.99 -6.15
CA GLU A 1139 -9.14 -27.19 -6.13
C GLU A 1139 -9.68 -28.32 -5.22
N LYS A 1140 -10.49 -28.02 -4.21
CA LYS A 1140 -11.17 -29.05 -3.40
C LYS A 1140 -12.54 -29.36 -4.00
N MET A 1141 -12.88 -30.64 -4.16
CA MET A 1141 -14.16 -31.08 -4.72
C MET A 1141 -14.87 -32.13 -3.87
N VAL A 1142 -16.21 -32.15 -3.98
CA VAL A 1142 -17.05 -33.23 -3.44
C VAL A 1142 -17.23 -34.35 -4.46
N THR A 1143 -17.69 -35.53 -4.02
CA THR A 1143 -18.04 -36.62 -4.94
C THR A 1143 -19.27 -36.26 -5.78
N LEU A 1144 -19.46 -36.93 -6.92
CA LEU A 1144 -20.65 -36.73 -7.76
C LEU A 1144 -21.95 -37.11 -7.04
N ASP A 1145 -21.90 -38.13 -6.18
CA ASP A 1145 -23.04 -38.59 -5.36
C ASP A 1145 -23.43 -37.53 -4.34
N ASP A 1146 -22.44 -36.91 -3.69
CA ASP A 1146 -22.64 -35.79 -2.77
C ASP A 1146 -23.24 -34.56 -3.49
N ALA A 1147 -22.71 -34.21 -4.67
CA ALA A 1147 -23.19 -33.08 -5.47
C ALA A 1147 -24.64 -33.24 -5.98
N THR A 1148 -25.10 -34.48 -6.13
CA THR A 1148 -26.46 -34.82 -6.61
C THR A 1148 -27.37 -35.33 -5.48
N ALA A 1149 -26.95 -35.18 -4.22
CA ALA A 1149 -27.75 -35.58 -3.07
C ALA A 1149 -29.13 -34.88 -3.08
N GLY A 1150 -30.19 -35.65 -2.87
CA GLY A 1150 -31.57 -35.16 -2.82
C GLY A 1150 -31.94 -34.52 -1.48
N ASN A 1151 -33.20 -34.08 -1.36
CA ASN A 1151 -33.72 -33.30 -0.22
C ASN A 1151 -33.34 -33.88 1.16
N SER A 1152 -33.42 -35.20 1.35
CA SER A 1152 -33.14 -35.83 2.66
C SER A 1152 -31.67 -35.80 3.11
N ASN A 1153 -30.76 -35.31 2.27
CA ASN A 1153 -29.31 -35.43 2.42
C ASN A 1153 -28.57 -34.15 1.98
N MET A 1154 -29.22 -33.00 2.03
CA MET A 1154 -28.67 -31.72 1.50
C MET A 1154 -27.36 -31.29 2.15
N LYS A 1155 -27.07 -31.72 3.39
CA LYS A 1155 -25.78 -31.49 4.06
C LYS A 1155 -24.57 -32.05 3.31
N PHE A 1156 -24.77 -33.00 2.38
CA PHE A 1156 -23.69 -33.54 1.56
C PHE A 1156 -23.45 -32.70 0.30
N LYS A 1157 -24.36 -31.79 -0.07
CA LYS A 1157 -24.19 -30.96 -1.25
C LYS A 1157 -23.13 -29.87 -1.02
N PRO A 1158 -22.39 -29.49 -2.07
CA PRO A 1158 -21.32 -28.49 -1.97
C PRO A 1158 -21.89 -27.08 -1.83
N GLY A 1159 -21.55 -26.36 -0.75
CA GLY A 1159 -22.05 -25.01 -0.47
C GLY A 1159 -23.01 -24.97 0.71
N HIS A 1160 -23.98 -24.05 0.72
CA HIS A 1160 -24.93 -23.90 1.82
C HIS A 1160 -26.34 -24.42 1.48
N TYR A 1161 -27.11 -24.76 2.50
CA TYR A 1161 -28.52 -25.12 2.39
C TYR A 1161 -29.39 -24.44 3.44
N VAL A 1162 -30.68 -24.31 3.16
CA VAL A 1162 -31.64 -23.71 4.09
C VAL A 1162 -32.30 -24.80 4.94
N GLY A 1163 -32.07 -24.73 6.25
CA GLY A 1163 -32.76 -25.52 7.26
C GLY A 1163 -33.85 -24.71 7.97
N ILE A 1164 -34.49 -25.34 8.96
CA ILE A 1164 -35.49 -24.71 9.83
C ILE A 1164 -35.02 -24.83 11.28
N ASP A 1165 -35.01 -23.73 12.03
CA ASP A 1165 -34.66 -23.70 13.46
C ASP A 1165 -35.78 -24.28 14.36
N GLU A 1166 -35.51 -24.37 15.67
CA GLU A 1166 -36.47 -24.87 16.67
C GLU A 1166 -37.78 -24.07 16.73
N ASN A 1167 -37.76 -22.81 16.25
CA ASN A 1167 -38.89 -21.89 16.24
C ASN A 1167 -39.65 -21.89 14.90
N GLY A 1168 -39.22 -22.68 13.92
CA GLY A 1168 -39.84 -22.75 12.59
C GLY A 1168 -39.33 -21.69 11.60
N ASN A 1169 -38.26 -20.95 11.91
CA ASN A 1169 -37.67 -19.95 11.02
C ASN A 1169 -36.60 -20.57 10.10
N PRO A 1170 -36.48 -20.10 8.85
CA PRO A 1170 -35.42 -20.54 7.97
C PRO A 1170 -34.05 -20.07 8.48
N ILE A 1171 -33.08 -20.98 8.53
CA ILE A 1171 -31.68 -20.70 8.86
C ILE A 1171 -30.76 -21.23 7.77
N LEU A 1172 -29.66 -20.53 7.52
CA LEU A 1172 -28.63 -20.98 6.60
C LEU A 1172 -27.69 -21.96 7.34
N LEU A 1173 -27.48 -23.13 6.75
CA LEU A 1173 -26.61 -24.17 7.28
C LEU A 1173 -25.53 -24.51 6.25
N GLU A 1174 -24.34 -24.86 6.74
CA GLU A 1174 -23.22 -25.28 5.92
C GLU A 1174 -23.43 -26.71 5.42
N GLY A 1175 -23.35 -26.91 4.11
CA GLY A 1175 -23.26 -28.21 3.48
C GLY A 1175 -21.82 -28.73 3.47
N LYS A 1176 -21.50 -29.59 2.51
CA LYS A 1176 -20.15 -30.13 2.38
C LYS A 1176 -19.23 -29.10 1.75
N GLU A 1177 -17.99 -29.02 2.23
CA GLU A 1177 -16.99 -28.13 1.65
C GLU A 1177 -16.44 -28.68 0.32
N GLY A 1178 -15.87 -27.80 -0.51
CA GLY A 1178 -15.45 -28.11 -1.87
C GLY A 1178 -16.48 -27.77 -2.96
N TRP A 1179 -16.03 -27.83 -4.20
CA TRP A 1179 -16.78 -27.51 -5.41
C TRP A 1179 -17.48 -28.73 -6.02
N ASP A 1180 -18.46 -28.46 -6.87
CA ASP A 1180 -19.22 -29.47 -7.58
C ASP A 1180 -18.39 -30.03 -8.75
N PRO A 1181 -18.17 -31.36 -8.84
CA PRO A 1181 -17.38 -32.00 -9.89
C PRO A 1181 -18.01 -31.88 -11.28
N ARG A 1182 -19.30 -31.52 -11.38
CA ARG A 1182 -19.94 -31.18 -12.67
C ARG A 1182 -19.28 -29.96 -13.32
N SER A 1183 -18.55 -29.15 -12.55
CA SER A 1183 -17.72 -28.06 -13.07
C SER A 1183 -16.59 -28.53 -14.01
N LEU A 1184 -16.22 -29.82 -13.97
CA LEU A 1184 -15.16 -30.39 -14.80
C LEU A 1184 -15.61 -30.78 -16.23
N LYS A 1185 -16.91 -30.73 -16.53
CA LYS A 1185 -17.42 -31.13 -17.86
C LYS A 1185 -17.20 -30.02 -18.89
N ALA A 1186 -16.05 -30.05 -19.57
CA ALA A 1186 -15.78 -29.22 -20.75
C ALA A 1186 -16.70 -29.61 -21.92
N GLY A 1187 -17.32 -28.63 -22.60
CA GLY A 1187 -18.03 -28.85 -23.87
C GLY A 1187 -19.46 -28.32 -23.97
N GLU A 1188 -20.06 -27.77 -22.91
CA GLU A 1188 -21.24 -26.91 -23.09
C GLU A 1188 -20.78 -25.54 -23.59
N TRP A 1189 -21.41 -25.00 -24.63
CA TRP A 1189 -21.26 -23.62 -25.11
C TRP A 1189 -21.50 -22.50 -24.05
N LEU A 1190 -21.81 -22.89 -22.81
CA LEU A 1190 -22.00 -22.05 -21.61
C LEU A 1190 -21.13 -22.55 -20.42
N SER A 1191 -20.01 -23.22 -20.73
CA SER A 1191 -19.09 -23.92 -19.82
C SER A 1191 -18.42 -23.01 -18.78
N VAL A 1192 -18.02 -23.62 -17.66
CA VAL A 1192 -17.31 -23.06 -16.50
C VAL A 1192 -16.24 -22.01 -16.86
N GLU A 1193 -16.41 -20.80 -16.34
CA GLU A 1193 -15.58 -19.63 -16.69
C GLU A 1193 -14.30 -19.57 -15.84
N TRP A 1194 -14.32 -20.03 -14.58
CA TRP A 1194 -13.14 -20.01 -13.70
C TRP A 1194 -11.91 -20.70 -14.30
N ARG A 1195 -12.12 -21.85 -14.93
CA ARG A 1195 -11.04 -22.67 -15.51
C ARG A 1195 -10.47 -22.11 -16.81
N LYS A 1196 -11.26 -21.30 -17.50
CA LYS A 1196 -10.86 -20.66 -18.76
C LYS A 1196 -10.14 -19.34 -18.54
N TRP A 1197 -10.23 -18.79 -17.33
CA TRP A 1197 -9.63 -17.52 -17.02
C TRP A 1197 -8.12 -17.63 -17.04
N ASP A 1198 -7.49 -16.73 -17.77
CA ASP A 1198 -6.03 -16.60 -17.89
C ASP A 1198 -5.34 -16.13 -16.59
N LYS A 1199 -6.13 -15.70 -15.58
CA LYS A 1199 -5.65 -15.19 -14.28
C LYS A 1199 -4.72 -13.97 -14.39
N ILE A 1200 -4.70 -13.30 -15.54
CA ILE A 1200 -3.87 -12.09 -15.73
C ILE A 1200 -4.62 -10.87 -15.19
N LEU A 1201 -4.02 -10.21 -14.21
CA LEU A 1201 -4.63 -9.10 -13.49
C LEU A 1201 -4.28 -7.74 -14.11
N LEU A 1202 -5.08 -6.71 -13.77
CA LEU A 1202 -4.81 -5.30 -14.05
C LEU A 1202 -4.63 -4.93 -15.53
N ARG A 1203 -5.17 -5.71 -16.47
CA ARG A 1203 -4.98 -5.48 -17.92
C ARG A 1203 -5.38 -4.05 -18.34
N ASN A 1204 -6.55 -3.58 -17.93
CA ASN A 1204 -7.05 -2.26 -18.32
C ASN A 1204 -6.26 -1.14 -17.61
N SER A 1205 -6.01 -1.32 -16.32
CA SER A 1205 -5.25 -0.38 -15.50
C SER A 1205 -3.84 -0.18 -16.04
N LYS A 1206 -3.11 -1.25 -16.33
CA LYS A 1206 -1.74 -1.19 -16.89
C LYS A 1206 -1.70 -0.44 -18.22
N ALA A 1207 -2.61 -0.77 -19.14
CA ALA A 1207 -2.70 -0.10 -20.43
C ALA A 1207 -2.97 1.41 -20.28
N ARG A 1208 -3.83 1.79 -19.32
CA ARG A 1208 -4.11 3.20 -19.00
C ARG A 1208 -2.92 3.90 -18.37
N ILE A 1209 -2.29 3.28 -17.37
CA ILE A 1209 -1.14 3.83 -16.66
C ILE A 1209 0.00 4.08 -17.64
N LYS A 1210 0.38 3.08 -18.46
CA LYS A 1210 1.42 3.22 -19.49
C LYS A 1210 1.12 4.40 -20.45
N ARG A 1211 -0.14 4.52 -20.91
CA ARG A 1211 -0.57 5.61 -21.80
C ARG A 1211 -0.49 6.98 -21.14
N THR A 1212 -1.01 7.13 -19.93
CA THR A 1212 -1.03 8.41 -19.20
C THR A 1212 0.38 8.84 -18.78
N PHE A 1213 1.17 7.89 -18.29
CA PHE A 1213 2.57 8.12 -17.89
C PHE A 1213 3.37 8.68 -19.06
N LYS A 1214 3.23 8.05 -20.25
CA LYS A 1214 3.89 8.50 -21.47
C LYS A 1214 3.56 9.95 -21.83
N THR A 1215 2.31 10.35 -21.68
CA THR A 1215 1.87 11.73 -21.95
C THR A 1215 2.60 12.73 -21.05
N TYR A 1216 2.76 12.41 -19.76
CA TYR A 1216 3.52 13.27 -18.83
C TYR A 1216 5.02 13.21 -19.10
N TYR A 1217 5.58 12.01 -19.28
CA TYR A 1217 7.01 11.77 -19.43
C TYR A 1217 7.62 12.45 -20.67
N TYR A 1218 6.84 12.62 -21.74
CA TYR A 1218 7.27 13.29 -22.98
C TYR A 1218 6.67 14.68 -23.21
N SER A 1219 5.98 15.24 -22.21
CA SER A 1219 5.32 16.54 -22.30
C SER A 1219 6.26 17.67 -22.79
N ALA A 1220 7.51 17.69 -22.32
CA ALA A 1220 8.51 18.70 -22.70
C ALA A 1220 8.97 18.65 -24.18
N ARG A 1221 8.69 17.58 -24.94
CA ARG A 1221 9.28 17.35 -26.28
C ARG A 1221 8.26 17.42 -27.43
N LYS A 1222 6.97 17.16 -27.20
CA LYS A 1222 5.88 17.30 -28.19
C LYS A 1222 4.55 17.57 -27.49
N PHE A 1223 4.13 18.84 -27.47
CA PHE A 1223 2.78 19.20 -27.03
C PHE A 1223 1.76 18.93 -28.14
N ASP A 1224 0.97 17.86 -28.02
CA ASP A 1224 -0.28 17.70 -28.78
C ASP A 1224 -1.44 17.41 -27.82
N PHE A 1225 -2.27 18.42 -27.55
CA PHE A 1225 -3.53 18.30 -26.81
C PHE A 1225 -4.60 17.68 -27.71
N SER A 1226 -4.42 16.43 -28.17
CA SER A 1226 -5.55 15.67 -28.70
C SER A 1226 -6.36 15.11 -27.54
N PHE A 1227 -7.32 15.90 -27.06
CA PHE A 1227 -8.34 15.46 -26.13
C PHE A 1227 -9.12 14.28 -26.71
N ASP A 1228 -8.86 13.06 -26.24
CA ASP A 1228 -9.88 12.02 -26.29
C ASP A 1228 -10.81 12.26 -25.09
N LEU A 1229 -11.82 13.12 -25.28
CA LEU A 1229 -12.91 13.32 -24.34
C LEU A 1229 -13.76 12.04 -24.31
N GLY A 1230 -13.21 10.97 -23.73
CA GLY A 1230 -13.99 9.90 -23.16
C GLY A 1230 -14.87 10.51 -22.09
N PHE A 1231 -16.18 10.55 -22.37
CA PHE A 1231 -17.25 11.06 -21.53
C PHE A 1231 -17.05 10.77 -20.03
N ASP A 1232 -17.62 11.63 -19.17
CA ASP A 1232 -17.73 11.44 -17.72
C ASP A 1232 -18.40 10.09 -17.36
N PHE A 1233 -17.59 9.03 -17.24
CA PHE A 1233 -18.05 7.63 -17.18
C PHE A 1233 -17.99 7.03 -15.78
N GLY A 1234 -17.17 7.55 -14.85
CA GLY A 1234 -16.79 6.85 -13.62
C GLY A 1234 -17.96 6.39 -12.75
N TRP A 1235 -18.81 7.30 -12.27
CA TRP A 1235 -19.88 6.96 -11.32
C TRP A 1235 -20.97 6.05 -11.92
N SER A 1236 -21.44 6.36 -13.13
CA SER A 1236 -22.47 5.55 -13.78
C SER A 1236 -21.95 4.17 -14.19
N TRP A 1237 -20.67 4.07 -14.54
CA TRP A 1237 -20.02 2.82 -14.92
C TRP A 1237 -19.85 1.88 -13.72
N THR A 1238 -19.23 2.36 -12.64
CA THR A 1238 -19.07 1.61 -11.38
C THR A 1238 -20.43 1.14 -10.85
N LYS A 1239 -21.44 2.01 -10.88
CA LYS A 1239 -22.82 1.65 -10.52
C LYS A 1239 -23.38 0.51 -11.37
N ASN A 1240 -23.18 0.55 -12.69
CA ASN A 1240 -23.66 -0.49 -13.59
C ASN A 1240 -22.94 -1.83 -13.34
N LEU A 1241 -21.62 -1.83 -13.16
CA LEU A 1241 -20.85 -3.03 -12.82
C LEU A 1241 -21.30 -3.61 -11.48
N ARG A 1242 -21.36 -2.78 -10.44
CA ARG A 1242 -21.77 -3.21 -9.10
C ARG A 1242 -23.18 -3.79 -9.07
N SER A 1243 -24.12 -3.21 -9.83
CA SER A 1243 -25.49 -3.72 -9.96
C SER A 1243 -25.60 -5.10 -10.61
N LYS A 1244 -24.56 -5.56 -11.33
CA LYS A 1244 -24.50 -6.92 -11.86
C LYS A 1244 -23.98 -7.95 -10.85
N LEU A 1245 -23.35 -7.50 -9.77
CA LEU A 1245 -22.81 -8.34 -8.70
C LEU A 1245 -23.74 -8.38 -7.48
N SER A 1246 -24.47 -7.30 -7.20
CA SER A 1246 -25.47 -7.23 -6.13
C SER A 1246 -26.87 -7.40 -6.69
N PHE A 1247 -27.59 -8.41 -6.20
CA PHE A 1247 -29.03 -8.56 -6.45
C PHE A 1247 -29.78 -8.65 -5.12
N PRO A 1248 -30.44 -7.57 -4.67
CA PRO A 1248 -31.26 -7.63 -3.47
C PRO A 1248 -32.45 -8.58 -3.72
N MET A 1249 -32.47 -9.74 -3.03
CA MET A 1249 -33.56 -10.71 -3.14
C MET A 1249 -34.91 -10.08 -2.79
N GLY A 1250 -34.95 -9.20 -1.79
CA GLY A 1250 -36.14 -8.41 -1.46
C GLY A 1250 -36.73 -7.61 -2.65
N ALA A 1251 -35.91 -7.16 -3.60
CA ALA A 1251 -36.41 -6.47 -4.80
C ALA A 1251 -37.09 -7.43 -5.80
N GLN A 1252 -36.76 -8.73 -5.80
CA GLN A 1252 -37.41 -9.73 -6.64
C GLN A 1252 -38.84 -10.01 -6.18
N MET A 1253 -39.06 -9.99 -4.86
CA MET A 1253 -40.36 -10.21 -4.21
C MET A 1253 -41.35 -9.07 -4.45
N LEU A 1254 -40.88 -7.90 -4.90
CA LEU A 1254 -41.77 -6.80 -5.28
C LEU A 1254 -42.59 -7.16 -6.54
N PRO A 1255 -43.89 -6.85 -6.56
CA PRO A 1255 -44.68 -6.87 -7.78
C PRO A 1255 -44.07 -5.96 -8.86
N TRP A 1256 -44.23 -6.34 -10.14
CA TRP A 1256 -43.62 -5.62 -11.27
C TRP A 1256 -43.93 -4.11 -11.31
N TRP A 1257 -45.13 -3.71 -10.87
CA TRP A 1257 -45.57 -2.32 -10.82
C TRP A 1257 -44.95 -1.51 -9.65
N LYS A 1258 -44.44 -2.17 -8.59
CA LYS A 1258 -43.65 -1.54 -7.53
C LYS A 1258 -42.17 -1.43 -7.90
N LYS A 1259 -41.65 -2.28 -8.79
CA LYS A 1259 -40.22 -2.25 -9.21
C LYS A 1259 -39.81 -0.91 -9.83
N ALA A 1260 -40.71 -0.23 -10.53
CA ALA A 1260 -40.46 1.12 -11.07
C ALA A 1260 -40.27 2.21 -9.99
N LYS A 1261 -40.59 1.91 -8.73
CA LYS A 1261 -40.50 2.84 -7.58
C LYS A 1261 -39.21 2.69 -6.79
N LEU A 1262 -38.36 1.71 -7.13
CA LEU A 1262 -37.06 1.53 -6.49
C LEU A 1262 -36.16 2.76 -6.72
N ARG A 1263 -35.40 3.15 -5.71
CA ARG A 1263 -34.37 4.20 -5.74
C ARG A 1263 -33.03 3.61 -5.31
N SER A 1264 -31.93 4.27 -5.70
CA SER A 1264 -30.59 3.96 -5.20
C SER A 1264 -30.42 4.42 -3.75
N ASN A 1265 -29.38 3.93 -3.09
CA ASN A 1265 -28.99 4.32 -1.73
C ASN A 1265 -29.15 5.84 -1.46
N PRO A 1266 -30.08 6.25 -0.56
CA PRO A 1266 -30.34 7.65 -0.22
C PRO A 1266 -29.55 8.14 1.01
N PHE A 1267 -28.62 7.35 1.54
CA PHE A 1267 -27.86 7.62 2.77
C PHE A 1267 -26.40 8.00 2.48
N ASP A 1268 -25.82 8.88 3.29
CA ASP A 1268 -24.38 9.21 3.28
C ASP A 1268 -23.54 8.15 4.02
N ALA A 1269 -22.22 8.35 4.09
CA ALA A 1269 -21.30 7.45 4.80
C ALA A 1269 -21.67 7.27 6.29
N ASN A 1270 -22.31 8.27 6.90
CA ASN A 1270 -22.72 8.29 8.30
C ASN A 1270 -24.14 7.73 8.51
N GLY A 1271 -24.77 7.17 7.48
CA GLY A 1271 -26.13 6.65 7.54
C GLY A 1271 -27.22 7.73 7.61
N LYS A 1272 -26.89 9.00 7.39
CA LYS A 1272 -27.88 10.09 7.34
C LYS A 1272 -28.48 10.19 5.95
N MET A 1273 -29.80 10.36 5.89
CA MET A 1273 -30.49 10.53 4.62
C MET A 1273 -30.12 11.90 4.03
N CYS A 1274 -29.72 11.91 2.75
CA CYS A 1274 -29.36 13.11 1.98
C CYS A 1274 -30.18 14.36 2.36
N GLU A 1275 -29.48 15.42 2.76
CA GLU A 1275 -30.01 16.79 2.70
C GLU A 1275 -29.98 17.27 1.24
N LYS A 1276 -30.88 18.18 0.87
CA LYS A 1276 -31.29 18.47 -0.52
C LYS A 1276 -30.11 18.68 -1.50
N LYS A 1277 -30.25 18.16 -2.72
CA LYS A 1277 -29.57 18.70 -3.91
C LYS A 1277 -30.08 20.09 -4.25
#